data_AF-A0AAU9DCD5-F1
#
_entry.id   AF-A0AAU9DCD5-F1
#
_cell.length_a   1.000
_cell.length_b   1.000
_cell.length_c   1.000
_cell.angle_alpha   90.00
_cell.angle_beta   90.00
_cell.angle_gamma   90.00
#
_symmetry.space_group_name_H-M   'P 1'
#
loop_
_entity.id
_entity.type
_entity.pdbx_description
1 polymer ?
#
loop_
_entity_poly.entity_id
_entity_poly.type
_entity_poly.pdbx_seq_one_letter_code
_entity_poly.pdbx_strand_id
1 'polypeptide(L)'
;MQKSTRILCAALAFLCFCCCDLTSGYAQADLPEIPAFSFKPTASDYIGNWSPGSADSEEFLISRVPLAERFEFKASQVNPNIPHKKKMDNWVIMTPYARNSPGIDANAPYFWQYQDTWYYWNGGDARVHIPPASNIDAGHRNGVKVLGGCTFADPTNPNSSVFREMIAKNTDGTYKHAQKLVDMAEHYGFDGYAFNIEVTNYPSNVAVQTRGLFQEMNRIAEEKGMEVFELVYYYVHYNSGGRNFWIKKVDSGNDKWLEENGKTTFDRAFLNYEWDANSLQSSANFVKNNFPAGKNDPYDRVFAGLNMPAVFRGDARHPWKDLNNNPTSIAMWGESSWNDRWGHTAVARMDNYRDRAMDLWSGPNRTPSQPGTPINSSGKTKRVAGMASHVTAKSVIASYPLATTFNDGFGLFFNKKGEQVSDKAWNNVSIQDIVPTWRWWWSEGGASLEAGMDFSEAYDAGGSLAVEGSLGSGNNLLRLFKTKLAISGQTRLSLTYKVDGASQGQASNLELALAFENGESLSGFTFHPAGATQTEGWNTVEFDLAQHSGQTLAVIGLNFKGQASGYKINLGGLCLTDGSETIPSMATGVNVDAVTMVGRKMSGRLTWDIQGSPRYNVDGNVKYFEVFQVCDAVADTVFVGRSVARAIAFENIKRSAGNGNVRFLVQSVGLDGKTRSAFADNGTPVAIQPKASPAFEVPGGVNLNEPMLVTNLSESANTYAWTFEDGQPATSTSANPSGVVFTSPGVKTITLTVENEYGSETLTKTVTVNGENTNLALGKPSITSSGEGSGTFAASKGNDGDVTSTAIPVRNPTAYLFWEVDLGSQVAIGEIKAWNRHNCCQSRLTDYYIFISPEPFNSSYPEEVRNQPGVFEYHEPSTMGKPSVYDFNGQAPTGRYIRIQRRTTQTTDMGVGEIEVFGQYMNETALSLNASMTMADTEITLNETSTLSVAFNQAVTGLDIADFTVPNGSLSALSSTDGGETFTAIYTPDTDIADNTNVITLDLAGVVDEEGNSGQGVVQTANFTVDTEENNAVVNLALNQSTSQSSTGWGGLSPRAVDGNTSGVWTHWSVTHTKAYTSQPYWTVDLGEVAEIDFINVYNRSDCCSQRLSNFHVLVSEQPFTQSSLSGSQNQAGVIDIYHAGQGEFPSVLRINATGRYIRIQLEGNVHALSLAEVEVMGRYITAPAMRTSGLVQEDAEVIPSEINLFPNPANDVLNVVAPEMVMQFAVYDAKGNEVVSFDPASREFVLNVADYPVGMYVIRMVTESGTGIQTKFLKR
;
A
#
# COMPACT_ATOMS: atom_id res chain seq x y z
N MET A 1 -0.48 54.63 4.08
CA MET A 1 -1.03 53.34 3.60
C MET A 1 0.03 52.23 3.35
N GLN A 2 1.34 52.49 3.33
CA GLN A 2 2.38 51.45 3.13
C GLN A 2 2.98 50.83 4.41
N LYS A 3 2.58 51.28 5.62
CA LYS A 3 3.03 50.71 6.90
C LYS A 3 2.09 49.64 7.49
N SER A 4 0.85 49.56 7.02
CA SER A 4 -0.18 48.64 7.55
C SER A 4 -0.14 47.25 6.91
N THR A 5 0.37 47.13 5.68
CA THR A 5 0.38 45.87 4.90
C THR A 5 1.52 44.93 5.31
N ARG A 6 2.59 45.42 5.95
CA ARG A 6 3.74 44.59 6.39
C ARG A 6 3.50 43.88 7.73
N ILE A 7 2.58 44.40 8.56
CA ILE A 7 2.17 43.75 9.81
C ILE A 7 1.21 42.58 9.51
N LEU A 8 0.44 42.65 8.41
CA LEU A 8 -0.41 41.55 7.96
C LEU A 8 0.41 40.33 7.46
N CYS A 9 1.55 40.50 6.79
CA CYS A 9 2.33 39.34 6.31
C CYS A 9 3.01 38.56 7.44
N ALA A 10 3.39 39.20 8.54
CA ALA A 10 3.92 38.52 9.73
C ALA A 10 2.80 37.85 10.56
N ALA A 11 1.59 38.42 10.56
CA ALA A 11 0.41 37.84 11.19
C ALA A 11 -0.23 36.71 10.36
N LEU A 12 -0.17 36.75 9.02
CA LEU A 12 -0.64 35.65 8.16
C LEU A 12 0.26 34.41 8.24
N ALA A 13 1.56 34.57 8.49
CA ALA A 13 2.44 33.46 8.80
C ALA A 13 2.07 32.78 10.13
N PHE A 14 1.46 33.52 11.08
CA PHE A 14 0.98 32.99 12.36
C PHE A 14 -0.42 32.35 12.24
N LEU A 15 -1.30 32.88 11.37
CA LEU A 15 -2.65 32.33 11.15
C LEU A 15 -2.65 31.03 10.32
N CYS A 16 -1.67 30.80 9.44
CA CYS A 16 -1.51 29.49 8.79
C CYS A 16 -1.06 28.38 9.74
N PHE A 17 -0.45 28.71 10.89
CA PHE A 17 0.00 27.70 11.87
C PHE A 17 -1.14 27.15 12.74
N CYS A 18 -2.20 27.93 13.02
CA CYS A 18 -3.37 27.44 13.75
C CYS A 18 -4.26 26.47 12.94
N CYS A 19 -4.10 26.40 11.61
CA CYS A 19 -4.77 25.40 10.77
C CYS A 19 -3.98 24.09 10.63
N CYS A 20 -2.78 24.01 11.23
CA CYS A 20 -1.96 22.79 11.25
C CYS A 20 -2.23 21.91 12.49
N ASP A 21 -3.17 22.29 13.36
CA ASP A 21 -3.68 21.44 14.45
C ASP A 21 -4.62 20.32 13.97
N LEU A 22 -4.75 20.14 12.65
CA LEU A 22 -5.11 18.83 12.10
C LEU A 22 -3.86 17.95 12.15
N THR A 23 -3.61 17.37 13.31
CA THR A 23 -2.99 16.04 13.37
C THR A 23 -3.70 15.21 12.31
N SER A 24 -2.97 14.85 11.27
CA SER A 24 -3.42 13.96 10.23
C SER A 24 -4.05 12.74 10.87
N GLY A 25 -5.36 12.61 10.72
CA GLY A 25 -6.08 11.35 10.90
C GLY A 25 -5.60 10.38 9.83
N TYR A 26 -4.42 9.82 10.04
CA TYR A 26 -4.14 8.46 9.60
C TYR A 26 -4.53 7.60 10.79
N ALA A 27 -5.49 6.69 10.57
CA ALA A 27 -5.80 5.66 11.53
C ALA A 27 -4.49 4.93 11.88
N GLN A 28 -4.01 5.17 13.08
CA GLN A 28 -2.88 4.46 13.64
C GLN A 28 -3.39 3.04 13.87
N ALA A 29 -2.93 2.09 13.06
CA ALA A 29 -2.98 0.70 13.46
C ALA A 29 -2.28 0.60 14.82
N ASP A 30 -2.84 -0.21 15.73
CA ASP A 30 -2.41 -0.36 17.12
C ASP A 30 -0.94 -0.83 17.25
N LEU A 31 0.01 0.09 17.04
CA LEU A 31 1.39 -0.06 17.51
C LEU A 31 1.31 -0.22 19.04
N PRO A 32 1.86 -1.27 19.66
CA PRO A 32 2.10 -1.23 21.09
C PRO A 32 3.00 -0.02 21.35
N GLU A 33 2.44 1.02 21.99
CA GLU A 33 3.04 2.36 22.10
C GLU A 33 4.55 2.29 22.33
N ILE A 34 5.33 2.66 21.32
CA ILE A 34 6.75 2.96 21.48
C ILE A 34 6.80 4.45 21.78
N PRO A 35 7.17 4.87 23.01
CA PRO A 35 7.03 6.25 23.42
C PRO A 35 7.89 7.17 22.54
N ALA A 36 7.27 8.10 21.84
CA ALA A 36 7.95 9.23 21.22
C ALA A 36 8.31 10.26 22.30
N PHE A 37 9.60 10.49 22.55
CA PHE A 37 10.05 11.42 23.58
C PHE A 37 10.08 12.88 23.10
N SER A 38 9.00 13.62 23.39
CA SER A 38 8.98 15.07 23.29
C SER A 38 8.49 15.67 24.60
N PHE A 39 9.34 16.45 25.28
CA PHE A 39 9.02 17.03 26.58
C PHE A 39 8.47 18.44 26.45
N LYS A 40 7.27 18.68 26.99
CA LYS A 40 6.86 20.03 27.38
C LYS A 40 7.59 20.36 28.70
N PRO A 41 8.34 21.46 28.85
CA PRO A 41 9.09 21.83 30.04
C PRO A 41 8.21 22.51 31.10
N THR A 42 6.88 22.59 30.93
CA THR A 42 5.98 22.58 32.12
C THR A 42 6.08 21.24 32.88
N ALA A 43 6.67 20.20 32.27
CA ALA A 43 7.12 18.97 32.92
C ALA A 43 8.60 19.09 33.35
N SER A 44 8.94 20.15 34.08
CA SER A 44 10.21 20.22 34.84
C SER A 44 10.36 19.04 35.81
N ASP A 45 9.25 18.41 36.20
CA ASP A 45 9.20 17.11 36.85
C ASP A 45 9.90 16.03 36.03
N TYR A 46 9.79 16.01 34.69
CA TYR A 46 10.40 14.94 33.91
C TYR A 46 11.92 15.08 33.82
N ILE A 47 12.46 16.25 33.43
CA ILE A 47 13.92 16.44 33.48
C ILE A 47 14.38 16.25 34.93
N GLY A 48 13.68 16.84 35.90
CA GLY A 48 13.96 16.71 37.34
C GLY A 48 13.89 15.29 37.90
N ASN A 49 13.12 14.37 37.30
CA ASN A 49 12.96 12.97 37.73
C ASN A 49 13.67 11.96 36.82
N TRP A 50 14.13 12.37 35.64
CA TRP A 50 14.83 11.49 34.71
C TRP A 50 16.11 10.92 35.34
N SER A 51 16.32 9.63 35.13
CA SER A 51 17.56 8.91 35.38
C SER A 51 17.73 7.83 34.31
N PRO A 52 18.96 7.36 34.03
CA PRO A 52 19.17 6.15 33.23
C PRO A 52 18.30 5.00 33.75
N GLY A 53 17.67 4.24 32.84
CA GLY A 53 16.81 3.10 33.17
C GLY A 53 15.38 3.46 33.58
N SER A 54 14.99 4.74 33.54
CA SER A 54 13.66 5.18 34.02
C SER A 54 12.51 4.98 33.03
N ALA A 55 12.78 4.49 31.82
CA ALA A 55 11.78 4.22 30.78
C ALA A 55 11.70 2.73 30.41
N ASP A 56 10.48 2.18 30.35
CA ASP A 56 10.20 0.75 30.05
C ASP A 56 10.62 0.29 28.63
N SER A 57 11.22 1.15 27.81
CA SER A 57 11.65 0.87 26.42
C SER A 57 12.93 1.61 26.05
N GLU A 58 13.84 1.82 27.01
CA GLU A 58 15.02 2.67 26.83
C GLU A 58 15.99 2.20 25.74
N GLU A 59 16.13 0.89 25.53
CA GLU A 59 16.99 0.32 24.48
C GLU A 59 16.62 0.72 23.05
N PHE A 60 15.34 1.09 22.83
CA PHE A 60 14.90 1.62 21.54
C PHE A 60 15.45 3.03 21.27
N LEU A 61 15.85 3.75 22.33
CA LEU A 61 16.20 5.17 22.33
C LEU A 61 17.71 5.43 22.43
N ILE A 62 18.50 4.41 22.73
CA ILE A 62 19.95 4.54 22.84
C ILE A 62 20.59 4.34 21.46
N SER A 63 21.42 5.30 21.04
CA SER A 63 22.28 5.10 19.87
C SER A 63 23.38 4.10 20.19
N ARG A 64 23.62 3.16 19.27
CA ARG A 64 24.65 2.11 19.41
C ARG A 64 25.79 2.28 18.41
N VAL A 65 25.85 3.44 17.75
CA VAL A 65 26.88 3.80 16.76
C VAL A 65 27.69 4.99 17.29
N PRO A 66 29.02 4.88 17.37
CA PRO A 66 29.87 6.01 17.76
C PRO A 66 30.00 6.99 16.59
N LEU A 67 30.23 8.27 16.90
CA LEU A 67 30.50 9.29 15.90
C LEU A 67 31.77 8.95 15.12
N ALA A 68 31.63 8.66 13.83
CA ALA A 68 32.76 8.32 12.97
C ALA A 68 33.64 9.55 12.69
N GLU A 69 34.95 9.36 12.70
CA GLU A 69 35.87 10.41 12.29
C GLU A 69 35.79 10.67 10.79
N ARG A 70 35.87 11.95 10.41
CA ARG A 70 35.87 12.36 9.01
C ARG A 70 37.21 12.89 8.59
N PHE A 71 37.61 12.56 7.37
CA PHE A 71 38.77 13.13 6.72
C PHE A 71 38.39 13.77 5.39
N GLU A 72 39.34 14.56 4.90
CA GLU A 72 39.32 15.09 3.55
C GLU A 72 40.65 14.81 2.85
N PHE A 73 40.60 14.78 1.52
CA PHE A 73 41.80 14.76 0.68
C PHE A 73 41.61 15.76 -0.45
N LYS A 74 42.39 16.85 -0.45
CA LYS A 74 42.20 18.00 -1.35
C LYS A 74 42.17 17.61 -2.82
N ALA A 75 43.04 16.69 -3.26
CA ALA A 75 43.11 16.26 -4.66
C ALA A 75 41.89 15.46 -5.12
N SER A 76 41.12 14.88 -4.19
CA SER A 76 39.85 14.22 -4.47
C SER A 76 38.65 15.17 -4.39
N GLN A 77 38.85 16.45 -4.07
CA GLN A 77 37.76 17.41 -4.01
C GLN A 77 37.33 17.83 -5.41
N VAL A 78 36.01 17.89 -5.59
CA VAL A 78 35.39 18.35 -6.82
C VAL A 78 35.80 19.78 -7.15
N ASN A 79 35.77 20.66 -6.15
CA ASN A 79 36.32 22.00 -6.23
C ASN A 79 37.39 22.19 -5.12
N PRO A 80 38.68 22.08 -5.45
CA PRO A 80 39.76 22.18 -4.47
C PRO A 80 39.98 23.61 -3.93
N ASN A 81 39.27 24.61 -4.43
CA ASN A 81 39.36 26.00 -3.97
C ASN A 81 38.39 26.33 -2.84
N ILE A 82 37.40 25.47 -2.58
CA ILE A 82 36.52 25.65 -1.42
C ILE A 82 37.33 25.34 -0.14
N PRO A 83 37.35 26.23 0.86
CA PRO A 83 38.04 25.96 2.11
C PRO A 83 37.44 24.74 2.83
N HIS A 84 38.26 23.72 3.08
CA HIS A 84 37.88 22.48 3.78
C HIS A 84 37.30 22.71 5.18
N LYS A 85 37.63 23.86 5.81
CA LYS A 85 37.12 24.22 7.13
C LYS A 85 35.67 24.66 7.14
N LYS A 86 35.09 24.97 5.97
CA LYS A 86 33.71 25.43 5.90
C LYS A 86 32.76 24.30 6.29
N LYS A 87 31.82 24.63 7.17
CA LYS A 87 30.86 23.70 7.75
C LYS A 87 29.42 23.97 7.28
N MET A 88 28.59 22.95 7.43
CA MET A 88 27.19 22.96 7.07
C MET A 88 26.31 22.40 8.20
N ASP A 89 25.46 23.23 8.76
CA ASP A 89 24.53 22.84 9.82
C ASP A 89 23.08 22.81 9.29
N ASN A 90 22.27 21.84 9.74
CA ASN A 90 20.89 21.68 9.28
C ASN A 90 19.91 21.57 10.44
N TRP A 91 18.94 22.48 10.50
CA TRP A 91 17.78 22.43 11.39
C TRP A 91 16.63 21.73 10.67
N VAL A 92 16.34 20.49 11.08
CA VAL A 92 15.50 19.55 10.32
C VAL A 92 14.48 18.85 11.21
N ILE A 93 13.31 18.57 10.64
CA ILE A 93 12.32 17.69 11.29
C ILE A 93 12.82 16.26 11.08
N MET A 94 13.26 15.60 12.14
CA MET A 94 13.67 14.19 12.07
C MET A 94 12.44 13.27 12.14
N THR A 95 12.53 12.08 11.55
CA THR A 95 11.48 11.07 11.57
C THR A 95 11.12 10.73 13.04
N PRO A 96 9.90 11.02 13.51
CA PRO A 96 9.59 10.94 14.94
C PRO A 96 9.35 9.50 15.44
N TYR A 97 9.26 8.53 14.53
CA TYR A 97 8.83 7.17 14.85
C TYR A 97 9.99 6.23 15.11
N ALA A 98 9.72 5.26 15.99
CA ALA A 98 10.61 4.19 16.35
C ALA A 98 11.00 3.32 15.13
N ARG A 99 12.13 2.64 15.31
CA ARG A 99 12.80 1.77 14.35
C ARG A 99 11.81 0.76 13.73
N ASN A 100 11.83 0.59 12.41
CA ASN A 100 10.95 -0.28 11.61
C ASN A 100 9.47 0.15 11.59
N SER A 101 9.23 1.41 11.25
CA SER A 101 7.85 1.87 11.03
C SER A 101 7.30 1.36 9.69
N PRO A 102 6.01 1.00 9.61
CA PRO A 102 5.38 0.63 8.35
C PRO A 102 5.36 1.82 7.38
N GLY A 103 5.62 1.55 6.10
CA GLY A 103 5.60 2.56 5.03
C GLY A 103 6.96 3.20 4.72
N ILE A 104 7.00 3.97 3.63
CA ILE A 104 8.22 4.59 3.08
C ILE A 104 8.37 6.10 3.36
N ASP A 105 7.40 6.73 4.04
CA ASP A 105 7.39 8.18 4.27
C ASP A 105 8.31 8.59 5.43
N ALA A 106 9.62 8.36 5.26
CA ALA A 106 10.66 8.68 6.24
C ALA A 106 11.43 9.95 5.87
N ASN A 107 11.89 10.70 6.87
CA ASN A 107 12.91 11.72 6.69
C ASN A 107 14.32 11.15 6.78
N ALA A 108 14.65 10.36 5.75
CA ALA A 108 15.94 9.73 5.53
C ALA A 108 16.91 10.70 4.82
N PRO A 109 18.09 10.98 5.38
CA PRO A 109 19.01 11.96 4.80
C PRO A 109 19.90 11.30 3.75
N TYR A 110 20.08 11.97 2.60
CA TYR A 110 20.77 11.37 1.45
C TYR A 110 22.21 11.87 1.23
N PHE A 111 22.61 12.94 1.92
CA PHE A 111 23.81 13.73 1.59
C PHE A 111 24.66 14.09 2.82
N TRP A 112 24.93 13.12 3.69
CA TRP A 112 25.71 13.32 4.91
C TRP A 112 27.11 13.90 4.70
N GLN A 113 27.75 13.58 3.56
CA GLN A 113 29.10 14.01 3.23
C GLN A 113 29.29 15.54 3.20
N TYR A 114 28.22 16.31 3.00
CA TYR A 114 28.26 17.76 2.96
C TYR A 114 27.84 18.41 4.27
N GLN A 115 27.41 17.62 5.25
CA GLN A 115 26.71 18.07 6.45
C GLN A 115 27.59 17.83 7.68
N ASP A 116 27.71 18.79 8.58
CA ASP A 116 28.53 18.69 9.79
C ASP A 116 27.69 18.45 11.04
N THR A 117 26.51 19.07 11.09
CA THR A 117 25.64 19.01 12.26
C THR A 117 24.17 18.97 11.88
N TRP A 118 23.41 18.15 12.59
CA TRP A 118 21.96 18.00 12.49
C TRP A 118 21.29 18.41 13.79
N TYR A 119 20.32 19.30 13.71
CA TYR A 119 19.56 19.78 14.86
C TYR A 119 18.12 19.33 14.75
N TYR A 120 17.65 18.65 15.78
CA TYR A 120 16.28 18.16 15.79
C TYR A 120 15.29 19.33 15.99
N TRP A 121 14.54 19.67 14.94
CA TRP A 121 13.55 20.74 14.94
C TRP A 121 12.13 20.16 14.90
N ASN A 122 11.28 20.44 15.89
CA ASN A 122 9.93 19.85 15.97
C ASN A 122 8.81 20.88 16.28
N GLY A 123 8.89 22.09 15.72
CA GLY A 123 7.68 22.88 15.47
C GLY A 123 7.08 23.76 16.60
N GLY A 124 7.88 24.27 17.54
CA GLY A 124 7.56 25.53 18.24
C GLY A 124 6.47 25.53 19.31
N ASP A 125 6.70 24.84 20.44
CA ASP A 125 5.88 24.96 21.66
C ASP A 125 6.73 24.79 22.92
N ALA A 126 7.69 25.70 23.12
CA ALA A 126 8.55 25.76 24.31
C ALA A 126 9.08 24.38 24.75
N ARG A 127 9.77 23.54 23.94
CA ARG A 127 10.10 22.12 24.24
C ARG A 127 11.61 21.81 24.27
N VAL A 128 11.97 20.77 25.03
CA VAL A 128 13.28 20.07 24.93
C VAL A 128 13.04 18.71 24.28
N HIS A 129 13.78 18.41 23.23
CA HIS A 129 13.65 17.19 22.43
C HIS A 129 14.95 16.41 22.43
N ILE A 130 14.84 15.11 22.70
CA ILE A 130 15.90 14.13 22.49
C ILE A 130 15.82 13.67 21.03
N PRO A 131 16.92 13.65 20.27
CA PRO A 131 16.88 13.23 18.87
C PRO A 131 16.58 11.71 18.80
N PRO A 132 15.83 11.25 17.77
CA PRO A 132 15.59 9.82 17.57
C PRO A 132 16.90 9.05 17.37
N ALA A 133 17.05 7.92 18.04
CA ALA A 133 18.26 7.10 17.97
C ALA A 133 18.62 6.63 16.55
N SER A 134 17.62 6.41 15.70
CA SER A 134 17.82 6.05 14.29
C SER A 134 18.54 7.14 13.49
N ASN A 135 18.22 8.41 13.77
CA ASN A 135 18.89 9.56 13.17
C ASN A 135 20.28 9.78 13.75
N ILE A 136 20.47 9.56 15.05
CA ILE A 136 21.79 9.56 15.69
C ILE A 136 22.67 8.48 15.03
N ASP A 137 22.19 7.23 14.95
CA ASP A 137 22.93 6.11 14.39
C ASP A 137 23.39 6.39 12.94
N ALA A 138 22.48 6.92 12.12
CA ALA A 138 22.78 7.27 10.72
C ALA A 138 23.75 8.46 10.60
N GLY A 139 23.55 9.51 11.39
CA GLY A 139 24.44 10.67 11.44
C GLY A 139 25.84 10.27 11.89
N HIS A 140 25.94 9.55 13.01
CA HIS A 140 27.19 9.07 13.58
C HIS A 140 27.95 8.14 12.64
N ARG A 141 27.27 7.19 11.98
CA ARG A 141 27.89 6.33 10.94
C ARG A 141 28.54 7.15 9.83
N ASN A 142 27.97 8.30 9.51
CA ASN A 142 28.48 9.22 8.49
C ASN A 142 29.30 10.39 9.07
N GLY A 143 29.64 10.36 10.36
CA GLY A 143 30.46 11.36 11.04
C GLY A 143 29.80 12.74 11.20
N VAL A 144 28.47 12.79 11.17
CA VAL A 144 27.65 13.98 11.35
C VAL A 144 27.12 14.01 12.78
N LYS A 145 27.36 15.12 13.47
CA LYS A 145 26.89 15.33 14.83
C LYS A 145 25.37 15.52 14.85
N VAL A 146 24.68 14.98 15.83
CA VAL A 146 23.23 15.09 16.00
C VAL A 146 22.92 15.70 17.36
N LEU A 147 22.26 16.86 17.36
CA LEU A 147 21.90 17.58 18.59
C LEU A 147 20.39 17.51 18.87
N GLY A 148 20.06 17.48 20.16
CA GLY A 148 18.71 17.69 20.65
C GLY A 148 18.20 19.11 20.37
N GLY A 149 16.88 19.25 20.28
CA GLY A 149 16.21 20.50 19.96
C GLY A 149 15.64 21.20 21.19
N CYS A 150 15.97 22.47 21.39
CA CYS A 150 15.40 23.31 22.45
C CYS A 150 14.75 24.54 21.85
N THR A 151 13.42 24.56 21.74
CA THR A 151 12.70 25.64 21.04
C THR A 151 11.81 26.41 22.00
N PHE A 152 12.04 27.71 22.18
CA PHE A 152 11.30 28.61 23.07
C PHE A 152 10.74 29.81 22.28
N ALA A 153 9.56 29.63 21.69
CA ALA A 153 8.87 30.63 20.87
C ALA A 153 7.54 31.04 21.51
N ASP A 154 7.55 31.99 22.45
CA ASP A 154 6.32 32.58 22.99
C ASP A 154 6.34 34.11 22.77
N PRO A 155 5.53 34.64 21.84
CA PRO A 155 5.45 36.07 21.57
C PRO A 155 4.51 36.84 22.52
N THR A 156 3.73 36.19 23.38
CA THR A 156 2.69 36.86 24.21
C THR A 156 2.94 36.80 25.71
N ASN A 157 3.81 35.91 26.22
CA ASN A 157 4.09 35.85 27.66
C ASN A 157 5.55 36.24 28.02
N PRO A 158 5.78 37.43 28.64
CA PRO A 158 7.11 37.82 29.17
C PRO A 158 7.59 36.95 30.35
N ASN A 159 6.74 36.04 30.82
CA ASN A 159 7.00 35.00 31.82
C ASN A 159 6.62 33.62 31.26
N SER A 160 7.19 33.19 30.12
CA SER A 160 7.18 31.75 29.83
C SER A 160 7.83 31.04 31.02
N SER A 161 7.00 30.53 31.94
CA SER A 161 7.40 29.89 33.19
C SER A 161 8.39 28.77 32.90
N VAL A 162 8.14 28.09 31.79
CA VAL A 162 8.92 27.05 31.15
C VAL A 162 10.38 27.45 30.88
N PHE A 163 10.63 28.57 30.18
CA PHE A 163 12.01 29.01 29.90
C PHE A 163 12.72 29.48 31.18
N ARG A 164 12.02 30.20 32.07
CA ARG A 164 12.59 30.63 33.36
C ARG A 164 12.94 29.45 34.26
N GLU A 165 12.17 28.38 34.20
CA GLU A 165 12.40 27.15 34.93
C GLU A 165 13.62 26.38 34.40
N MET A 166 13.81 26.31 33.07
CA MET A 166 15.00 25.71 32.47
C MET A 166 16.30 26.36 32.99
N ILE A 167 16.32 27.70 33.11
CA ILE A 167 17.49 28.45 33.60
C ILE A 167 17.52 28.63 35.13
N ALA A 168 16.60 28.00 35.86
CA ALA A 168 16.50 28.15 37.30
C ALA A 168 17.73 27.59 38.03
N LYS A 169 18.02 28.19 39.18
CA LYS A 169 19.12 27.80 40.06
C LYS A 169 18.60 27.17 41.34
N ASN A 170 19.35 26.20 41.86
CA ASN A 170 19.19 25.69 43.21
C ASN A 170 19.60 26.76 44.25
N THR A 171 19.29 26.51 45.51
CA THR A 171 19.63 27.42 46.63
C THR A 171 21.14 27.61 46.82
N ASP A 172 21.96 26.66 46.35
CA ASP A 172 23.43 26.73 46.37
C ASP A 172 24.02 27.51 45.17
N GLY A 173 23.17 27.99 44.24
CA GLY A 173 23.58 28.76 43.08
C GLY A 173 23.95 27.94 41.83
N THR A 174 23.89 26.61 41.89
CA THR A 174 24.04 25.70 40.75
C THR A 174 22.80 25.71 39.85
N TYR A 175 22.94 25.35 38.57
CA TYR A 175 21.80 25.28 37.65
C TYR A 175 21.04 23.96 37.83
N LYS A 176 19.71 24.04 38.02
CA LYS A 176 18.86 22.89 38.38
C LYS A 176 18.92 21.75 37.36
N HIS A 177 19.06 22.08 36.08
CA HIS A 177 18.90 21.11 34.97
C HIS A 177 20.18 20.85 34.16
N ALA A 178 21.27 21.59 34.39
CA ALA A 178 22.48 21.51 33.56
C ALA A 178 23.07 20.10 33.52
N GLN A 179 23.25 19.48 34.70
CA GLN A 179 23.81 18.13 34.83
C GLN A 179 23.00 17.10 34.04
N LYS A 180 21.67 17.12 34.21
CA LYS A 180 20.79 16.13 33.60
C LYS A 180 20.71 16.25 32.08
N LEU A 181 20.77 17.46 31.54
CA LEU A 181 20.82 17.65 30.08
C LEU A 181 22.11 17.02 29.52
N VAL A 182 23.25 17.21 30.18
CA VAL A 182 24.51 16.59 29.75
C VAL A 182 24.46 15.07 29.95
N ASP A 183 23.90 14.57 31.05
CA ASP A 183 23.72 13.14 31.31
C ASP A 183 22.82 12.46 30.26
N MET A 184 21.74 13.12 29.81
CA MET A 184 20.89 12.61 28.73
C MET A 184 21.64 12.50 27.40
N ALA A 185 22.43 13.52 27.05
CA ALA A 185 23.28 13.50 25.86
C ALA A 185 24.29 12.34 25.90
N GLU A 186 24.95 12.16 27.05
CA GLU A 186 25.85 11.04 27.27
C GLU A 186 25.15 9.69 27.21
N HIS A 187 23.98 9.54 27.84
CA HIS A 187 23.28 8.27 27.97
C HIS A 187 22.66 7.80 26.66
N TYR A 188 21.91 8.67 25.97
CA TYR A 188 21.28 8.34 24.67
C TYR A 188 22.27 8.43 23.51
N GLY A 189 23.44 9.05 23.72
CA GLY A 189 24.55 9.07 22.78
C GLY A 189 24.42 10.12 21.69
N PHE A 190 23.92 11.32 21.98
CA PHE A 190 23.87 12.46 21.04
C PHE A 190 24.81 13.59 21.47
N ASP A 191 25.13 14.52 20.56
CA ASP A 191 26.30 15.40 20.70
C ASP A 191 26.02 16.76 21.34
N GLY A 192 24.89 16.96 22.01
CA GLY A 192 24.53 18.23 22.66
C GLY A 192 23.20 18.82 22.18
N TYR A 193 23.06 20.15 22.17
CA TYR A 193 21.76 20.81 22.00
C TYR A 193 21.80 22.09 21.15
N ALA A 194 20.77 22.26 20.31
CA ALA A 194 20.50 23.50 19.59
C ALA A 194 19.35 24.28 20.24
N PHE A 195 19.58 25.55 20.55
CA PHE A 195 18.65 26.44 21.23
C PHE A 195 18.09 27.50 20.26
N ASN A 196 16.79 27.41 19.95
CA ASN A 196 16.06 28.51 19.37
C ASN A 196 15.29 29.26 20.47
N ILE A 197 15.87 30.35 20.96
CA ILE A 197 15.25 31.20 21.98
C ILE A 197 14.71 32.43 21.26
N GLU A 198 13.38 32.55 21.16
CA GLU A 198 12.70 33.69 20.54
C GLU A 198 11.86 34.50 21.54
N VAL A 199 12.15 34.39 22.84
CA VAL A 199 11.42 35.08 23.91
C VAL A 199 11.53 36.61 23.75
N THR A 200 10.40 37.32 23.73
CA THR A 200 10.37 38.76 23.36
C THR A 200 10.81 39.69 24.50
N ASN A 201 10.46 39.41 25.76
CA ASN A 201 10.87 40.21 26.91
C ASN A 201 12.02 39.52 27.68
N TYR A 202 13.25 39.96 27.40
CA TYR A 202 14.45 39.26 27.80
C TYR A 202 15.42 40.19 28.56
N PRO A 203 15.21 40.45 29.87
CA PRO A 203 16.00 41.43 30.61
C PRO A 203 17.45 40.98 30.82
N SER A 204 18.34 41.93 31.14
CA SER A 204 19.79 41.69 31.26
C SER A 204 20.16 40.57 32.25
N ASN A 205 19.45 40.46 33.37
CA ASN A 205 19.69 39.41 34.36
C ASN A 205 19.34 38.01 33.82
N VAL A 206 18.26 37.89 33.03
CA VAL A 206 17.87 36.63 32.37
C VAL A 206 18.88 36.25 31.29
N ALA A 207 19.39 37.22 30.54
CA ALA A 207 20.46 37.00 29.56
C ALA A 207 21.73 36.46 30.21
N VAL A 208 22.18 37.06 31.32
CA VAL A 208 23.34 36.58 32.08
C VAL A 208 23.09 35.17 32.64
N GLN A 209 21.92 34.93 33.24
CA GLN A 209 21.57 33.61 33.78
C GLN A 209 21.57 32.53 32.69
N THR A 210 21.04 32.83 31.51
CA THR A 210 20.98 31.88 30.40
C THR A 210 22.36 31.55 29.87
N ARG A 211 23.23 32.55 29.66
CA ARG A 211 24.62 32.29 29.24
C ARG A 211 25.38 31.48 30.29
N GLY A 212 25.14 31.73 31.57
CA GLY A 212 25.74 30.94 32.65
C GLY A 212 25.27 29.47 32.68
N LEU A 213 24.03 29.16 32.26
CA LEU A 213 23.55 27.78 32.13
C LEU A 213 24.41 27.03 31.10
N PHE A 214 24.66 27.63 29.94
CA PHE A 214 25.43 27.00 28.87
C PHE A 214 26.91 26.85 29.23
N GLN A 215 27.49 27.86 29.89
CA GLN A 215 28.84 27.73 30.45
C GLN A 215 28.93 26.56 31.46
N GLU A 216 27.89 26.35 32.26
CA GLU A 216 27.83 25.24 33.19
C GLU A 216 27.69 23.89 32.48
N MET A 217 26.84 23.80 31.46
CA MET A 217 26.72 22.59 30.64
C MET A 217 28.05 22.23 29.95
N ASN A 218 28.75 23.22 29.36
CA ASN A 218 30.07 23.01 28.76
C ASN A 218 31.09 22.53 29.81
N ARG A 219 31.11 23.13 31.02
CA ARG A 219 31.98 22.68 32.12
C ARG A 219 31.70 21.21 32.50
N ILE A 220 30.44 20.83 32.63
CA ILE A 220 30.04 19.46 33.00
C ILE A 220 30.43 18.47 31.90
N ALA A 221 30.23 18.84 30.63
CA ALA A 221 30.64 18.01 29.49
C ALA A 221 32.17 17.82 29.43
N GLU A 222 32.94 18.90 29.65
CA GLU A 222 34.41 18.85 29.76
C GLU A 222 34.86 17.94 30.93
N GLU A 223 34.22 18.05 32.10
CA GLU A 223 34.52 17.20 33.26
C GLU A 223 34.22 15.72 33.04
N LYS A 224 33.22 15.41 32.20
CA LYS A 224 32.90 14.04 31.77
C LYS A 224 33.79 13.54 30.63
N GLY A 225 34.65 14.39 30.07
CA GLY A 225 35.46 14.03 28.90
C GLY A 225 34.65 13.91 27.61
N MET A 226 33.50 14.59 27.50
CA MET A 226 32.69 14.61 26.29
C MET A 226 33.28 15.58 25.27
N GLU A 227 34.32 15.16 24.54
CA GLU A 227 35.07 15.99 23.59
C GLU A 227 34.23 16.55 22.42
N VAL A 228 33.06 15.95 22.15
CA VAL A 228 32.22 16.26 20.99
C VAL A 228 30.98 17.11 21.31
N PHE A 229 30.71 17.37 22.59
CA PHE A 229 29.50 18.08 23.05
C PHE A 229 29.46 19.53 22.55
N GLU A 230 28.41 19.90 21.82
CA GLU A 230 28.23 21.24 21.24
C GLU A 230 26.89 21.88 21.65
N LEU A 231 26.94 23.18 21.88
CA LEU A 231 25.79 24.05 22.13
C LEU A 231 25.68 25.09 21.01
N VAL A 232 24.52 25.11 20.36
CA VAL A 232 24.26 25.96 19.19
C VAL A 232 23.09 26.89 19.46
N TYR A 233 23.15 28.10 18.90
CA TYR A 233 22.20 29.15 19.23
C TYR A 233 21.71 29.95 18.02
N TYR A 234 20.39 30.16 17.97
CA TYR A 234 19.76 31.10 17.05
C TYR A 234 20.03 32.55 17.47
N TYR A 235 20.86 33.25 16.70
CA TYR A 235 21.61 34.42 17.16
C TYR A 235 20.82 35.75 17.04
N VAL A 236 19.87 35.98 17.96
CA VAL A 236 18.92 37.10 17.89
C VAL A 236 18.88 38.02 19.13
N HIS A 237 19.82 37.91 20.06
CA HIS A 237 19.81 38.71 21.30
C HIS A 237 21.07 39.59 21.48
N TYR A 238 20.91 40.72 22.17
CA TYR A 238 22.04 41.55 22.62
C TYR A 238 22.63 41.06 23.94
N ASN A 239 23.86 41.49 24.24
CA ASN A 239 24.55 41.26 25.50
C ASN A 239 23.75 41.75 26.72
N SER A 240 23.10 42.91 26.58
CA SER A 240 22.25 43.54 27.60
C SER A 240 20.86 42.92 27.73
N GLY A 241 20.54 41.89 26.94
CA GLY A 241 19.19 41.36 26.79
C GLY A 241 18.38 42.08 25.70
N GLY A 242 17.17 41.58 25.46
CA GLY A 242 16.28 41.98 24.38
C GLY A 242 16.53 41.21 23.08
N ARG A 243 15.44 40.83 22.40
CA ARG A 243 15.44 40.11 21.13
C ARG A 243 15.34 41.09 19.95
N ASN A 244 16.16 40.90 18.92
CA ASN A 244 16.07 41.59 17.65
C ASN A 244 16.42 40.65 16.48
N PHE A 245 15.42 40.28 15.67
CA PHE A 245 15.61 39.48 14.46
C PHE A 245 16.49 40.18 13.40
N TRP A 246 16.71 41.49 13.49
CA TRP A 246 17.57 42.21 12.55
C TRP A 246 19.05 42.17 12.93
N ILE A 247 19.45 41.38 13.94
CA ILE A 247 20.84 41.04 14.18
C ILE A 247 21.30 40.08 13.09
N LYS A 248 22.19 40.56 12.23
CA LYS A 248 22.70 39.86 11.03
C LYS A 248 24.20 39.63 11.07
N LYS A 249 24.85 39.94 12.20
CA LYS A 249 26.30 39.90 12.37
C LYS A 249 26.71 39.69 13.81
N VAL A 250 27.93 39.21 13.98
CA VAL A 250 28.63 39.15 15.27
C VAL A 250 29.42 40.44 15.47
N ASP A 251 29.21 41.10 16.61
CA ASP A 251 29.99 42.27 17.05
C ASP A 251 29.98 42.42 18.58
N SER A 252 30.59 43.49 19.10
CA SER A 252 30.70 43.75 20.55
C SER A 252 29.36 43.95 21.26
N GLY A 253 28.25 44.08 20.53
CA GLY A 253 26.91 44.17 21.08
C GLY A 253 26.31 42.80 21.46
N ASN A 254 26.86 41.70 20.95
CA ASN A 254 26.32 40.35 21.12
C ASN A 254 27.38 39.23 21.31
N ASP A 255 28.67 39.53 21.20
CA ASP A 255 29.79 38.61 21.37
C ASP A 255 29.77 37.72 22.63
N LYS A 256 29.18 38.17 23.74
CA LYS A 256 29.10 37.39 24.99
C LYS A 256 28.31 36.09 24.85
N TRP A 257 27.44 36.02 23.85
CA TRP A 257 26.73 34.81 23.49
C TRP A 257 27.66 33.72 22.92
N LEU A 258 28.83 34.07 22.38
CA LEU A 258 29.86 33.09 22.00
C LEU A 258 30.87 32.86 23.14
N GLU A 259 31.34 33.93 23.79
CA GLU A 259 32.31 33.84 24.88
C GLU A 259 32.14 34.96 25.90
N GLU A 260 32.05 34.63 27.18
CA GLU A 260 32.01 35.62 28.27
C GLU A 260 32.97 35.20 29.39
N ASN A 261 33.83 36.14 29.81
CA ASN A 261 34.84 35.92 30.86
C ASN A 261 35.80 34.74 30.58
N GLY A 262 36.20 34.56 29.31
CA GLY A 262 37.10 33.49 28.88
C GLY A 262 36.47 32.10 28.80
N LYS A 263 35.16 31.98 29.04
CA LYS A 263 34.40 30.73 28.98
C LYS A 263 33.51 30.70 27.74
N THR A 264 33.49 29.56 27.05
CA THR A 264 32.58 29.34 25.92
C THR A 264 31.14 29.32 26.43
N THR A 265 30.30 30.17 25.84
CA THR A 265 28.85 30.16 26.09
C THR A 265 28.18 29.26 25.06
N PHE A 266 28.31 29.61 23.78
CA PHE A 266 27.91 28.78 22.64
C PHE A 266 29.08 28.57 21.72
N ASP A 267 29.10 27.43 21.05
CA ASP A 267 30.13 27.11 20.07
C ASP A 267 29.95 27.95 18.82
N ARG A 268 28.70 28.14 18.38
CA ARG A 268 28.38 28.68 17.05
C ARG A 268 27.22 29.68 17.09
N ALA A 269 27.34 30.72 16.26
CA ALA A 269 26.28 31.70 15.99
C ALA A 269 25.58 31.36 14.67
N PHE A 270 24.32 30.92 14.75
CA PHE A 270 23.41 30.88 13.59
C PHE A 270 22.87 32.28 13.34
N LEU A 271 23.38 32.97 12.32
CA LEU A 271 22.90 34.30 11.93
C LEU A 271 21.51 34.21 11.30
N ASN A 272 20.62 35.15 11.62
CA ASN A 272 19.31 35.23 10.96
C ASN A 272 19.45 35.52 9.45
N TYR A 273 18.40 35.25 8.69
CA TYR A 273 18.38 35.09 7.23
C TYR A 273 18.78 36.35 6.43
N GLU A 274 18.64 37.56 6.98
CA GLU A 274 18.79 38.79 6.20
C GLU A 274 20.24 39.35 6.16
N TRP A 275 21.26 38.49 6.19
CA TRP A 275 22.66 38.88 6.02
C TRP A 275 22.99 39.34 4.59
N ASP A 276 24.11 40.05 4.46
CA ASP A 276 24.76 40.47 3.21
C ASP A 276 26.28 40.29 3.28
N ALA A 277 26.98 40.47 2.15
CA ALA A 277 28.45 40.35 2.08
C ALA A 277 29.20 41.15 3.15
N ASN A 278 28.75 42.37 3.47
CA ASN A 278 29.41 43.21 4.46
C ASN A 278 29.22 42.66 5.88
N SER A 279 28.02 42.18 6.20
CA SER A 279 27.71 41.59 7.50
C SER A 279 28.47 40.27 7.74
N LEU A 280 28.63 39.43 6.71
CA LEU A 280 29.43 38.20 6.79
C LEU A 280 30.91 38.53 6.96
N GLN A 281 31.46 39.40 6.12
CA GLN A 281 32.87 39.80 6.20
C GLN A 281 33.22 40.44 7.55
N SER A 282 32.35 41.34 8.04
CA SER A 282 32.56 42.02 9.32
C SER A 282 32.46 41.06 10.50
N SER A 283 31.52 40.10 10.48
CA SER A 283 31.43 39.05 11.50
C SER A 283 32.70 38.20 11.54
N ALA A 284 33.18 37.78 10.37
CA ALA A 284 34.38 36.96 10.28
C ALA A 284 35.64 37.70 10.76
N ASN A 285 35.78 38.98 10.38
CA ASN A 285 36.86 39.82 10.88
C ASN A 285 36.76 40.05 12.39
N PHE A 286 35.54 40.23 12.91
CA PHE A 286 35.32 40.40 14.34
C PHE A 286 35.75 39.15 15.11
N VAL A 287 35.30 37.96 14.69
CA VAL A 287 35.71 36.70 15.33
C VAL A 287 37.23 36.52 15.30
N LYS A 288 37.84 36.72 14.13
CA LYS A 288 39.28 36.56 13.94
C LYS A 288 40.12 37.46 14.85
N ASN A 289 39.65 38.68 15.09
CA ASN A 289 40.42 39.72 15.80
C ASN A 289 40.14 39.77 17.31
N ASN A 290 39.01 39.24 17.79
CA ASN A 290 38.57 39.45 19.19
C ASN A 290 38.49 38.17 20.02
N PHE A 291 38.57 36.98 19.42
CA PHE A 291 38.58 35.71 20.15
C PHE A 291 40.01 35.13 20.25
N PRO A 292 40.30 34.31 21.28
CA PRO A 292 41.63 33.73 21.46
C PRO A 292 41.95 32.68 20.38
N ALA A 293 43.24 32.36 20.24
CA ALA A 293 43.71 31.29 19.35
C ALA A 293 43.00 29.96 19.69
N GLY A 294 42.56 29.24 18.65
CA GLY A 294 41.74 28.03 18.79
C GLY A 294 40.23 28.30 18.86
N LYS A 295 39.81 29.55 19.04
CA LYS A 295 38.40 29.99 19.04
C LYS A 295 38.11 31.10 18.02
N ASN A 296 39.14 31.58 17.32
CA ASN A 296 39.11 32.71 16.40
C ASN A 296 38.99 32.30 14.93
N ASP A 297 38.67 31.04 14.61
CA ASP A 297 38.37 30.62 13.24
C ASP A 297 36.90 30.95 12.90
N PRO A 298 36.63 31.86 11.95
CA PRO A 298 35.27 32.22 11.59
C PRO A 298 34.42 31.07 11.06
N TYR A 299 35.02 30.05 10.42
CA TYR A 299 34.27 28.89 9.92
C TYR A 299 33.71 28.02 11.05
N ASP A 300 34.28 28.10 12.25
CA ASP A 300 33.79 27.37 13.42
C ASP A 300 32.78 28.18 14.24
N ARG A 301 32.63 29.49 13.99
CA ARG A 301 31.86 30.39 14.85
C ARG A 301 30.69 31.08 14.19
N VAL A 302 30.76 31.37 12.89
CA VAL A 302 29.78 32.21 12.19
C VAL A 302 29.11 31.41 11.10
N PHE A 303 27.80 31.20 11.23
CA PHE A 303 27.00 30.41 10.30
C PHE A 303 25.93 31.29 9.65
N ALA A 304 26.02 31.46 8.33
CA ALA A 304 25.07 32.23 7.54
C ALA A 304 23.75 31.45 7.41
N GLY A 305 22.68 31.95 8.01
CA GLY A 305 21.37 31.30 8.02
C GLY A 305 20.66 31.34 6.67
N LEU A 306 20.11 30.22 6.22
CA LEU A 306 19.29 30.08 5.03
C LEU A 306 17.88 29.60 5.40
N ASN A 307 16.85 30.32 4.97
CA ASN A 307 15.46 29.90 5.10
C ASN A 307 15.06 29.11 3.85
N MET A 308 15.24 27.80 3.90
CA MET A 308 15.05 26.96 2.72
C MET A 308 13.63 27.01 2.17
N PRO A 309 12.56 26.91 3.00
CA PRO A 309 11.19 27.04 2.50
C PRO A 309 10.95 28.34 1.72
N ALA A 310 11.60 29.46 2.11
CA ALA A 310 11.52 30.71 1.35
C ALA A 310 12.32 30.64 0.04
N VAL A 311 13.55 30.13 0.07
CA VAL A 311 14.40 29.94 -1.12
C VAL A 311 13.68 29.14 -2.20
N PHE A 312 13.05 28.02 -1.81
CA PHE A 312 12.31 27.16 -2.74
C PHE A 312 11.00 27.79 -3.27
N ARG A 313 10.49 28.86 -2.62
CA ARG A 313 9.40 29.70 -3.13
C ARG A 313 9.88 30.87 -4.00
N GLY A 314 11.17 30.92 -4.35
CA GLY A 314 11.75 31.93 -5.23
C GLY A 314 12.25 33.17 -4.52
N ASP A 315 12.55 33.08 -3.23
CA ASP A 315 13.16 34.16 -2.48
C ASP A 315 14.63 34.40 -2.91
N ALA A 316 14.89 35.58 -3.46
CA ALA A 316 16.21 35.99 -3.94
C ALA A 316 17.07 36.71 -2.87
N ARG A 317 16.64 36.75 -1.60
CA ARG A 317 17.34 37.46 -0.51
C ARG A 317 18.75 36.93 -0.21
N HIS A 318 19.12 35.75 -0.72
CA HIS A 318 20.40 35.08 -0.40
C HIS A 318 21.32 34.98 -1.62
N PRO A 319 22.34 35.86 -1.77
CA PRO A 319 23.29 35.76 -2.87
C PRO A 319 24.27 34.60 -2.63
N TRP A 320 24.10 33.48 -3.35
CA TRP A 320 24.95 32.28 -3.25
C TRP A 320 26.46 32.58 -3.35
N LYS A 321 26.84 33.57 -4.17
CA LYS A 321 28.25 34.00 -4.34
C LYS A 321 28.87 34.53 -3.05
N ASP A 322 28.07 35.16 -2.18
CA ASP A 322 28.58 35.80 -0.97
C ASP A 322 28.95 34.76 0.09
N LEU A 323 28.34 33.57 0.04
CA LEU A 323 28.77 32.44 0.87
C LEU A 323 30.21 32.04 0.55
N ASN A 324 30.61 32.02 -0.72
CA ASN A 324 31.97 31.62 -1.13
C ASN A 324 33.01 32.71 -0.91
N ASN A 325 32.63 33.97 -1.07
CA ASN A 325 33.55 35.09 -0.97
C ASN A 325 33.88 35.49 0.47
N ASN A 326 33.16 34.95 1.46
CA ASN A 326 33.33 35.30 2.87
C ASN A 326 33.74 34.09 3.71
N PRO A 327 34.63 34.28 4.72
CA PRO A 327 35.02 33.21 5.62
C PRO A 327 33.95 32.99 6.70
N THR A 328 32.86 32.33 6.33
CA THR A 328 31.77 31.92 7.22
C THR A 328 31.26 30.54 6.80
N SER A 329 30.67 29.80 7.73
CA SER A 329 29.96 28.54 7.46
C SER A 329 28.49 28.79 7.14
N ILE A 330 27.74 27.73 6.87
CA ILE A 330 26.35 27.81 6.40
C ILE A 330 25.47 27.05 7.38
N ALA A 331 24.31 27.61 7.73
CA ALA A 331 23.30 26.87 8.46
C ALA A 331 21.93 27.01 7.79
N MET A 332 21.25 25.89 7.59
CA MET A 332 19.97 25.81 6.91
C MET A 332 18.84 25.51 7.89
N TRP A 333 17.72 26.21 7.73
CA TRP A 333 16.47 25.87 8.39
C TRP A 333 15.45 25.37 7.38
N GLY A 334 14.81 24.24 7.72
CA GLY A 334 13.68 23.70 6.97
C GLY A 334 14.06 23.02 5.65
N GLU A 335 15.24 22.38 5.59
CA GLU A 335 15.64 21.54 4.44
C GLU A 335 14.62 20.42 4.17
N SER A 336 14.06 19.85 5.23
CA SER A 336 13.15 18.72 5.22
C SER A 336 11.73 19.05 5.66
N SER A 337 11.28 20.30 5.50
CA SER A 337 9.97 20.71 6.01
C SER A 337 8.83 19.95 5.30
N TRP A 338 7.73 19.63 6.00
CA TRP A 338 6.59 18.91 5.40
C TRP A 338 6.02 19.56 4.13
N ASN A 339 6.24 20.87 3.95
CA ASN A 339 5.91 21.61 2.72
C ASN A 339 6.67 21.11 1.47
N ASP A 340 7.66 20.25 1.65
CA ASP A 340 8.60 19.78 0.63
C ASP A 340 8.32 18.34 0.19
N ARG A 341 7.44 17.65 0.92
CA ARG A 341 6.89 16.33 0.63
C ARG A 341 5.49 16.49 0.03
N TRP A 342 5.44 16.94 -1.21
CA TRP A 342 4.20 17.08 -1.97
C TRP A 342 3.98 15.84 -2.82
N GLY A 343 2.71 15.48 -3.07
CA GLY A 343 2.33 14.23 -3.73
C GLY A 343 1.24 13.50 -2.95
N HIS A 344 0.29 12.92 -3.68
CA HIS A 344 -0.87 12.25 -3.09
C HIS A 344 -0.53 10.87 -2.49
N THR A 345 0.57 10.25 -2.94
CA THR A 345 1.04 8.94 -2.46
C THR A 345 2.36 9.06 -1.72
N ALA A 346 2.68 8.06 -0.86
CA ALA A 346 3.95 8.02 -0.14
C ALA A 346 5.16 7.93 -1.08
N VAL A 347 5.03 7.19 -2.20
CA VAL A 347 6.06 7.08 -3.25
C VAL A 347 6.33 8.44 -3.88
N ALA A 348 5.28 9.15 -4.31
CA ALA A 348 5.43 10.47 -4.92
C ALA A 348 6.09 11.48 -3.96
N ARG A 349 5.75 11.45 -2.66
CA ARG A 349 6.38 12.32 -1.66
C ARG A 349 7.87 12.01 -1.48
N MET A 350 8.24 10.72 -1.46
CA MET A 350 9.62 10.26 -1.36
C MET A 350 10.44 10.69 -2.58
N ASP A 351 9.95 10.44 -3.79
CA ASP A 351 10.62 10.81 -5.04
C ASP A 351 10.83 12.32 -5.14
N ASN A 352 9.80 13.10 -4.82
CA ASN A 352 9.90 14.56 -4.81
C ASN A 352 10.92 15.09 -3.78
N TYR A 353 11.01 14.46 -2.60
CA TYR A 353 12.03 14.81 -1.61
C TYR A 353 13.44 14.47 -2.11
N ARG A 354 13.62 13.28 -2.70
CA ARG A 354 14.92 12.82 -3.27
C ARG A 354 15.39 13.73 -4.40
N ASP A 355 14.52 14.03 -5.35
CA ASP A 355 14.85 14.90 -6.49
C ASP A 355 15.27 16.29 -6.03
N ARG A 356 14.58 16.82 -5.02
CA ARG A 356 14.93 18.11 -4.42
C ARG A 356 16.23 18.05 -3.63
N ALA A 357 16.50 16.95 -2.92
CA ALA A 357 17.77 16.74 -2.24
C ALA A 357 18.93 16.67 -3.24
N MET A 358 18.76 15.97 -4.37
CA MET A 358 19.75 15.95 -5.47
C MET A 358 20.03 17.36 -5.98
N ASP A 359 18.98 18.14 -6.28
CA ASP A 359 19.13 19.53 -6.76
C ASP A 359 19.79 20.44 -5.71
N LEU A 360 19.44 20.28 -4.43
CA LEU A 360 19.99 21.05 -3.32
C LEU A 360 21.46 20.76 -3.06
N TRP A 361 21.84 19.49 -3.00
CA TRP A 361 23.16 19.08 -2.55
C TRP A 361 24.15 19.01 -3.72
N SER A 362 23.76 18.41 -4.84
CA SER A 362 24.61 18.26 -6.03
C SER A 362 24.41 19.35 -7.07
N GLY A 363 23.31 20.10 -7.01
CA GLY A 363 22.99 21.19 -7.93
C GLY A 363 21.97 20.82 -9.01
N PRO A 364 21.34 21.78 -9.70
CA PRO A 364 20.33 21.56 -10.74
C PRO A 364 20.73 20.65 -11.92
N ASN A 365 22.03 20.48 -12.18
CA ASN A 365 22.56 19.54 -13.17
C ASN A 365 22.76 18.11 -12.60
N ARG A 366 22.43 17.89 -11.32
CA ARG A 366 22.57 16.63 -10.58
C ARG A 366 23.99 16.05 -10.59
N THR A 367 24.99 16.90 -10.78
CA THR A 367 26.40 16.51 -10.73
C THR A 367 27.23 17.53 -9.93
N PRO A 368 27.93 17.11 -8.86
CA PRO A 368 28.63 18.06 -8.00
C PRO A 368 29.80 18.76 -8.71
N SER A 369 30.36 18.17 -9.78
CA SER A 369 31.45 18.76 -10.58
C SER A 369 31.02 19.88 -11.49
N GLN A 370 29.75 19.92 -11.85
CA GLN A 370 29.16 20.99 -12.65
C GLN A 370 27.73 21.23 -12.14
N PRO A 371 27.56 21.78 -10.94
CA PRO A 371 26.28 21.82 -10.23
C PRO A 371 25.19 22.58 -10.99
N GLY A 372 25.57 23.52 -11.86
CA GLY A 372 24.63 24.31 -12.66
C GLY A 372 24.28 25.65 -12.01
N THR A 373 23.43 26.43 -12.68
CA THR A 373 22.93 27.72 -12.15
C THR A 373 21.48 27.57 -11.67
N PRO A 374 21.07 28.30 -10.60
CA PRO A 374 19.67 28.33 -10.19
C PRO A 374 18.77 28.82 -11.34
N ILE A 375 17.69 28.10 -11.63
CA ILE A 375 16.72 28.42 -12.68
C ILE A 375 15.43 28.90 -12.02
N ASN A 376 14.98 30.10 -12.39
CA ASN A 376 13.73 30.70 -11.91
C ASN A 376 12.56 30.30 -12.82
N SER A 377 12.33 29.00 -13.02
CA SER A 377 11.23 28.43 -13.83
C SER A 377 10.08 27.95 -12.95
N SER A 378 8.94 27.58 -13.54
CA SER A 378 7.71 27.13 -12.86
C SER A 378 7.89 25.92 -11.92
N GLY A 379 9.01 25.18 -12.04
CA GLY A 379 9.35 24.06 -11.17
C GLY A 379 9.99 24.51 -9.85
N LYS A 380 9.52 23.96 -8.72
CA LYS A 380 10.00 24.33 -7.37
C LYS A 380 11.42 23.83 -7.05
N THR A 381 11.94 22.82 -7.76
CA THR A 381 13.18 22.11 -7.39
C THR A 381 14.48 22.78 -7.87
N LYS A 382 14.49 23.46 -9.03
CA LYS A 382 15.71 24.04 -9.64
C LYS A 382 16.16 25.43 -9.13
N ARG A 383 15.69 25.85 -7.94
CA ARG A 383 15.88 27.23 -7.41
C ARG A 383 17.16 27.41 -6.56
N VAL A 384 17.98 26.38 -6.45
CA VAL A 384 19.16 26.28 -5.57
C VAL A 384 20.45 26.15 -6.38
N ALA A 385 21.60 26.54 -5.82
CA ALA A 385 22.90 26.57 -6.52
C ALA A 385 23.73 25.27 -6.36
N GLY A 386 23.24 24.30 -5.60
CA GLY A 386 24.00 23.09 -5.22
C GLY A 386 24.99 23.35 -4.08
N MET A 387 24.85 22.69 -2.94
CA MET A 387 25.77 22.83 -1.79
C MET A 387 27.17 22.33 -2.08
N ALA A 388 27.36 21.42 -3.05
CA ALA A 388 28.67 21.01 -3.55
C ALA A 388 29.50 22.18 -4.11
N SER A 389 28.87 23.29 -4.52
CA SER A 389 29.54 24.54 -4.91
C SER A 389 30.10 25.36 -3.75
N HIS A 390 29.70 25.02 -2.52
CA HIS A 390 29.87 25.85 -1.33
C HIS A 390 30.57 25.14 -0.19
N VAL A 391 30.44 23.81 -0.07
CA VAL A 391 31.02 22.98 0.98
C VAL A 391 31.65 21.74 0.35
N THR A 392 32.81 21.32 0.87
CA THR A 392 33.52 20.12 0.42
C THR A 392 32.85 18.84 0.91
N ALA A 393 32.82 17.80 0.08
CA ALA A 393 32.40 16.47 0.51
C ALA A 393 33.44 15.88 1.46
N LYS A 394 33.00 15.31 2.58
CA LYS A 394 33.82 14.62 3.59
C LYS A 394 33.59 13.10 3.51
N SER A 395 34.50 12.31 4.07
CA SER A 395 34.33 10.86 4.13
C SER A 395 34.77 10.29 5.48
N VAL A 396 34.13 9.19 5.88
CA VAL A 396 34.44 8.38 7.07
C VAL A 396 35.23 7.11 6.73
N ILE A 397 35.44 6.83 5.44
CA ILE A 397 35.99 5.55 4.97
C ILE A 397 37.53 5.57 5.09
N ALA A 398 38.03 5.46 6.32
CA ALA A 398 39.46 5.45 6.65
C ALA A 398 39.91 4.15 7.36
N SER A 399 39.00 3.22 7.60
CA SER A 399 39.26 1.91 8.18
C SER A 399 38.46 0.81 7.47
N TYR A 400 38.96 -0.42 7.54
CA TYR A 400 38.27 -1.60 7.05
C TYR A 400 37.24 -2.13 8.06
N PRO A 401 36.21 -2.86 7.59
CA PRO A 401 35.80 -2.99 6.19
C PRO A 401 34.93 -1.81 5.73
N LEU A 402 34.87 -1.56 4.42
CA LEU A 402 33.78 -0.79 3.81
C LEU A 402 32.76 -1.79 3.28
N ALA A 403 31.52 -1.78 3.79
CA ALA A 403 30.45 -2.65 3.30
C ALA A 403 29.14 -1.88 3.14
N THR A 404 28.62 -1.84 1.92
CA THR A 404 27.36 -1.15 1.56
C THR A 404 26.57 -2.00 0.57
N THR A 405 25.26 -2.09 0.75
CA THR A 405 24.30 -2.61 -0.24
C THR A 405 23.49 -1.47 -0.87
N PHE A 406 23.98 -0.23 -0.70
CA PHE A 406 23.31 0.99 -1.12
C PHE A 406 21.94 1.20 -0.47
N ASN A 407 21.74 0.63 0.73
CA ASN A 407 20.51 0.82 1.49
C ASN A 407 20.38 2.26 1.99
N ASP A 408 19.39 3.01 1.49
CA ASP A 408 19.08 4.37 1.91
C ASP A 408 18.26 4.44 3.23
N GLY A 409 17.88 3.29 3.81
CA GLY A 409 17.19 3.20 5.11
C GLY A 409 15.66 3.08 5.01
N PHE A 410 15.13 2.75 3.84
CA PHE A 410 13.72 2.44 3.59
C PHE A 410 13.60 1.57 2.33
N GLY A 411 12.43 1.00 2.08
CA GLY A 411 12.14 0.22 0.89
C GLY A 411 10.66 -0.10 0.73
N LEU A 412 10.23 -0.37 -0.50
CA LEU A 412 8.88 -0.88 -0.80
C LEU A 412 8.73 -2.36 -0.41
N PHE A 413 9.84 -3.08 -0.41
CA PHE A 413 9.97 -4.48 -0.03
C PHE A 413 11.31 -4.64 0.72
N PHE A 414 11.58 -5.84 1.24
CA PHE A 414 12.85 -6.19 1.85
C PHE A 414 13.41 -7.46 1.18
N ASN A 415 14.55 -7.32 0.51
CA ASN A 415 15.28 -8.43 -0.09
C ASN A 415 16.44 -8.88 0.81
N LYS A 416 16.79 -10.16 0.69
CA LYS A 416 18.03 -10.73 1.21
C LYS A 416 18.66 -11.58 0.11
N LYS A 417 19.87 -11.20 -0.31
CA LYS A 417 20.61 -11.88 -1.38
C LYS A 417 19.83 -12.03 -2.70
N GLY A 418 18.99 -11.05 -3.04
CA GLY A 418 18.15 -11.02 -4.24
C GLY A 418 16.78 -11.68 -4.07
N GLU A 419 16.49 -12.29 -2.93
CA GLU A 419 15.19 -12.91 -2.64
C GLU A 419 14.35 -11.99 -1.76
N GLN A 420 13.09 -11.76 -2.17
CA GLN A 420 12.15 -10.96 -1.38
C GLN A 420 11.68 -11.75 -0.16
N VAL A 421 12.01 -11.24 1.03
CA VAL A 421 11.63 -11.82 2.33
C VAL A 421 10.50 -11.05 3.02
N SER A 422 10.14 -9.89 2.48
CA SER A 422 8.97 -9.10 2.86
C SER A 422 8.54 -8.25 1.68
N ASP A 423 7.27 -8.26 1.34
CA ASP A 423 6.60 -7.38 0.37
C ASP A 423 6.13 -6.05 0.98
N LYS A 424 6.25 -5.91 2.31
CA LYS A 424 5.82 -4.72 3.03
C LYS A 424 6.81 -3.57 2.89
N ALA A 425 6.25 -2.38 2.67
CA ALA A 425 6.97 -1.13 2.77
C ALA A 425 7.47 -0.87 4.20
N TRP A 426 8.71 -0.40 4.32
CA TRP A 426 9.38 -0.19 5.60
C TRP A 426 10.29 1.03 5.60
N ASN A 427 10.53 1.60 6.77
CA ASN A 427 11.62 2.54 6.99
C ASN A 427 12.33 2.34 8.33
N ASN A 428 13.66 2.40 8.28
CA ASN A 428 14.56 2.36 9.43
C ASN A 428 15.90 2.98 9.04
N VAL A 429 16.03 4.30 9.24
CA VAL A 429 17.23 5.06 8.89
C VAL A 429 18.46 4.57 9.69
N SER A 430 18.28 3.92 10.85
CA SER A 430 19.40 3.34 11.61
C SER A 430 20.19 2.31 10.81
N ILE A 431 19.55 1.58 9.88
CA ILE A 431 20.22 0.56 9.04
C ILE A 431 20.68 1.10 7.68
N GLN A 432 20.58 2.42 7.45
CA GLN A 432 21.12 3.07 6.26
C GLN A 432 22.63 2.81 6.15
N ASP A 433 23.10 2.41 4.97
CA ASP A 433 24.52 2.18 4.76
C ASP A 433 25.32 3.48 4.60
N ILE A 434 26.66 3.35 4.56
CA ILE A 434 27.48 4.41 3.98
C ILE A 434 27.17 4.45 2.48
N VAL A 435 26.65 5.58 2.04
CA VAL A 435 26.25 5.82 0.66
C VAL A 435 27.34 6.56 -0.14
N PRO A 436 27.28 6.59 -1.49
CA PRO A 436 28.30 7.24 -2.30
C PRO A 436 28.60 8.69 -1.87
N THR A 437 29.89 9.01 -1.73
CA THR A 437 30.38 10.36 -1.42
C THR A 437 29.95 11.37 -2.48
N TRP A 438 29.89 10.98 -3.75
CA TRP A 438 29.46 11.86 -4.83
C TRP A 438 28.26 11.27 -5.58
N ARG A 439 27.22 12.09 -5.76
CA ARG A 439 25.97 11.71 -6.45
C ARG A 439 25.58 12.79 -7.48
N TRP A 440 25.89 12.69 -8.77
CA TRP A 440 26.79 11.71 -9.39
C TRP A 440 27.93 12.42 -10.13
N TRP A 441 29.18 12.07 -9.76
CA TRP A 441 30.37 12.68 -10.34
C TRP A 441 30.92 11.82 -11.49
N TRP A 442 30.60 12.24 -12.70
CA TRP A 442 31.19 11.72 -13.93
C TRP A 442 32.46 12.51 -14.27
N SER A 443 33.62 11.85 -14.30
CA SER A 443 34.91 12.53 -14.53
C SER A 443 35.50 12.34 -15.93
N GLU A 444 35.09 11.30 -16.65
CA GLU A 444 35.45 11.03 -18.05
C GLU A 444 34.23 10.39 -18.74
N GLY A 445 34.03 10.67 -20.03
CA GLY A 445 32.85 10.23 -20.79
C GLY A 445 31.80 11.35 -20.96
N GLY A 446 31.09 11.32 -22.09
CA GLY A 446 30.16 12.37 -22.53
C GLY A 446 28.73 11.84 -22.64
N ALA A 447 27.86 12.26 -21.73
CA ALA A 447 26.40 12.31 -21.82
C ALA A 447 25.70 11.14 -22.54
N SER A 448 25.21 10.17 -21.75
CA SER A 448 23.96 9.41 -21.97
C SER A 448 23.71 8.38 -20.85
N LEU A 449 24.67 8.10 -19.98
CA LEU A 449 24.46 7.31 -18.76
C LEU A 449 24.00 8.20 -17.60
N GLU A 450 22.95 7.78 -16.92
CA GLU A 450 22.47 8.35 -15.67
C GLU A 450 22.69 7.36 -14.53
N ALA A 451 22.96 7.88 -13.34
CA ALA A 451 23.05 7.08 -12.13
C ALA A 451 21.93 7.49 -11.19
N GLY A 452 21.39 6.54 -10.44
CA GLY A 452 20.25 6.79 -9.56
C GLY A 452 20.03 5.64 -8.57
N MET A 453 19.30 5.93 -7.51
CA MET A 453 18.84 4.87 -6.61
C MET A 453 17.60 4.21 -7.22
N ASP A 454 17.59 2.88 -7.30
CA ASP A 454 16.49 2.07 -7.81
C ASP A 454 15.84 1.31 -6.64
N PHE A 455 14.54 1.53 -6.43
CA PHE A 455 13.76 0.93 -5.35
C PHE A 455 12.77 -0.13 -5.85
N SER A 456 12.78 -0.45 -7.15
CA SER A 456 12.06 -1.61 -7.68
C SER A 456 12.94 -2.88 -7.72
N GLU A 457 14.26 -2.72 -7.56
CA GLU A 457 15.22 -3.81 -7.61
C GLU A 457 16.29 -3.65 -6.50
N ALA A 458 16.55 -4.71 -5.73
CA ALA A 458 17.54 -4.70 -4.66
C ALA A 458 18.15 -6.08 -4.41
N TYR A 459 19.45 -6.13 -4.16
CA TYR A 459 20.08 -7.37 -3.69
C TYR A 459 19.83 -7.59 -2.19
N ASP A 460 19.85 -6.53 -1.39
CA ASP A 460 19.64 -6.61 0.05
C ASP A 460 18.96 -5.33 0.55
N ALA A 461 18.03 -5.47 1.49
CA ALA A 461 17.15 -4.41 1.98
C ALA A 461 16.21 -3.88 0.87
N GLY A 462 16.16 -2.57 0.63
CA GLY A 462 15.05 -1.93 -0.06
C GLY A 462 15.36 -1.22 -1.38
N GLY A 463 16.62 -1.21 -1.81
CA GLY A 463 17.03 -0.58 -3.07
C GLY A 463 18.45 -0.93 -3.50
N SER A 464 18.81 -0.52 -4.71
CA SER A 464 20.12 -0.66 -5.33
C SER A 464 20.55 0.65 -6.00
N LEU A 465 21.80 0.71 -6.48
CA LEU A 465 22.28 1.81 -7.32
C LEU A 465 22.19 1.39 -8.79
N ALA A 466 21.33 2.01 -9.57
CA ALA A 466 21.23 1.81 -11.02
C ALA A 466 22.14 2.78 -11.79
N VAL A 467 22.74 2.27 -12.86
CA VAL A 467 23.34 3.06 -13.94
C VAL A 467 22.67 2.63 -15.25
N GLU A 468 22.04 3.56 -15.94
CA GLU A 468 21.24 3.29 -17.12
C GLU A 468 21.46 4.31 -18.24
N GLY A 469 21.24 3.90 -19.48
CA GLY A 469 21.38 4.76 -20.65
C GLY A 469 22.59 4.38 -21.51
N SER A 470 23.12 5.33 -22.31
CA SER A 470 23.92 4.94 -23.50
C SER A 470 25.37 4.70 -23.24
N LEU A 471 25.76 3.43 -23.40
CA LEU A 471 27.14 3.02 -23.30
C LEU A 471 27.85 3.15 -24.65
N GLY A 472 28.69 4.17 -24.77
CA GLY A 472 29.63 4.34 -25.87
C GLY A 472 30.97 3.62 -25.63
N SER A 473 31.74 3.42 -26.70
CA SER A 473 33.03 2.71 -26.70
C SER A 473 34.17 3.36 -25.89
N GLY A 474 33.94 4.56 -25.36
CA GLY A 474 34.87 5.27 -24.49
C GLY A 474 34.73 4.85 -23.02
N ASN A 475 35.60 5.42 -22.18
CA ASN A 475 35.45 5.32 -20.74
C ASN A 475 34.29 6.22 -20.26
N ASN A 476 33.47 5.69 -19.36
CA ASN A 476 32.45 6.44 -18.63
C ASN A 476 32.71 6.24 -17.15
N LEU A 477 33.45 7.16 -16.55
CA LEU A 477 33.99 7.00 -15.20
C LEU A 477 33.10 7.70 -14.17
N LEU A 478 32.39 6.90 -13.38
CA LEU A 478 31.59 7.32 -12.23
C LEU A 478 32.41 7.19 -10.94
N ARG A 479 32.66 8.30 -10.24
CA ARG A 479 33.32 8.29 -8.94
C ARG A 479 32.28 8.12 -7.83
N LEU A 480 32.47 7.13 -6.96
CA LEU A 480 31.51 6.81 -5.91
C LEU A 480 32.00 7.21 -4.52
N PHE A 481 33.13 6.65 -4.08
CA PHE A 481 33.60 6.79 -2.70
C PHE A 481 34.96 7.48 -2.62
N LYS A 482 35.06 8.41 -1.68
CA LYS A 482 36.33 8.92 -1.18
C LYS A 482 36.80 8.05 -0.03
N THR A 483 38.03 7.57 -0.07
CA THR A 483 38.58 6.64 0.91
C THR A 483 39.97 7.07 1.35
N LYS A 484 40.45 6.50 2.45
CA LYS A 484 41.84 6.59 2.92
C LYS A 484 42.24 5.25 3.51
N LEU A 485 42.37 4.26 2.64
CA LEU A 485 42.56 2.86 3.04
C LEU A 485 43.90 2.33 2.52
N ALA A 486 44.74 1.82 3.42
CA ALA A 486 46.02 1.23 3.03
C ALA A 486 45.83 -0.18 2.47
N ILE A 487 46.30 -0.43 1.25
CA ILE A 487 46.16 -1.74 0.59
C ILE A 487 47.26 -2.70 1.08
N SER A 488 46.84 -3.91 1.47
CA SER A 488 47.71 -5.03 1.84
C SER A 488 47.62 -6.16 0.79
N GLY A 489 48.47 -7.18 0.91
CA GLY A 489 48.36 -8.39 0.08
C GLY A 489 47.07 -9.19 0.29
N GLN A 490 46.35 -8.94 1.38
CA GLN A 490 45.10 -9.61 1.74
C GLN A 490 43.86 -8.79 1.38
N THR A 491 44.02 -7.57 0.87
CA THR A 491 42.89 -6.71 0.52
C THR A 491 42.10 -7.26 -0.65
N ARG A 492 40.78 -7.37 -0.50
CA ARG A 492 39.84 -7.86 -1.51
C ARG A 492 38.65 -6.91 -1.62
N LEU A 493 38.16 -6.70 -2.84
CA LEU A 493 36.90 -5.98 -3.08
C LEU A 493 35.90 -6.90 -3.77
N SER A 494 34.74 -7.13 -3.17
CA SER A 494 33.62 -7.78 -3.84
C SER A 494 32.60 -6.75 -4.32
N LEU A 495 32.14 -6.89 -5.56
CA LEU A 495 31.11 -6.07 -6.17
C LEU A 495 29.96 -6.97 -6.64
N THR A 496 28.77 -6.71 -6.13
CA THR A 496 27.53 -7.40 -6.50
C THR A 496 26.73 -6.53 -7.45
N TYR A 497 26.36 -7.07 -8.62
CA TYR A 497 25.69 -6.34 -9.68
C TYR A 497 24.70 -7.23 -10.45
N LYS A 498 23.72 -6.63 -11.10
CA LYS A 498 22.78 -7.28 -12.03
C LYS A 498 22.71 -6.44 -13.29
N VAL A 499 23.02 -7.03 -14.44
CA VAL A 499 22.87 -6.38 -15.74
C VAL A 499 21.50 -6.77 -16.27
N ASP A 500 20.67 -5.78 -16.59
CA ASP A 500 19.33 -6.03 -17.09
C ASP A 500 19.39 -6.67 -18.48
N GLY A 501 18.52 -7.64 -18.73
CA GLY A 501 18.54 -8.45 -19.95
C GLY A 501 19.57 -9.58 -19.98
N ALA A 502 20.76 -9.45 -19.38
CA ALA A 502 21.92 -10.33 -19.66
C ALA A 502 21.99 -11.70 -18.90
N SER A 503 22.02 -12.79 -19.66
CA SER A 503 22.40 -14.23 -19.55
C SER A 503 23.75 -14.35 -18.95
N GLN A 504 23.91 -15.49 -18.29
CA GLN A 504 25.18 -16.14 -18.16
C GLN A 504 26.02 -16.12 -19.47
N GLY A 505 27.22 -15.56 -19.36
CA GLY A 505 28.24 -15.56 -20.41
C GLY A 505 28.40 -14.22 -21.14
N GLN A 506 27.47 -13.28 -20.99
CA GLN A 506 27.59 -11.95 -21.60
C GLN A 506 28.52 -11.00 -20.85
N ALA A 507 29.12 -10.07 -21.58
CA ALA A 507 30.02 -9.09 -21.00
C ALA A 507 29.24 -8.11 -20.10
N SER A 508 29.67 -7.95 -18.86
CA SER A 508 29.06 -6.96 -17.95
C SER A 508 29.32 -5.50 -18.35
N ASN A 509 30.33 -5.27 -19.21
CA ASN A 509 30.86 -3.95 -19.58
C ASN A 509 31.19 -3.04 -18.37
N LEU A 510 31.46 -3.66 -17.23
CA LEU A 510 31.74 -3.02 -15.94
C LEU A 510 33.21 -3.24 -15.57
N GLU A 511 33.88 -2.17 -15.16
CA GLU A 511 35.22 -2.23 -14.58
C GLU A 511 35.23 -1.48 -13.24
N LEU A 512 35.87 -2.06 -12.22
CA LEU A 512 36.21 -1.35 -11.00
C LEU A 512 37.32 -0.33 -11.32
N ALA A 513 37.15 0.92 -10.91
CA ALA A 513 38.12 1.99 -11.13
C ALA A 513 38.71 2.48 -9.79
N LEU A 514 40.02 2.37 -9.63
CA LEU A 514 40.73 2.73 -8.40
C LEU A 514 41.77 3.83 -8.65
N ALA A 515 41.80 4.83 -7.78
CA ALA A 515 42.88 5.81 -7.73
C ALA A 515 43.45 5.96 -6.32
N PHE A 516 44.75 6.21 -6.23
CA PHE A 516 45.54 6.18 -5.02
C PHE A 516 46.14 7.55 -4.71
N GLU A 517 46.56 7.76 -3.46
CA GLU A 517 47.33 8.94 -3.08
C GLU A 517 48.72 8.92 -3.75
N ASN A 518 49.11 10.03 -4.35
CA ASN A 518 50.46 10.27 -4.90
C ASN A 518 50.97 11.62 -4.39
N GLY A 519 51.44 11.64 -3.14
CA GLY A 519 51.73 12.89 -2.42
C GLY A 519 50.44 13.72 -2.24
N GLU A 520 50.47 14.99 -2.66
CA GLU A 520 49.30 15.89 -2.60
C GLU A 520 48.37 15.76 -3.83
N SER A 521 48.60 14.79 -4.71
CA SER A 521 47.82 14.56 -5.94
C SER A 521 47.20 13.16 -5.96
N LEU A 522 46.25 12.93 -6.87
CA LEU A 522 45.76 11.58 -7.18
C LEU A 522 46.68 10.90 -8.21
N SER A 523 46.84 9.59 -8.11
CA SER A 523 47.30 8.78 -9.23
C SER A 523 46.31 8.84 -10.40
N GLY A 524 46.73 8.37 -11.57
CA GLY A 524 45.77 7.97 -12.61
C GLY A 524 44.88 6.81 -12.12
N PHE A 525 43.72 6.63 -12.76
CA PHE A 525 42.85 5.49 -12.46
C PHE A 525 43.43 4.19 -13.03
N THR A 526 43.32 3.13 -12.24
CA THR A 526 43.56 1.74 -12.65
C THR A 526 42.21 1.03 -12.76
N PHE A 527 42.02 0.26 -13.83
CA PHE A 527 40.76 -0.38 -14.15
C PHE A 527 40.88 -1.91 -14.03
N HIS A 528 39.90 -2.53 -13.38
CA HIS A 528 39.82 -3.97 -13.16
C HIS A 528 38.48 -4.49 -13.70
N PRO A 529 38.46 -5.22 -14.84
CA PRO A 529 37.21 -5.69 -15.44
C PRO A 529 36.47 -6.70 -14.57
N ALA A 530 35.16 -6.54 -14.42
CA ALA A 530 34.31 -7.52 -13.74
C ALA A 530 34.15 -8.81 -14.56
N GLY A 531 34.35 -8.74 -15.88
CA GLY A 531 34.27 -9.88 -16.79
C GLY A 531 32.85 -10.17 -17.26
N ALA A 532 32.59 -11.43 -17.63
CA ALA A 532 31.28 -11.88 -18.05
C ALA A 532 30.37 -12.21 -16.85
N THR A 533 29.07 -12.01 -17.01
CA THR A 533 28.02 -12.50 -16.11
C THR A 533 28.12 -14.03 -15.94
N GLN A 534 28.02 -14.50 -14.71
CA GLN A 534 28.09 -15.91 -14.33
C GLN A 534 26.72 -16.55 -14.15
N THR A 535 25.70 -15.79 -13.78
CA THR A 535 24.35 -16.29 -13.50
C THR A 535 23.28 -15.37 -14.05
N GLU A 536 22.09 -15.93 -14.12
CA GLU A 536 20.88 -15.20 -14.42
C GLU A 536 20.38 -14.38 -13.24
N GLY A 537 20.60 -13.06 -13.29
CA GLY A 537 20.30 -12.12 -12.23
C GLY A 537 21.53 -11.56 -11.50
N TRP A 538 21.53 -11.61 -10.17
CA TRP A 538 22.56 -11.01 -9.34
C TRP A 538 23.89 -11.79 -9.41
N ASN A 539 24.94 -11.11 -9.87
CA ASN A 539 26.30 -11.60 -10.00
C ASN A 539 27.19 -10.96 -8.92
N THR A 540 28.18 -11.70 -8.41
CA THR A 540 29.20 -11.14 -7.51
C THR A 540 30.58 -11.46 -8.03
N VAL A 541 31.39 -10.43 -8.28
CA VAL A 541 32.80 -10.55 -8.65
C VAL A 541 33.69 -10.14 -7.47
N GLU A 542 34.81 -10.83 -7.29
CA GLU A 542 35.84 -10.49 -6.31
C GLU A 542 37.13 -10.05 -7.02
N PHE A 543 37.67 -8.91 -6.61
CA PHE A 543 38.90 -8.33 -7.10
C PHE A 543 40.02 -8.49 -6.07
N ASP A 544 41.12 -9.12 -6.49
CA ASP A 544 42.37 -9.18 -5.73
C ASP A 544 43.18 -7.89 -5.93
N LEU A 545 43.39 -7.15 -4.83
CA LEU A 545 44.10 -5.88 -4.85
C LEU A 545 45.56 -5.98 -4.40
N ALA A 546 46.10 -7.20 -4.22
CA ALA A 546 47.47 -7.42 -3.73
C ALA A 546 48.55 -6.72 -4.56
N GLN A 547 48.31 -6.53 -5.87
CA GLN A 547 49.22 -5.81 -6.78
C GLN A 547 49.40 -4.32 -6.42
N HIS A 548 48.48 -3.74 -5.65
CA HIS A 548 48.54 -2.35 -5.18
C HIS A 548 49.03 -2.25 -3.73
N SER A 549 49.59 -3.33 -3.17
CA SER A 549 50.03 -3.35 -1.78
C SER A 549 51.04 -2.24 -1.46
N GLY A 550 50.84 -1.57 -0.32
CA GLY A 550 51.62 -0.42 0.12
C GLY A 550 51.13 0.93 -0.39
N GLN A 551 50.12 0.97 -1.25
CA GLN A 551 49.46 2.20 -1.69
C GLN A 551 48.26 2.54 -0.80
N THR A 552 47.93 3.83 -0.69
CA THR A 552 46.70 4.30 -0.02
C THR A 552 45.62 4.57 -1.05
N LEU A 553 44.54 3.80 -1.02
CA LEU A 553 43.38 3.99 -1.86
C LEU A 553 42.66 5.28 -1.47
N ALA A 554 42.47 6.14 -2.47
CA ALA A 554 41.88 7.48 -2.30
C ALA A 554 40.48 7.57 -2.91
N VAL A 555 40.23 6.88 -4.02
CA VAL A 555 38.95 6.90 -4.74
C VAL A 555 38.57 5.51 -5.22
N ILE A 556 37.33 5.13 -4.95
CA ILE A 556 36.64 3.99 -5.58
C ILE A 556 35.61 4.54 -6.55
N GLY A 557 35.69 4.12 -7.79
CA GLY A 557 34.71 4.41 -8.84
C GLY A 557 34.42 3.18 -9.68
N LEU A 558 33.57 3.37 -10.68
CA LEU A 558 33.24 2.37 -11.68
C LEU A 558 33.44 3.01 -13.06
N ASN A 559 34.00 2.22 -13.97
CA ASN A 559 34.09 2.58 -15.36
C ASN A 559 33.17 1.68 -16.17
N PHE A 560 32.34 2.28 -17.00
CA PHE A 560 31.50 1.56 -17.94
C PHE A 560 32.12 1.70 -19.32
N LYS A 561 32.45 0.56 -19.92
CA LYS A 561 33.21 0.51 -21.16
C LYS A 561 32.74 -0.65 -22.01
N GLY A 562 32.28 -0.33 -23.21
CA GLY A 562 31.70 -1.28 -24.13
C GLY A 562 30.85 -0.55 -25.15
N GLN A 563 29.97 -1.26 -25.83
CA GLN A 563 28.92 -0.65 -26.64
C GLN A 563 27.66 -1.44 -26.38
N ALA A 564 26.62 -0.73 -25.98
CA ALA A 564 25.33 -1.31 -25.68
C ALA A 564 24.26 -0.33 -26.13
N SER A 565 23.25 -0.81 -26.87
CA SER A 565 22.00 -0.06 -26.95
C SER A 565 21.20 -0.49 -25.72
N GLY A 566 21.17 0.24 -24.62
CA GLY A 566 21.71 0.00 -23.29
C GLY A 566 21.07 -0.88 -22.22
N TYR A 567 21.94 -1.61 -21.57
CA TYR A 567 22.71 -1.02 -20.50
C TYR A 567 21.87 -0.28 -19.45
N LYS A 568 21.18 -1.11 -18.68
CA LYS A 568 20.89 -0.87 -17.29
C LYS A 568 21.68 -1.87 -16.45
N ILE A 569 22.35 -1.39 -15.41
CA ILE A 569 23.00 -2.22 -14.42
C ILE A 569 22.66 -1.73 -13.03
N ASN A 570 22.21 -2.64 -12.17
CA ASN A 570 21.97 -2.39 -10.76
C ASN A 570 23.15 -2.91 -9.94
N LEU A 571 23.63 -2.11 -9.00
CA LEU A 571 24.66 -2.48 -8.03
C LEU A 571 23.98 -2.80 -6.71
N GLY A 572 24.10 -4.05 -6.29
CA GLY A 572 23.46 -4.60 -5.10
C GLY A 572 24.36 -4.58 -3.88
N GLY A 573 25.67 -4.40 -4.06
CA GLY A 573 26.58 -4.14 -2.96
C GLY A 573 28.05 -4.03 -3.34
N LEU A 574 28.80 -3.38 -2.47
CA LEU A 574 30.25 -3.22 -2.53
C LEU A 574 30.82 -3.49 -1.14
N CYS A 575 31.75 -4.44 -1.05
CA CYS A 575 32.43 -4.78 0.20
C CYS A 575 33.95 -4.85 -0.03
N LEU A 576 34.72 -4.05 0.70
CA LEU A 576 36.17 -3.97 0.65
C LEU A 576 36.73 -4.35 2.02
N THR A 577 37.53 -5.42 2.02
CA THR A 577 38.06 -6.11 3.21
C THR A 577 39.58 -6.16 3.16
N ASP A 578 40.23 -6.37 4.31
CA ASP A 578 41.70 -6.50 4.41
C ASP A 578 42.18 -7.84 4.98
N GLY A 579 41.27 -8.77 5.25
CA GLY A 579 41.56 -10.07 5.84
C GLY A 579 41.53 -10.09 7.37
N SER A 580 41.22 -8.96 8.01
CA SER A 580 41.08 -8.86 9.48
C SER A 580 39.67 -9.15 9.99
N GLU A 581 38.73 -9.49 9.12
CA GLU A 581 37.33 -9.73 9.46
C GLU A 581 37.19 -10.91 10.44
N THR A 582 36.49 -10.67 11.54
CA THR A 582 36.26 -11.68 12.59
C THR A 582 34.78 -12.02 12.70
N ILE A 583 34.45 -13.12 13.38
CA ILE A 583 33.06 -13.43 13.73
C ILE A 583 32.55 -12.36 14.71
N PRO A 584 31.38 -11.74 14.47
CA PRO A 584 30.82 -10.76 15.39
C PRO A 584 30.46 -11.38 16.74
N SER A 585 30.53 -10.59 17.81
CA SER A 585 29.98 -10.98 19.13
C SER A 585 28.50 -11.33 18.99
N MET A 586 28.12 -12.49 19.53
CA MET A 586 26.74 -12.96 19.46
C MET A 586 25.80 -12.12 20.33
N ALA A 587 24.54 -12.03 19.92
CA ALA A 587 23.49 -11.53 20.78
C ALA A 587 23.30 -12.46 21.99
N THR A 588 22.82 -11.92 23.11
CA THR A 588 22.59 -12.65 24.36
C THR A 588 21.33 -12.13 25.05
N GLY A 589 20.63 -12.98 25.80
CA GLY A 589 19.49 -12.54 26.62
C GLY A 589 18.35 -11.95 25.79
N VAL A 590 17.96 -12.62 24.70
CA VAL A 590 16.80 -12.20 23.89
C VAL A 590 15.55 -12.27 24.75
N ASN A 591 14.97 -11.10 25.03
CA ASN A 591 13.77 -10.93 25.84
C ASN A 591 12.59 -10.53 24.95
N VAL A 592 11.42 -11.05 25.30
CA VAL A 592 10.15 -10.73 24.65
C VAL A 592 9.39 -9.80 25.58
N ASP A 593 9.41 -8.49 25.30
CA ASP A 593 8.86 -7.47 26.21
C ASP A 593 7.33 -7.42 26.13
N ALA A 594 6.77 -7.58 24.93
CA ALA A 594 5.33 -7.62 24.68
C ALA A 594 5.05 -8.34 23.36
N VAL A 595 3.98 -9.12 23.31
CA VAL A 595 3.42 -9.69 22.08
C VAL A 595 1.89 -9.60 22.14
N THR A 596 1.28 -9.13 21.06
CA THR A 596 -0.16 -9.10 20.86
C THR A 596 -0.54 -9.89 19.62
N MET A 597 -1.73 -10.49 19.65
CA MET A 597 -2.26 -11.33 18.58
C MET A 597 -3.61 -10.80 18.13
N VAL A 598 -3.79 -10.71 16.81
CA VAL A 598 -5.08 -10.47 16.15
C VAL A 598 -5.20 -11.51 15.03
N GLY A 599 -6.07 -12.49 15.19
CA GLY A 599 -6.12 -13.65 14.29
C GLY A 599 -4.77 -14.38 14.21
N ARG A 600 -4.22 -14.54 13.00
CA ARG A 600 -2.88 -15.13 12.75
C ARG A 600 -1.74 -14.11 12.64
N LYS A 601 -2.00 -12.84 12.97
CA LYS A 601 -1.02 -11.75 12.90
C LYS A 601 -0.48 -11.44 14.28
N MET A 602 0.85 -11.37 14.38
CA MET A 602 1.59 -11.09 15.60
C MET A 602 2.27 -9.72 15.53
N SER A 603 2.12 -8.93 16.58
CA SER A 603 2.85 -7.68 16.80
C SER A 603 3.57 -7.75 18.13
N GLY A 604 4.73 -7.09 18.28
CA GLY A 604 5.48 -7.19 19.52
C GLY A 604 6.77 -6.40 19.58
N ARG A 605 7.45 -6.53 20.73
CA ARG A 605 8.72 -5.87 21.07
C ARG A 605 9.70 -6.90 21.63
N LEU A 606 10.92 -6.85 21.15
CA LEU A 606 12.03 -7.68 21.62
C LEU A 606 13.20 -6.79 22.01
N THR A 607 13.94 -7.20 23.04
CA THR A 607 15.22 -6.62 23.46
C THR A 607 16.27 -7.71 23.60
N TRP A 608 17.55 -7.33 23.56
CA TRP A 608 18.67 -8.24 23.81
C TRP A 608 19.90 -7.45 24.26
N ASP A 609 20.99 -8.16 24.52
CA ASP A 609 22.31 -7.56 24.67
C ASP A 609 23.32 -8.21 23.69
N ILE A 610 24.55 -7.72 23.66
CA ILE A 610 25.69 -8.34 22.97
C ILE A 610 26.60 -8.98 24.00
N GLN A 611 27.20 -10.12 23.68
CA GLN A 611 28.24 -10.73 24.50
C GLN A 611 29.34 -9.72 24.89
N GLY A 612 29.59 -9.59 26.19
CA GLY A 612 30.55 -8.62 26.76
C GLY A 612 29.98 -7.22 26.97
N SER A 613 28.73 -6.98 26.57
CA SER A 613 27.95 -5.75 26.79
C SER A 613 28.70 -4.45 26.45
N PRO A 614 29.39 -4.36 25.28
CA PRO A 614 30.07 -3.12 24.90
C PRO A 614 29.08 -1.96 24.81
N ARG A 615 29.56 -0.71 24.88
CA ARG A 615 28.69 0.46 24.67
C ARG A 615 28.21 0.53 23.23
N TYR A 616 29.15 0.41 22.29
CA TYR A 616 28.90 0.50 20.85
C TYR A 616 28.95 -0.87 20.20
N ASN A 617 28.16 -1.05 19.14
CA ASN A 617 28.10 -2.34 18.43
C ASN A 617 29.42 -2.66 17.71
N VAL A 618 30.12 -1.63 17.22
CA VAL A 618 31.40 -1.78 16.51
C VAL A 618 32.49 -2.42 17.38
N ASP A 619 32.45 -2.24 18.71
CA ASP A 619 33.40 -2.86 19.65
C ASP A 619 33.24 -4.39 19.72
N GLY A 620 32.05 -4.90 19.36
CA GLY A 620 31.78 -6.33 19.18
C GLY A 620 31.81 -6.78 17.73
N ASN A 621 32.36 -5.96 16.82
CA ASN A 621 32.32 -6.15 15.37
C ASN A 621 30.89 -6.36 14.83
N VAL A 622 29.86 -5.72 15.41
CA VAL A 622 28.46 -5.86 14.97
C VAL A 622 28.02 -4.64 14.15
N LYS A 623 27.55 -4.87 12.92
CA LYS A 623 26.93 -3.84 12.06
C LYS A 623 25.46 -3.63 12.41
N TYR A 624 24.72 -4.73 12.50
CA TYR A 624 23.29 -4.79 12.82
C TYR A 624 22.92 -6.23 13.23
N PHE A 625 21.67 -6.41 13.62
CA PHE A 625 21.05 -7.69 13.95
C PHE A 625 19.97 -8.02 12.93
N GLU A 626 19.88 -9.30 12.58
CA GLU A 626 18.73 -9.85 11.86
C GLU A 626 17.89 -10.67 12.83
N VAL A 627 16.58 -10.47 12.79
CA VAL A 627 15.63 -11.12 13.68
C VAL A 627 14.70 -12.00 12.86
N PHE A 628 14.46 -13.19 13.37
CA PHE A 628 13.61 -14.19 12.74
C PHE A 628 12.63 -14.78 13.74
N GLN A 629 11.49 -15.20 13.24
CA GLN A 629 10.50 -16.01 13.94
C GLN A 629 10.61 -17.45 13.46
N VAL A 630 10.56 -18.41 14.38
CA VAL A 630 10.49 -19.84 14.07
C VAL A 630 9.27 -20.44 14.77
N CYS A 631 8.49 -21.22 14.03
CA CYS A 631 7.37 -21.98 14.57
C CYS A 631 7.85 -23.41 14.93
N ASP A 632 7.63 -23.86 16.16
CA ASP A 632 8.08 -25.20 16.57
C ASP A 632 7.35 -26.35 15.82
N ALA A 633 6.18 -26.08 15.23
CA ALA A 633 5.32 -27.09 14.58
C ALA A 633 5.62 -27.31 13.08
N VAL A 634 6.13 -26.28 12.41
CA VAL A 634 6.42 -26.26 10.97
C VAL A 634 7.75 -25.54 10.89
N ALA A 635 8.83 -26.19 10.45
CA ALA A 635 10.20 -25.68 10.52
C ALA A 635 10.48 -24.48 9.59
N ASP A 636 9.55 -23.53 9.55
CA ASP A 636 9.57 -22.30 8.78
C ASP A 636 10.20 -21.18 9.61
N THR A 637 11.06 -20.42 8.94
CA THR A 637 11.70 -19.23 9.49
C THR A 637 11.17 -18.00 8.78
N VAL A 638 10.51 -17.11 9.51
CA VAL A 638 9.97 -15.85 8.98
C VAL A 638 10.91 -14.71 9.33
N PHE A 639 11.28 -13.88 8.35
CA PHE A 639 12.08 -12.69 8.62
C PHE A 639 11.22 -11.63 9.34
N VAL A 640 11.65 -11.23 10.53
CA VAL A 640 10.96 -10.23 11.36
C VAL A 640 11.45 -8.83 11.02
N GLY A 641 12.76 -8.69 10.80
CA GLY A 641 13.36 -7.40 10.43
C GLY A 641 14.82 -7.30 10.81
N ARG A 642 15.39 -6.12 10.57
CA ARG A 642 16.77 -5.76 10.87
C ARG A 642 16.83 -4.58 11.83
N SER A 643 17.76 -4.58 12.78
CA SER A 643 17.93 -3.50 13.75
C SER A 643 19.39 -3.21 14.07
N VAL A 644 19.75 -1.94 14.28
CA VAL A 644 21.03 -1.54 14.90
C VAL A 644 20.89 -1.42 16.41
N ALA A 645 19.68 -1.14 16.91
CA ALA A 645 19.42 -1.20 18.34
C ALA A 645 19.57 -2.64 18.83
N ARG A 646 19.71 -2.78 20.15
CA ARG A 646 19.54 -4.05 20.82
C ARG A 646 18.07 -4.33 21.15
N ALA A 647 17.22 -3.93 20.21
CA ALA A 647 15.79 -3.97 20.32
C ALA A 647 15.15 -3.88 18.93
N ILE A 648 13.96 -4.46 18.78
CA ILE A 648 13.14 -4.34 17.57
C ILE A 648 11.66 -4.36 17.97
N ALA A 649 10.86 -3.57 17.27
CA ALA A 649 9.41 -3.68 17.28
C ALA A 649 8.97 -4.18 15.91
N PHE A 650 7.90 -4.98 15.89
CA PHE A 650 7.37 -5.57 14.68
C PHE A 650 5.84 -5.62 14.73
N GLU A 651 5.21 -5.61 13.55
CA GLU A 651 3.77 -5.57 13.43
C GLU A 651 3.24 -6.52 12.36
N ASN A 652 2.09 -7.12 12.66
CA ASN A 652 1.31 -7.89 11.70
C ASN A 652 2.13 -8.98 11.00
N ILE A 653 3.09 -9.59 11.69
CA ILE A 653 3.86 -10.71 11.15
C ILE A 653 2.92 -11.91 11.08
N LYS A 654 2.73 -12.43 9.87
CA LYS A 654 1.86 -13.58 9.59
C LYS A 654 2.51 -14.86 10.14
N ARG A 655 1.75 -15.68 10.85
CA ARG A 655 2.16 -17.03 11.28
C ARG A 655 1.90 -18.04 10.17
N SER A 656 2.82 -18.99 9.96
CA SER A 656 2.54 -20.21 9.20
C SER A 656 1.46 -21.06 9.89
N ALA A 657 0.64 -21.78 9.12
CA ALA A 657 -0.48 -22.55 9.63
C ALA A 657 -0.01 -23.66 10.61
N GLY A 658 -0.43 -23.58 11.88
CA GLY A 658 -0.13 -24.59 12.89
C GLY A 658 -0.14 -24.05 14.33
N ASN A 659 -0.81 -24.74 15.25
CA ASN A 659 -0.93 -24.39 16.68
C ASN A 659 0.38 -24.60 17.46
N GLY A 660 1.47 -23.98 17.04
CA GLY A 660 2.79 -24.07 17.68
C GLY A 660 3.18 -22.82 18.46
N ASN A 661 4.03 -23.02 19.48
CA ASN A 661 4.72 -21.92 20.14
C ASN A 661 5.77 -21.30 19.20
N VAL A 662 6.06 -20.02 19.39
CA VAL A 662 7.02 -19.27 18.56
C VAL A 662 8.30 -18.99 19.32
N ARG A 663 9.44 -19.11 18.64
CA ARG A 663 10.73 -18.61 19.10
C ARG A 663 11.19 -17.44 18.25
N PHE A 664 11.94 -16.54 18.88
CA PHE A 664 12.61 -15.45 18.19
C PHE A 664 14.11 -15.70 18.21
N LEU A 665 14.69 -15.70 17.01
CA LEU A 665 16.12 -15.86 16.80
C LEU A 665 16.73 -14.52 16.41
N VAL A 666 17.78 -14.13 17.12
CA VAL A 666 18.56 -12.92 16.82
C VAL A 666 19.96 -13.33 16.38
N GLN A 667 20.41 -12.81 15.24
CA GLN A 667 21.75 -13.05 14.73
C GLN A 667 22.50 -11.73 14.54
N SER A 668 23.67 -11.61 15.16
CA SER A 668 24.59 -10.49 14.89
C SER A 668 25.24 -10.65 13.52
N VAL A 669 25.27 -9.56 12.76
CA VAL A 669 25.94 -9.43 11.46
C VAL A 669 27.20 -8.58 11.59
N GLY A 670 28.31 -9.06 11.02
CA GLY A 670 29.61 -8.38 11.10
C GLY A 670 29.68 -7.05 10.35
N LEU A 671 30.69 -6.22 10.66
CA LEU A 671 30.93 -4.95 9.95
C LEU A 671 31.13 -5.11 8.44
N ASP A 672 31.60 -6.27 8.01
CA ASP A 672 31.76 -6.66 6.60
C ASP A 672 30.43 -6.97 5.89
N GLY A 673 29.33 -7.05 6.65
CA GLY A 673 28.00 -7.44 6.17
C GLY A 673 27.87 -8.93 5.84
N LYS A 674 28.91 -9.74 6.00
CA LYS A 674 28.96 -11.15 5.56
C LYS A 674 29.16 -12.12 6.72
N THR A 675 30.07 -11.85 7.63
CA THR A 675 30.25 -12.69 8.83
C THR A 675 28.98 -12.67 9.70
N ARG A 676 28.69 -13.79 10.34
CA ARG A 676 27.50 -14.00 11.18
C ARG A 676 27.91 -14.73 12.45
N SER A 677 27.30 -14.33 13.56
CA SER A 677 27.38 -15.07 14.82
C SER A 677 26.46 -16.30 14.81
N ALA A 678 26.55 -17.14 15.84
CA ALA A 678 25.51 -18.11 16.13
C ALA A 678 24.19 -17.39 16.50
N PHE A 679 23.04 -18.03 16.27
CA PHE A 679 21.75 -17.50 16.69
C PHE A 679 21.64 -17.47 18.22
N ALA A 680 21.14 -16.35 18.74
CA ALA A 680 20.63 -16.26 20.10
C ALA A 680 19.11 -16.50 20.07
N ASP A 681 18.63 -17.35 20.97
CA ASP A 681 17.22 -17.71 21.12
C ASP A 681 16.67 -17.07 22.42
N ASN A 682 15.39 -16.71 22.43
CA ASN A 682 14.66 -16.32 23.64
C ASN A 682 14.45 -17.50 24.62
N GLY A 683 14.85 -18.71 24.22
CA GLY A 683 14.98 -19.89 25.08
C GLY A 683 13.66 -20.62 25.28
N THR A 684 12.74 -20.01 26.03
CA THR A 684 11.40 -20.59 26.19
C THR A 684 10.50 -20.07 25.08
N PRO A 685 9.89 -20.95 24.27
CA PRO A 685 8.95 -20.53 23.24
C PRO A 685 7.81 -19.71 23.83
N VAL A 686 7.40 -18.65 23.14
CA VAL A 686 6.26 -17.82 23.51
C VAL A 686 4.99 -18.58 23.10
N ALA A 687 4.17 -18.92 24.11
CA ALA A 687 2.83 -19.45 23.88
C ALA A 687 1.93 -18.32 23.40
N ILE A 688 1.43 -18.44 22.17
CA ILE A 688 0.61 -17.41 21.50
C ILE A 688 -0.64 -18.05 20.90
N GLN A 689 -1.40 -18.74 21.75
CA GLN A 689 -2.74 -19.20 21.35
C GLN A 689 -3.64 -17.96 21.20
N PRO A 690 -4.50 -17.90 20.17
CA PRO A 690 -5.37 -16.75 19.96
C PRO A 690 -6.38 -16.60 21.12
N LYS A 691 -6.76 -15.37 21.41
CA LYS A 691 -7.87 -15.06 22.33
C LYS A 691 -9.15 -15.72 21.81
N ALA A 692 -10.04 -16.15 22.72
CA ALA A 692 -11.32 -16.72 22.34
C ALA A 692 -12.13 -15.70 21.51
N SER A 693 -12.60 -16.10 20.33
CA SER A 693 -13.32 -15.23 19.38
C SER A 693 -14.79 -15.69 19.26
N PRO A 694 -15.77 -14.89 19.70
CA PRO A 694 -17.17 -15.27 19.69
C PRO A 694 -17.74 -15.18 18.28
N ALA A 695 -18.31 -16.28 17.81
CA ALA A 695 -19.09 -16.31 16.58
C ALA A 695 -20.28 -17.26 16.77
N PHE A 696 -21.46 -16.89 16.25
CA PHE A 696 -22.65 -17.74 16.30
C PHE A 696 -23.69 -17.32 15.27
N GLU A 697 -24.60 -18.22 14.92
CA GLU A 697 -25.71 -17.99 13.99
C GLU A 697 -27.07 -18.22 14.65
N VAL A 698 -28.05 -17.45 14.17
CA VAL A 698 -29.45 -17.50 14.59
C VAL A 698 -30.36 -17.38 13.36
N PRO A 699 -31.55 -18.02 13.34
CA PRO A 699 -32.47 -17.97 12.20
C PRO A 699 -32.95 -16.55 11.89
N GLY A 700 -33.30 -16.27 10.61
CA GLY A 700 -33.83 -14.98 10.18
C GLY A 700 -35.20 -14.59 10.78
N GLY A 701 -35.90 -15.57 11.37
CA GLY A 701 -37.11 -15.38 12.17
C GLY A 701 -37.52 -16.70 12.85
N VAL A 702 -38.25 -16.62 13.95
CA VAL A 702 -38.73 -17.78 14.73
C VAL A 702 -40.23 -17.62 15.05
N ASN A 703 -40.97 -18.71 15.21
CA ASN A 703 -42.38 -18.60 15.63
C ASN A 703 -42.49 -18.51 17.15
N LEU A 704 -43.53 -17.81 17.61
CA LEU A 704 -43.86 -17.75 19.03
C LEU A 704 -44.07 -19.16 19.59
N ASN A 705 -43.48 -19.43 20.75
CA ASN A 705 -43.54 -20.73 21.45
C ASN A 705 -42.86 -21.92 20.75
N GLU A 706 -42.08 -21.68 19.70
CA GLU A 706 -41.24 -22.71 19.06
C GLU A 706 -39.76 -22.59 19.48
N PRO A 707 -39.03 -23.72 19.60
CA PRO A 707 -37.62 -23.70 19.94
C PRO A 707 -36.76 -23.16 18.79
N MET A 708 -35.94 -22.16 19.11
CA MET A 708 -34.92 -21.60 18.23
C MET A 708 -33.64 -22.45 18.26
N LEU A 709 -33.06 -22.71 17.08
CA LEU A 709 -31.72 -23.26 16.94
C LEU A 709 -30.66 -22.17 17.06
N VAL A 710 -29.59 -22.41 17.81
CA VAL A 710 -28.44 -21.52 17.92
C VAL A 710 -27.19 -22.32 17.60
N THR A 711 -26.46 -21.91 16.57
CA THR A 711 -25.22 -22.58 16.14
C THR A 711 -24.03 -21.78 16.61
N ASN A 712 -23.17 -22.37 17.45
CA ASN A 712 -21.94 -21.73 17.89
C ASN A 712 -20.79 -21.99 16.90
N LEU A 713 -20.14 -20.92 16.48
CA LEU A 713 -19.00 -20.90 15.55
C LEU A 713 -17.74 -20.32 16.20
N SER A 714 -17.75 -20.15 17.53
CA SER A 714 -16.68 -19.46 18.25
C SER A 714 -15.38 -20.24 18.22
N GLU A 715 -14.28 -19.55 17.97
CA GLU A 715 -12.95 -20.13 17.90
C GLU A 715 -12.20 -19.98 19.23
N SER A 716 -11.39 -20.99 19.54
CA SER A 716 -10.43 -20.95 20.66
C SER A 716 -11.05 -20.67 22.03
N ALA A 717 -12.34 -20.95 22.20
CA ALA A 717 -13.09 -20.76 23.44
C ALA A 717 -13.07 -22.02 24.32
N ASN A 718 -12.79 -21.84 25.61
CA ASN A 718 -12.91 -22.91 26.61
C ASN A 718 -14.23 -22.82 27.38
N THR A 719 -14.80 -21.61 27.49
CA THR A 719 -16.05 -21.35 28.20
C THR A 719 -16.97 -20.45 27.40
N TYR A 720 -18.27 -20.63 27.60
CA TYR A 720 -19.35 -19.94 26.90
C TYR A 720 -20.34 -19.36 27.89
N ALA A 721 -20.82 -18.14 27.64
CA ALA A 721 -21.86 -17.49 28.42
C ALA A 721 -22.86 -16.82 27.47
N TRP A 722 -24.02 -17.42 27.34
CA TRP A 722 -25.13 -16.96 26.50
C TRP A 722 -26.18 -16.22 27.32
N THR A 723 -26.77 -15.18 26.73
CA THR A 723 -27.99 -14.54 27.22
C THR A 723 -29.01 -14.39 26.09
N PHE A 724 -30.26 -14.77 26.35
CA PHE A 724 -31.39 -14.69 25.42
C PHE A 724 -32.45 -13.73 25.99
N GLU A 725 -32.62 -12.56 25.39
CA GLU A 725 -33.62 -11.58 25.82
C GLU A 725 -35.04 -12.14 25.68
N ASP A 726 -35.78 -12.23 26.79
CA ASP A 726 -37.11 -12.88 26.88
C ASP A 726 -37.17 -14.34 26.39
N GLY A 727 -36.02 -15.00 26.27
CA GLY A 727 -35.92 -16.42 25.94
C GLY A 727 -36.03 -17.31 27.17
N GLN A 728 -36.46 -18.55 26.97
CA GLN A 728 -36.46 -19.61 27.98
C GLN A 728 -35.64 -20.80 27.48
N PRO A 729 -34.51 -21.15 28.12
CA PRO A 729 -33.89 -20.48 29.26
C PRO A 729 -33.31 -19.09 28.89
N ALA A 730 -33.27 -18.17 29.84
CA ALA A 730 -32.74 -16.81 29.62
C ALA A 730 -31.21 -16.75 29.49
N THR A 731 -30.51 -17.80 29.93
CA THR A 731 -29.04 -17.91 29.86
C THR A 731 -28.63 -19.36 29.60
N SER A 732 -27.42 -19.56 29.07
CA SER A 732 -26.80 -20.89 28.91
C SER A 732 -25.28 -20.80 29.02
N THR A 733 -24.63 -21.85 29.51
CA THR A 733 -23.16 -21.99 29.49
C THR A 733 -22.69 -23.10 28.55
N SER A 734 -23.61 -23.76 27.86
CA SER A 734 -23.28 -24.80 26.89
C SER A 734 -22.69 -24.19 25.62
N ALA A 735 -21.76 -24.90 24.98
CA ALA A 735 -21.23 -24.48 23.68
C ALA A 735 -22.37 -24.27 22.67
N ASN A 736 -23.32 -25.20 22.57
CA ASN A 736 -24.52 -25.08 21.73
C ASN A 736 -25.79 -25.15 22.61
N PRO A 737 -26.43 -24.01 22.93
CA PRO A 737 -27.67 -23.99 23.71
C PRO A 737 -28.84 -24.61 22.94
N SER A 738 -29.59 -25.51 23.58
CA SER A 738 -30.76 -26.18 22.98
C SER A 738 -32.07 -25.75 23.65
N GLY A 739 -33.17 -25.69 22.88
CA GLY A 739 -34.52 -25.51 23.41
C GLY A 739 -34.85 -24.10 23.87
N VAL A 740 -34.20 -23.08 23.28
CA VAL A 740 -34.48 -21.67 23.58
C VAL A 740 -35.80 -21.26 22.95
N VAL A 741 -36.83 -20.94 23.74
CA VAL A 741 -38.16 -20.55 23.26
C VAL A 741 -38.46 -19.10 23.61
N PHE A 742 -39.06 -18.35 22.68
CA PHE A 742 -39.56 -17.00 22.93
C PHE A 742 -41.08 -17.00 23.10
N THR A 743 -41.55 -16.37 24.18
CA THR A 743 -42.98 -16.31 24.53
C THR A 743 -43.63 -14.96 24.23
N SER A 744 -42.90 -14.05 23.56
CA SER A 744 -43.45 -12.78 23.08
C SER A 744 -42.95 -12.43 21.67
N PRO A 745 -43.81 -11.87 20.81
CA PRO A 745 -43.43 -11.46 19.46
C PRO A 745 -42.51 -10.23 19.47
N GLY A 746 -41.76 -10.00 18.38
CA GLY A 746 -40.87 -8.84 18.21
C GLY A 746 -39.39 -9.20 18.04
N VAL A 747 -38.52 -8.18 18.00
CA VAL A 747 -37.06 -8.34 17.87
C VAL A 747 -36.45 -8.61 19.26
N LYS A 748 -35.60 -9.64 19.36
CA LYS A 748 -34.95 -10.11 20.60
C LYS A 748 -33.43 -10.13 20.44
N THR A 749 -32.71 -9.73 21.48
CA THR A 749 -31.24 -9.70 21.50
C THR A 749 -30.67 -11.00 22.07
N ILE A 750 -29.58 -11.47 21.45
CA ILE A 750 -28.83 -12.65 21.87
C ILE A 750 -27.38 -12.24 22.00
N THR A 751 -26.76 -12.55 23.14
CA THR A 751 -25.36 -12.23 23.41
C THR A 751 -24.61 -13.49 23.78
N LEU A 752 -23.42 -13.67 23.20
CA LEU A 752 -22.46 -14.71 23.53
C LEU A 752 -21.17 -14.05 23.98
N THR A 753 -20.75 -14.36 25.21
CA THR A 753 -19.39 -14.11 25.69
C THR A 753 -18.63 -15.43 25.69
N VAL A 754 -17.47 -15.46 25.05
CA VAL A 754 -16.54 -16.59 25.11
C VAL A 754 -15.27 -16.21 25.84
N GLU A 755 -14.62 -17.20 26.44
CA GLU A 755 -13.38 -16.99 27.18
C GLU A 755 -12.45 -18.21 27.07
N ASN A 756 -11.16 -17.93 27.09
CA ASN A 756 -10.09 -18.88 27.34
C ASN A 756 -9.05 -18.28 28.30
N GLU A 757 -7.97 -19.01 28.60
CA GLU A 757 -6.91 -18.53 29.50
C GLU A 757 -6.17 -17.28 28.98
N TYR A 758 -6.38 -16.89 27.72
CA TYR A 758 -5.76 -15.75 27.04
C TYR A 758 -6.68 -14.53 26.91
N GLY A 759 -7.97 -14.66 27.24
CA GLY A 759 -8.91 -13.54 27.35
C GLY A 759 -10.35 -13.86 26.94
N SER A 760 -11.22 -12.86 27.08
CA SER A 760 -12.66 -12.97 26.79
C SER A 760 -13.13 -11.92 25.78
N GLU A 761 -14.08 -12.30 24.94
CA GLU A 761 -14.77 -11.44 23.98
C GLU A 761 -16.26 -11.73 23.91
N THR A 762 -17.03 -10.72 23.48
CA THR A 762 -18.49 -10.77 23.45
C THR A 762 -19.02 -10.35 22.08
N LEU A 763 -19.93 -11.16 21.52
CA LEU A 763 -20.69 -10.85 20.32
C LEU A 763 -22.18 -10.77 20.64
N THR A 764 -22.88 -9.83 20.02
CA THR A 764 -24.34 -9.66 20.14
C THR A 764 -25.01 -9.67 18.77
N LYS A 765 -26.12 -10.42 18.63
CA LYS A 765 -26.99 -10.49 17.44
C LYS A 765 -28.46 -10.34 17.82
N THR A 766 -29.35 -10.18 16.84
CA THR A 766 -30.81 -10.03 17.05
C THR A 766 -31.62 -11.03 16.21
N VAL A 767 -32.80 -11.45 16.68
CA VAL A 767 -33.77 -12.36 15.99
C VAL A 767 -35.21 -11.82 16.07
N THR A 768 -36.10 -12.15 15.11
CA THR A 768 -37.52 -11.70 15.07
C THR A 768 -38.53 -12.84 15.31
N VAL A 769 -39.61 -12.63 16.10
CA VAL A 769 -40.60 -13.66 16.50
C VAL A 769 -42.07 -13.46 15.95
N ASN A 770 -42.74 -14.45 15.30
CA ASN A 770 -44.06 -14.43 14.55
C ASN A 770 -45.31 -15.17 15.22
N GLY A 771 -46.60 -15.15 14.71
CA GLY A 771 -47.88 -15.75 15.34
C GLY A 771 -48.89 -16.66 14.48
N GLU A 772 -50.07 -17.18 15.01
CA GLU A 772 -50.96 -18.38 14.56
C GLU A 772 -52.18 -18.26 13.49
N ASN A 773 -52.80 -19.39 12.92
CA ASN A 773 -53.67 -19.60 11.65
C ASN A 773 -55.27 -19.66 11.65
N THR A 774 -56.00 -19.53 10.48
CA THR A 774 -57.51 -19.51 10.26
C THR A 774 -58.12 -20.27 8.99
N ASN A 775 -59.46 -20.57 8.89
CA ASN A 775 -60.16 -21.24 7.72
C ASN A 775 -60.27 -20.33 6.48
N LEU A 776 -59.77 -20.79 5.33
CA LEU A 776 -59.52 -19.97 4.14
C LEU A 776 -60.67 -19.94 3.11
N ALA A 777 -61.55 -20.95 3.11
CA ALA A 777 -62.65 -21.06 2.12
C ALA A 777 -63.91 -20.28 2.51
N LEU A 778 -64.04 -19.90 3.79
CA LEU A 778 -65.24 -19.30 4.35
C LEU A 778 -65.64 -18.00 3.62
N GLY A 779 -66.83 -18.01 3.00
CA GLY A 779 -67.42 -16.86 2.31
C GLY A 779 -66.74 -16.47 0.97
N LYS A 780 -65.86 -17.31 0.44
CA LYS A 780 -65.16 -17.08 -0.83
C LYS A 780 -66.06 -17.33 -2.07
N PRO A 781 -65.75 -16.75 -3.23
CA PRO A 781 -66.52 -17.00 -4.46
C PRO A 781 -66.49 -18.47 -4.87
N SER A 782 -67.65 -19.06 -5.13
CA SER A 782 -67.80 -20.48 -5.50
C SER A 782 -68.78 -20.67 -6.67
N ILE A 783 -68.58 -21.71 -7.49
CA ILE A 783 -69.39 -22.02 -8.67
C ILE A 783 -69.75 -23.52 -8.76
N THR A 784 -70.73 -23.85 -9.60
CA THR A 784 -71.15 -25.24 -9.87
C THR A 784 -71.39 -25.50 -11.37
N SER A 785 -71.38 -26.78 -11.76
CA SER A 785 -71.45 -27.22 -13.16
C SER A 785 -72.82 -27.08 -13.86
N SER A 786 -73.88 -26.67 -13.17
CA SER A 786 -75.25 -26.57 -13.71
C SER A 786 -76.00 -25.36 -13.16
N GLY A 787 -76.75 -24.64 -14.01
CA GLY A 787 -77.55 -23.48 -13.60
C GLY A 787 -78.79 -23.81 -12.75
N GLU A 788 -79.24 -22.83 -11.96
CA GLU A 788 -80.31 -22.93 -10.96
C GLU A 788 -81.69 -23.28 -11.57
N GLY A 789 -82.14 -24.53 -11.43
CA GLY A 789 -83.50 -24.99 -11.80
C GLY A 789 -84.42 -25.16 -10.58
N SER A 790 -85.74 -24.94 -10.76
CA SER A 790 -86.75 -24.66 -9.72
C SER A 790 -86.65 -25.48 -8.42
N GLY A 791 -86.03 -24.83 -7.41
CA GLY A 791 -85.74 -25.36 -6.07
C GLY A 791 -84.36 -24.88 -5.60
N THR A 792 -84.20 -23.55 -5.49
CA THR A 792 -82.97 -22.73 -5.38
C THR A 792 -82.01 -23.07 -4.22
N PHE A 793 -80.76 -23.42 -4.53
CA PHE A 793 -79.60 -23.40 -3.60
C PHE A 793 -78.34 -22.91 -4.35
N ALA A 794 -77.70 -21.84 -3.86
CA ALA A 794 -76.51 -21.23 -4.48
C ALA A 794 -75.23 -22.01 -4.16
N ALA A 795 -74.21 -21.91 -5.03
CA ALA A 795 -72.90 -22.53 -4.83
C ALA A 795 -72.24 -22.11 -3.50
N SER A 796 -72.46 -20.87 -3.05
CA SER A 796 -71.88 -20.33 -1.81
C SER A 796 -72.36 -21.03 -0.53
N LYS A 797 -73.35 -21.92 -0.62
CA LYS A 797 -73.78 -22.78 0.47
C LYS A 797 -72.86 -23.96 0.73
N GLY A 798 -71.85 -24.17 -0.11
CA GLY A 798 -70.81 -25.17 0.12
C GLY A 798 -69.58 -24.63 0.87
N ASN A 799 -69.57 -23.36 1.25
CA ASN A 799 -68.45 -22.73 1.98
C ASN A 799 -68.91 -21.56 2.88
N ASP A 800 -70.11 -21.65 3.47
CA ASP A 800 -70.68 -20.60 4.33
C ASP A 800 -70.47 -20.84 5.83
N GLY A 801 -69.80 -21.93 6.19
CA GLY A 801 -69.52 -22.33 7.57
C GLY A 801 -70.67 -23.09 8.24
N ASP A 802 -71.79 -23.37 7.56
CA ASP A 802 -72.91 -24.15 8.09
C ASP A 802 -72.80 -25.65 7.71
N VAL A 803 -72.10 -26.41 8.54
CA VAL A 803 -71.93 -27.87 8.40
C VAL A 803 -73.22 -28.69 8.55
N THR A 804 -74.36 -28.06 8.91
CA THR A 804 -75.65 -28.74 9.11
C THR A 804 -76.59 -28.64 7.90
N SER A 805 -76.15 -27.94 6.85
CA SER A 805 -76.94 -27.63 5.65
C SER A 805 -77.48 -28.88 4.91
N THR A 806 -78.71 -28.75 4.37
CA THR A 806 -79.36 -29.78 3.52
C THR A 806 -79.33 -29.40 2.03
N ALA A 807 -78.45 -28.48 1.63
CA ALA A 807 -78.37 -27.94 0.28
C ALA A 807 -78.01 -28.98 -0.79
N ILE A 808 -78.49 -28.75 -2.02
CA ILE A 808 -78.13 -29.50 -3.23
C ILE A 808 -77.66 -28.46 -4.26
N PRO A 809 -76.35 -28.19 -4.36
CA PRO A 809 -75.87 -27.13 -5.24
C PRO A 809 -75.89 -27.51 -6.75
N VAL A 810 -76.15 -28.77 -7.12
CA VAL A 810 -75.98 -29.23 -8.52
C VAL A 810 -77.10 -30.15 -9.00
N ARG A 811 -77.82 -29.78 -10.09
CA ARG A 811 -78.92 -30.56 -10.71
C ARG A 811 -78.71 -30.79 -12.22
N ASN A 812 -79.19 -31.93 -12.70
CA ASN A 812 -78.80 -32.53 -13.98
C ASN A 812 -79.47 -31.92 -15.24
N PRO A 813 -78.69 -31.65 -16.31
CA PRO A 813 -78.69 -32.58 -17.45
C PRO A 813 -77.30 -32.99 -17.98
N THR A 814 -76.19 -32.65 -17.31
CA THR A 814 -74.82 -32.96 -17.75
C THR A 814 -74.14 -34.07 -16.93
N ALA A 815 -73.32 -34.88 -17.60
CA ALA A 815 -72.40 -35.81 -16.94
C ALA A 815 -71.27 -35.05 -16.22
N TYR A 816 -70.73 -35.62 -15.13
CA TYR A 816 -69.55 -35.14 -14.37
C TYR A 816 -69.73 -33.83 -13.57
N LEU A 817 -70.74 -33.82 -12.68
CA LEU A 817 -71.07 -32.66 -11.83
C LEU A 817 -69.91 -32.19 -10.91
N PHE A 818 -69.74 -30.88 -10.73
CA PHE A 818 -68.72 -30.29 -9.82
C PHE A 818 -69.21 -29.09 -8.98
N TRP A 819 -68.52 -28.86 -7.86
CA TRP A 819 -68.53 -27.64 -7.04
C TRP A 819 -67.09 -27.14 -6.89
N GLU A 820 -66.87 -25.83 -6.94
CA GLU A 820 -65.54 -25.21 -6.89
C GLU A 820 -65.53 -23.90 -6.11
N VAL A 821 -64.40 -23.60 -5.45
CA VAL A 821 -64.13 -22.33 -4.76
C VAL A 821 -62.77 -21.73 -5.17
N ASP A 822 -62.72 -20.40 -5.31
CA ASP A 822 -61.49 -19.61 -5.49
C ASP A 822 -61.09 -18.97 -4.14
N LEU A 823 -59.95 -19.38 -3.59
CA LEU A 823 -59.45 -18.86 -2.31
C LEU A 823 -58.91 -17.41 -2.40
N GLY A 824 -58.66 -16.93 -3.62
CA GLY A 824 -58.17 -15.59 -3.96
C GLY A 824 -56.65 -15.51 -4.14
N SER A 825 -55.90 -16.49 -3.63
CA SER A 825 -54.44 -16.59 -3.69
C SER A 825 -54.00 -18.03 -3.47
N GLN A 826 -52.82 -18.38 -3.96
CA GLN A 826 -52.24 -19.72 -3.79
C GLN A 826 -51.78 -19.96 -2.34
N VAL A 827 -52.12 -21.11 -1.76
CA VAL A 827 -51.83 -21.49 -0.37
C VAL A 827 -51.40 -22.96 -0.31
N ALA A 828 -50.63 -23.36 0.70
CA ALA A 828 -50.42 -24.78 0.98
C ALA A 828 -51.57 -25.30 1.81
N ILE A 829 -52.24 -26.31 1.29
CA ILE A 829 -53.44 -26.86 1.88
C ILE A 829 -53.04 -28.03 2.77
N GLY A 830 -53.11 -27.81 4.08
CA GLY A 830 -52.82 -28.85 5.06
C GLY A 830 -53.98 -29.81 5.26
N GLU A 831 -55.22 -29.30 5.19
CA GLU A 831 -56.42 -30.11 5.42
C GLU A 831 -57.63 -29.57 4.66
N ILE A 832 -58.42 -30.47 4.05
CA ILE A 832 -59.78 -30.18 3.59
C ILE A 832 -60.78 -31.03 4.36
N LYS A 833 -61.76 -30.38 4.99
CA LYS A 833 -62.93 -31.06 5.57
C LYS A 833 -64.11 -30.92 4.63
N ALA A 834 -64.59 -32.04 4.10
CA ALA A 834 -65.74 -32.06 3.20
C ALA A 834 -66.94 -32.75 3.85
N TRP A 835 -68.07 -32.05 3.89
CA TRP A 835 -69.30 -32.52 4.50
C TRP A 835 -70.31 -32.90 3.42
N ASN A 836 -70.84 -34.12 3.50
CA ASN A 836 -71.96 -34.54 2.69
C ASN A 836 -73.30 -34.04 3.29
N ARG A 837 -74.33 -33.97 2.46
CA ARG A 837 -75.68 -33.53 2.82
C ARG A 837 -76.28 -34.27 4.02
N HIS A 838 -76.88 -33.55 4.98
CA HIS A 838 -77.24 -34.14 6.27
C HIS A 838 -78.43 -35.14 6.27
N ASN A 839 -79.49 -34.93 5.49
CA ASN A 839 -80.79 -35.60 5.68
C ASN A 839 -80.99 -36.94 4.91
N CYS A 840 -80.76 -36.98 3.61
CA CYS A 840 -80.96 -38.18 2.77
C CYS A 840 -80.12 -38.13 1.48
N CYS A 841 -80.04 -39.26 0.77
CA CYS A 841 -79.41 -39.39 -0.55
C CYS A 841 -77.88 -39.19 -0.57
N GLN A 842 -77.20 -39.54 0.52
CA GLN A 842 -75.74 -39.39 0.69
C GLN A 842 -74.96 -40.17 -0.38
N SER A 843 -75.47 -41.33 -0.80
CA SER A 843 -74.90 -42.17 -1.85
C SER A 843 -74.76 -41.48 -3.21
N ARG A 844 -75.39 -40.32 -3.40
CA ARG A 844 -75.24 -39.55 -4.62
C ARG A 844 -73.78 -39.08 -4.77
N LEU A 845 -73.12 -38.55 -3.73
CA LEU A 845 -71.71 -38.13 -3.80
C LEU A 845 -70.77 -39.29 -3.44
N THR A 846 -70.66 -40.22 -4.38
CA THR A 846 -69.76 -41.39 -4.34
C THR A 846 -68.88 -41.37 -5.58
N ASP A 847 -67.63 -41.83 -5.45
CA ASP A 847 -66.67 -41.91 -6.55
C ASP A 847 -66.39 -40.54 -7.21
N TYR A 848 -65.61 -39.72 -6.50
CA TYR A 848 -65.32 -38.33 -6.86
C TYR A 848 -63.85 -37.98 -6.69
N TYR A 849 -63.44 -36.91 -7.35
CA TYR A 849 -62.13 -36.30 -7.21
C TYR A 849 -62.21 -35.02 -6.40
N ILE A 850 -61.13 -34.75 -5.67
CA ILE A 850 -60.76 -33.42 -5.18
C ILE A 850 -59.60 -32.96 -6.05
N PHE A 851 -59.80 -31.86 -6.76
CA PHE A 851 -58.77 -31.21 -7.55
C PHE A 851 -58.33 -29.92 -6.89
N ILE A 852 -57.02 -29.70 -6.85
CA ILE A 852 -56.40 -28.49 -6.31
C ILE A 852 -55.50 -27.94 -7.42
N SER A 853 -55.69 -26.66 -7.76
CA SER A 853 -54.98 -26.05 -8.89
C SER A 853 -54.50 -24.64 -8.55
N PRO A 854 -53.30 -24.24 -8.99
CA PRO A 854 -52.87 -22.85 -8.94
C PRO A 854 -53.67 -21.95 -9.91
N GLU A 855 -54.15 -22.52 -11.02
CA GLU A 855 -54.87 -21.81 -12.10
C GLU A 855 -56.35 -22.28 -12.23
N PRO A 856 -57.27 -21.47 -12.79
CA PRO A 856 -58.64 -21.88 -13.02
C PRO A 856 -58.73 -23.18 -13.86
N PHE A 857 -59.70 -24.04 -13.54
CA PHE A 857 -59.87 -25.31 -14.24
C PHE A 857 -60.48 -25.11 -15.64
N ASN A 858 -59.83 -25.68 -16.66
CA ASN A 858 -60.13 -25.41 -18.07
C ASN A 858 -61.20 -26.32 -18.71
N SER A 859 -61.64 -27.38 -18.02
CA SER A 859 -62.59 -28.37 -18.54
C SER A 859 -63.59 -28.84 -17.47
N SER A 860 -64.73 -29.35 -17.91
CA SER A 860 -65.73 -30.04 -17.08
C SER A 860 -65.60 -31.57 -17.16
N TYR A 861 -64.68 -32.11 -17.97
CA TYR A 861 -64.42 -33.55 -18.05
C TYR A 861 -63.28 -33.93 -17.09
N PRO A 862 -63.50 -34.85 -16.12
CA PRO A 862 -62.49 -35.16 -15.11
C PRO A 862 -61.17 -35.65 -15.70
N GLU A 863 -61.20 -36.41 -16.81
CA GLU A 863 -59.96 -36.89 -17.44
C GLU A 863 -59.11 -35.76 -18.03
N GLU A 864 -59.73 -34.67 -18.50
CA GLU A 864 -59.01 -33.51 -19.01
C GLU A 864 -58.47 -32.65 -17.86
N VAL A 865 -59.22 -32.51 -16.75
CA VAL A 865 -58.78 -31.80 -15.55
C VAL A 865 -57.54 -32.46 -14.91
N ARG A 866 -57.51 -33.79 -14.86
CA ARG A 866 -56.34 -34.55 -14.37
C ARG A 866 -55.07 -34.32 -15.19
N ASN A 867 -55.23 -34.02 -16.48
CA ASN A 867 -54.11 -33.76 -17.37
C ASN A 867 -53.73 -32.27 -17.43
N GLN A 868 -54.41 -31.38 -16.70
CA GLN A 868 -54.06 -29.97 -16.63
C GLN A 868 -52.76 -29.80 -15.79
N PRO A 869 -51.72 -29.12 -16.31
CA PRO A 869 -50.46 -28.94 -15.59
C PRO A 869 -50.65 -28.23 -14.24
N GLY A 870 -50.01 -28.76 -13.19
CA GLY A 870 -50.06 -28.20 -11.84
C GLY A 870 -51.30 -28.57 -11.04
N VAL A 871 -52.20 -29.40 -11.57
CA VAL A 871 -53.36 -29.91 -10.81
C VAL A 871 -52.93 -31.09 -9.94
N PHE A 872 -53.17 -30.97 -8.65
CA PHE A 872 -53.12 -32.10 -7.73
C PHE A 872 -54.49 -32.80 -7.69
N GLU A 873 -54.49 -34.13 -7.78
CA GLU A 873 -55.69 -34.95 -7.73
C GLU A 873 -55.71 -35.85 -6.49
N TYR A 874 -56.88 -35.94 -5.86
CA TYR A 874 -57.18 -36.98 -4.88
C TYR A 874 -58.46 -37.70 -5.28
N HIS A 875 -58.39 -39.02 -5.49
CA HIS A 875 -59.54 -39.84 -5.89
C HIS A 875 -60.14 -40.56 -4.70
N GLU A 876 -61.41 -40.28 -4.40
CA GLU A 876 -62.17 -40.95 -3.34
C GLU A 876 -63.25 -41.87 -3.97
N PRO A 877 -63.03 -43.20 -4.01
CA PRO A 877 -63.99 -44.14 -4.59
C PRO A 877 -65.21 -44.38 -3.69
N SER A 878 -65.17 -44.00 -2.42
CA SER A 878 -66.27 -44.19 -1.47
C SER A 878 -67.25 -42.99 -1.41
N THR A 879 -68.33 -43.13 -0.64
CA THR A 879 -69.32 -42.05 -0.45
C THR A 879 -68.77 -41.01 0.54
N MET A 880 -68.86 -39.72 0.23
CA MET A 880 -68.42 -38.63 1.12
C MET A 880 -69.10 -38.70 2.50
N GLY A 881 -68.32 -38.52 3.56
CA GLY A 881 -68.71 -38.56 4.97
C GLY A 881 -69.23 -37.22 5.53
N LYS A 882 -69.32 -37.12 6.87
CA LYS A 882 -69.82 -35.94 7.61
C LYS A 882 -69.01 -35.69 8.90
N PRO A 883 -67.81 -35.11 8.81
CA PRO A 883 -67.07 -34.84 7.58
C PRO A 883 -66.32 -36.08 7.09
N SER A 884 -65.93 -36.07 5.82
CA SER A 884 -64.68 -36.69 5.40
C SER A 884 -63.55 -35.67 5.58
N VAL A 885 -62.43 -36.11 6.14
CA VAL A 885 -61.24 -35.28 6.33
C VAL A 885 -60.16 -35.78 5.37
N TYR A 886 -59.56 -34.85 4.64
CA TYR A 886 -58.48 -35.10 3.71
C TYR A 886 -57.25 -34.34 4.18
N ASP A 887 -56.28 -35.07 4.73
CA ASP A 887 -55.00 -34.57 5.26
C ASP A 887 -53.84 -34.77 4.26
N PHE A 888 -54.16 -35.21 3.05
CA PHE A 888 -53.25 -35.43 1.91
C PHE A 888 -51.96 -36.20 2.25
N ASN A 889 -51.96 -36.98 3.33
CA ASN A 889 -50.83 -37.79 3.82
C ASN A 889 -49.47 -37.08 3.75
N GLY A 890 -49.43 -35.79 4.14
CA GLY A 890 -48.20 -35.00 4.21
C GLY A 890 -47.72 -34.38 2.88
N GLN A 891 -48.44 -34.53 1.77
CA GLN A 891 -48.06 -33.92 0.49
C GLN A 891 -48.44 -32.44 0.36
N ALA A 892 -49.19 -31.88 1.32
CA ALA A 892 -49.60 -30.47 1.44
C ALA A 892 -49.75 -29.73 0.09
N PRO A 893 -50.72 -30.13 -0.76
CA PRO A 893 -50.82 -29.61 -2.11
C PRO A 893 -51.01 -28.10 -2.13
N THR A 894 -50.26 -27.43 -3.02
CA THR A 894 -50.33 -25.98 -3.16
C THR A 894 -51.35 -25.60 -4.24
N GLY A 895 -52.31 -24.74 -3.92
CA GLY A 895 -53.29 -24.29 -4.91
C GLY A 895 -54.14 -23.09 -4.48
N ARG A 896 -54.86 -22.54 -5.45
CA ARG A 896 -55.80 -21.42 -5.29
C ARG A 896 -57.25 -21.86 -5.52
N TYR A 897 -57.47 -22.78 -6.45
CA TYR A 897 -58.79 -23.29 -6.84
C TYR A 897 -58.98 -24.71 -6.36
N ILE A 898 -60.07 -24.96 -5.64
CA ILE A 898 -60.40 -26.28 -5.09
C ILE A 898 -61.72 -26.72 -5.72
N ARG A 899 -61.73 -27.90 -6.35
CA ARG A 899 -62.91 -28.47 -7.01
C ARG A 899 -63.21 -29.87 -6.52
N ILE A 900 -64.46 -30.09 -6.11
CA ILE A 900 -65.02 -31.42 -5.82
C ILE A 900 -65.83 -31.85 -7.03
N GLN A 901 -65.42 -32.92 -7.71
CA GLN A 901 -66.00 -33.33 -9.00
C GLN A 901 -66.26 -34.83 -9.08
N ARG A 902 -67.45 -35.24 -9.52
CA ARG A 902 -67.77 -36.66 -9.72
C ARG A 902 -67.07 -37.28 -10.91
N ARG A 903 -66.70 -38.54 -10.76
CA ARG A 903 -66.09 -39.34 -11.83
C ARG A 903 -67.11 -39.93 -12.82
N THR A 904 -68.33 -40.23 -12.40
CA THR A 904 -69.28 -41.00 -13.24
C THR A 904 -70.29 -40.12 -13.99
N THR A 905 -70.84 -40.64 -15.09
CA THR A 905 -71.85 -39.97 -15.95
C THR A 905 -73.28 -40.08 -15.41
N GLN A 906 -73.47 -40.47 -14.15
CA GLN A 906 -74.80 -40.68 -13.59
C GLN A 906 -75.63 -39.39 -13.59
N THR A 907 -76.87 -39.50 -14.04
CA THR A 907 -77.80 -38.38 -14.27
C THR A 907 -78.54 -37.91 -13.01
N THR A 908 -77.93 -38.06 -11.83
CA THR A 908 -78.55 -37.70 -10.53
C THR A 908 -77.80 -36.57 -9.82
N ASP A 909 -78.54 -35.72 -9.09
CA ASP A 909 -78.04 -34.50 -8.43
C ASP A 909 -76.81 -34.72 -7.51
N MET A 910 -75.98 -33.68 -7.35
CA MET A 910 -74.84 -33.64 -6.41
C MET A 910 -75.09 -32.77 -5.18
N GLY A 911 -74.94 -33.38 -4.00
CA GLY A 911 -75.14 -32.74 -2.70
C GLY A 911 -73.82 -32.57 -1.95
N VAL A 912 -73.27 -31.36 -1.97
CA VAL A 912 -72.18 -30.91 -1.10
C VAL A 912 -72.81 -30.13 0.05
N GLY A 913 -72.46 -30.50 1.28
CA GLY A 913 -72.96 -29.88 2.51
C GLY A 913 -72.16 -28.65 2.93
N GLU A 914 -70.84 -28.80 3.07
CA GLU A 914 -69.88 -27.72 3.40
C GLU A 914 -68.44 -28.20 3.08
N ILE A 915 -67.58 -27.29 2.62
CA ILE A 915 -66.16 -27.53 2.36
C ILE A 915 -65.34 -26.48 3.11
N GLU A 916 -64.59 -26.94 4.11
CA GLU A 916 -63.65 -26.11 4.87
C GLU A 916 -62.22 -26.40 4.40
N VAL A 917 -61.43 -25.35 4.21
CA VAL A 917 -60.04 -25.46 3.74
C VAL A 917 -59.13 -24.79 4.76
N PHE A 918 -58.26 -25.59 5.38
CA PHE A 918 -57.29 -25.13 6.37
C PHE A 918 -55.87 -25.23 5.78
N GLY A 919 -55.14 -24.13 5.89
CA GLY A 919 -53.80 -24.02 5.34
C GLY A 919 -53.09 -22.76 5.82
N GLN A 920 -51.80 -22.71 5.54
CA GLN A 920 -50.98 -21.52 5.76
C GLN A 920 -50.73 -20.84 4.41
N TYR A 921 -50.71 -19.51 4.43
CA TYR A 921 -49.94 -18.82 3.42
C TYR A 921 -48.50 -19.32 3.55
N MET A 922 -47.98 -19.91 2.48
CA MET A 922 -46.69 -20.58 2.54
C MET A 922 -45.61 -19.64 3.04
N ASN A 923 -44.98 -20.03 4.15
CA ASN A 923 -43.56 -19.87 4.47
C ASN A 923 -43.08 -21.23 5.03
N GLU A 924 -42.22 -21.92 4.29
CA GLU A 924 -41.86 -23.35 4.41
C GLU A 924 -40.79 -23.62 5.48
N THR A 925 -41.03 -24.48 6.51
CA THR A 925 -40.07 -25.45 7.15
C THR A 925 -40.51 -25.96 8.55
N ALA A 926 -40.65 -27.29 8.77
CA ALA A 926 -40.41 -27.96 10.07
C ALA A 926 -40.39 -29.52 9.93
N LEU A 927 -39.34 -30.16 10.49
CA LEU A 927 -38.96 -31.60 10.51
C LEU A 927 -38.14 -32.12 9.30
N SER A 928 -36.91 -31.62 9.10
CA SER A 928 -35.96 -32.16 8.12
C SER A 928 -34.58 -32.49 8.73
N LEU A 929 -33.92 -33.53 8.20
CA LEU A 929 -32.48 -33.80 8.37
C LEU A 929 -31.70 -32.49 8.14
N ASN A 930 -30.75 -32.16 9.04
CA ASN A 930 -30.00 -30.92 8.99
C ASN A 930 -28.49 -31.13 9.20
N ALA A 931 -27.70 -30.18 8.70
CA ALA A 931 -26.24 -30.17 8.80
C ALA A 931 -25.73 -28.79 9.20
N SER A 932 -24.47 -28.73 9.64
CA SER A 932 -23.71 -27.51 9.89
C SER A 932 -22.36 -27.60 9.19
N MET A 933 -21.84 -26.47 8.69
CA MET A 933 -20.58 -26.41 7.96
C MET A 933 -19.66 -25.31 8.50
N THR A 934 -18.36 -25.61 8.61
CA THR A 934 -17.34 -24.67 9.11
C THR A 934 -16.04 -24.74 8.30
N MET A 935 -15.36 -23.60 8.16
CA MET A 935 -14.05 -23.49 7.51
C MET A 935 -12.97 -23.31 8.58
N ALA A 936 -11.85 -24.03 8.48
CA ALA A 936 -10.71 -23.89 9.41
C ALA A 936 -9.90 -22.61 9.18
N ASP A 937 -10.02 -22.02 8.00
CA ASP A 937 -9.48 -20.72 7.62
C ASP A 937 -10.53 -19.94 6.84
N THR A 938 -10.80 -18.71 7.29
CA THR A 938 -11.79 -17.81 6.70
C THR A 938 -11.16 -16.63 5.96
N GLU A 939 -9.82 -16.53 5.91
CA GLU A 939 -9.07 -15.54 5.12
C GLU A 939 -7.99 -16.22 4.27
N ILE A 940 -8.41 -16.77 3.11
CA ILE A 940 -7.57 -17.63 2.28
C ILE A 940 -6.88 -16.78 1.21
N THR A 941 -5.54 -16.70 1.26
CA THR A 941 -4.73 -15.91 0.30
C THR A 941 -3.99 -16.78 -0.72
N LEU A 942 -3.33 -16.15 -1.71
CA LEU A 942 -2.58 -16.84 -2.77
C LEU A 942 -1.69 -17.98 -2.23
N ASN A 943 -1.88 -19.19 -2.77
CA ASN A 943 -1.22 -20.46 -2.39
C ASN A 943 -1.64 -21.07 -1.02
N GLU A 944 -2.72 -20.61 -0.40
CA GLU A 944 -3.29 -21.23 0.80
C GLU A 944 -4.44 -22.19 0.49
N THR A 945 -4.75 -23.09 1.44
CA THR A 945 -5.91 -24.00 1.40
C THR A 945 -6.56 -24.03 2.78
N SER A 946 -7.84 -24.39 2.86
CA SER A 946 -8.61 -24.41 4.10
C SER A 946 -9.34 -25.74 4.27
N THR A 947 -9.55 -26.21 5.50
CA THR A 947 -10.32 -27.45 5.74
C THR A 947 -11.79 -27.12 5.98
N LEU A 948 -12.69 -27.67 5.17
CA LEU A 948 -14.13 -27.67 5.38
C LEU A 948 -14.50 -28.85 6.30
N SER A 949 -15.28 -28.59 7.33
CA SER A 949 -15.89 -29.60 8.21
C SER A 949 -17.40 -29.52 8.16
N VAL A 950 -18.06 -30.65 7.94
CA VAL A 950 -19.52 -30.80 7.86
C VAL A 950 -19.98 -31.75 8.95
N ALA A 951 -20.97 -31.35 9.74
CA ALA A 951 -21.53 -32.16 10.82
C ALA A 951 -23.05 -32.24 10.69
N PHE A 952 -23.59 -33.46 10.70
CA PHE A 952 -25.02 -33.74 10.65
C PHE A 952 -25.56 -33.99 12.06
N ASN A 953 -26.86 -33.79 12.25
CA ASN A 953 -27.52 -34.11 13.53
C ASN A 953 -27.68 -35.63 13.79
N GLN A 954 -27.38 -36.46 12.80
CA GLN A 954 -27.37 -37.93 12.85
C GLN A 954 -26.53 -38.49 11.70
N ALA A 955 -26.16 -39.77 11.74
CA ALA A 955 -25.37 -40.39 10.68
C ALA A 955 -26.13 -40.39 9.34
N VAL A 956 -25.43 -40.04 8.26
CA VAL A 956 -26.03 -39.94 6.91
C VAL A 956 -25.34 -40.86 5.90
N THR A 957 -26.11 -41.23 4.88
CA THR A 957 -25.64 -41.94 3.70
C THR A 957 -26.03 -41.18 2.43
N GLY A 958 -25.29 -41.41 1.34
CA GLY A 958 -25.56 -40.77 0.04
C GLY A 958 -24.90 -39.40 -0.17
N LEU A 959 -24.20 -38.84 0.83
CA LEU A 959 -23.44 -37.60 0.69
C LEU A 959 -22.26 -37.75 -0.29
N ASP A 960 -22.27 -36.96 -1.35
CA ASP A 960 -21.23 -36.88 -2.36
C ASP A 960 -20.70 -35.45 -2.49
N ILE A 961 -19.50 -35.28 -3.06
CA ILE A 961 -18.95 -33.95 -3.33
C ILE A 961 -19.83 -33.15 -4.30
N ALA A 962 -20.59 -33.84 -5.17
CA ALA A 962 -21.54 -33.24 -6.08
C ALA A 962 -22.73 -32.55 -5.38
N ASP A 963 -22.98 -32.85 -4.10
CA ASP A 963 -24.00 -32.18 -3.30
C ASP A 963 -23.55 -30.78 -2.84
N PHE A 964 -22.28 -30.43 -3.02
CA PHE A 964 -21.73 -29.12 -2.65
C PHE A 964 -21.65 -28.17 -3.85
N THR A 965 -22.09 -26.93 -3.62
CA THR A 965 -21.74 -25.78 -4.44
C THR A 965 -20.60 -25.03 -3.77
N VAL A 966 -19.45 -24.99 -4.44
CA VAL A 966 -18.20 -24.46 -3.90
C VAL A 966 -17.81 -23.22 -4.71
N PRO A 967 -17.97 -21.99 -4.16
CA PRO A 967 -17.55 -20.78 -4.87
C PRO A 967 -16.03 -20.62 -4.84
N ASN A 968 -15.48 -20.12 -5.95
CA ASN A 968 -14.09 -19.68 -6.10
C ASN A 968 -13.02 -20.69 -5.63
N GLY A 969 -13.29 -21.99 -5.80
CA GLY A 969 -12.39 -23.06 -5.42
C GLY A 969 -12.97 -24.45 -5.62
N SER A 970 -12.24 -25.46 -5.15
CA SER A 970 -12.61 -26.87 -5.24
C SER A 970 -12.38 -27.60 -3.91
N LEU A 971 -13.15 -28.66 -3.65
CA LEU A 971 -12.99 -29.51 -2.47
C LEU A 971 -12.24 -30.81 -2.83
N SER A 972 -11.45 -31.33 -1.88
CA SER A 972 -10.89 -32.68 -1.96
C SER A 972 -11.97 -33.74 -1.70
N ALA A 973 -11.62 -35.03 -1.88
CA ALA A 973 -12.48 -36.13 -1.46
C ALA A 973 -12.88 -36.01 0.02
N LEU A 974 -14.15 -36.28 0.32
CA LEU A 974 -14.73 -36.27 1.67
C LEU A 974 -14.19 -37.46 2.48
N SER A 975 -13.85 -37.22 3.75
CA SER A 975 -13.46 -38.28 4.69
C SER A 975 -14.26 -38.20 5.99
N SER A 976 -14.76 -39.33 6.48
CA SER A 976 -15.40 -39.47 7.78
C SER A 976 -14.67 -40.51 8.62
N THR A 977 -14.62 -40.31 9.94
CA THR A 977 -13.99 -41.26 10.90
C THR A 977 -14.95 -41.77 11.96
N ASP A 978 -16.18 -41.26 11.99
CA ASP A 978 -17.22 -41.55 13.00
C ASP A 978 -18.44 -42.28 12.45
N GLY A 979 -18.37 -42.76 11.20
CA GLY A 979 -19.44 -43.56 10.60
C GLY A 979 -20.51 -42.74 9.86
N GLY A 980 -20.23 -41.49 9.53
CA GLY A 980 -21.10 -40.65 8.69
C GLY A 980 -21.82 -39.55 9.45
N GLU A 981 -21.40 -39.23 10.69
CA GLU A 981 -21.91 -38.08 11.45
C GLU A 981 -21.14 -36.80 11.10
N THR A 982 -19.82 -36.91 10.87
CA THR A 982 -18.97 -35.79 10.41
C THR A 982 -18.12 -36.14 9.19
N PHE A 983 -17.92 -35.15 8.33
CA PHE A 983 -17.09 -35.23 7.13
C PHE A 983 -16.14 -34.05 7.03
N THR A 984 -14.93 -34.29 6.52
CA THR A 984 -13.93 -33.24 6.23
C THR A 984 -13.48 -33.28 4.78
N ALA A 985 -13.19 -32.12 4.20
CA ALA A 985 -12.56 -31.96 2.88
C ALA A 985 -11.64 -30.73 2.86
N ILE A 986 -10.63 -30.72 1.98
CA ILE A 986 -9.74 -29.57 1.77
C ILE A 986 -10.30 -28.69 0.66
N TYR A 987 -10.63 -27.45 0.99
CA TYR A 987 -10.93 -26.37 0.07
C TYR A 987 -9.63 -25.76 -0.49
N THR A 988 -9.50 -25.76 -1.81
CA THR A 988 -8.42 -25.13 -2.56
C THR A 988 -9.01 -23.97 -3.37
N PRO A 989 -8.62 -22.71 -3.11
CA PRO A 989 -9.16 -21.58 -3.85
C PRO A 989 -8.69 -21.62 -5.31
N ASP A 990 -9.53 -21.13 -6.21
CA ASP A 990 -9.14 -20.84 -7.59
C ASP A 990 -8.20 -19.62 -7.58
N THR A 991 -7.36 -19.49 -8.61
CA THR A 991 -6.46 -18.33 -8.76
C THR A 991 -7.22 -17.10 -9.22
N ASP A 992 -6.67 -15.90 -8.97
CA ASP A 992 -7.22 -14.61 -9.43
C ASP A 992 -8.60 -14.22 -8.86
N ILE A 993 -8.85 -14.53 -7.58
CA ILE A 993 -10.11 -14.22 -6.88
C ILE A 993 -9.86 -13.22 -5.74
N ALA A 994 -10.44 -12.01 -5.76
CA ALA A 994 -10.68 -11.21 -4.56
C ALA A 994 -12.19 -11.16 -4.29
N ASP A 995 -12.65 -12.13 -3.53
CA ASP A 995 -14.04 -12.22 -3.11
C ASP A 995 -14.08 -12.27 -1.60
N ASN A 996 -14.77 -11.30 -1.00
CA ASN A 996 -14.99 -11.26 0.45
C ASN A 996 -16.37 -11.80 0.85
N THR A 997 -17.07 -12.48 -0.07
CA THR A 997 -18.44 -12.98 0.08
C THR A 997 -18.60 -14.51 -0.21
N ASN A 998 -17.57 -15.32 0.03
CA ASN A 998 -17.63 -16.76 -0.27
C ASN A 998 -18.44 -17.55 0.76
N VAL A 999 -19.37 -18.39 0.27
CA VAL A 999 -20.17 -19.31 1.08
C VAL A 999 -20.30 -20.66 0.35
N ILE A 1000 -19.75 -21.73 0.94
CA ILE A 1000 -19.97 -23.09 0.42
C ILE A 1000 -21.38 -23.52 0.81
N THR A 1001 -22.14 -24.05 -0.15
CA THR A 1001 -23.52 -24.53 0.05
C THR A 1001 -23.58 -26.04 -0.13
N LEU A 1002 -24.38 -26.73 0.69
CA LEU A 1002 -24.64 -28.17 0.62
C LEU A 1002 -26.14 -28.38 0.41
N ASP A 1003 -26.53 -29.10 -0.64
CA ASP A 1003 -27.91 -29.55 -0.89
C ASP A 1003 -28.19 -30.86 -0.16
N LEU A 1004 -29.23 -30.88 0.67
CA LEU A 1004 -29.59 -32.05 1.46
C LEU A 1004 -30.56 -33.00 0.76
N ALA A 1005 -31.06 -32.67 -0.43
CA ALA A 1005 -32.09 -33.46 -1.13
C ALA A 1005 -31.65 -34.90 -1.46
N GLY A 1006 -30.35 -35.12 -1.70
CA GLY A 1006 -29.75 -36.44 -1.96
C GLY A 1006 -29.25 -37.17 -0.72
N VAL A 1007 -29.17 -36.48 0.43
CA VAL A 1007 -28.63 -37.00 1.68
C VAL A 1007 -29.75 -37.60 2.51
N VAL A 1008 -29.58 -38.84 2.95
CA VAL A 1008 -30.59 -39.56 3.75
C VAL A 1008 -29.99 -40.05 5.07
N ASP A 1009 -30.82 -40.08 6.11
CA ASP A 1009 -30.49 -40.77 7.36
C ASP A 1009 -30.61 -42.30 7.23
N GLU A 1010 -30.29 -43.02 8.31
CA GLU A 1010 -30.40 -44.48 8.36
C GLU A 1010 -31.85 -44.98 8.21
N GLU A 1011 -32.83 -44.14 8.57
CA GLU A 1011 -34.26 -44.39 8.42
C GLU A 1011 -34.81 -44.10 7.00
N GLY A 1012 -33.99 -43.51 6.12
CA GLY A 1012 -34.32 -43.21 4.73
C GLY A 1012 -35.05 -41.87 4.52
N ASN A 1013 -35.03 -40.97 5.51
CA ASN A 1013 -35.57 -39.63 5.38
C ASN A 1013 -34.57 -38.72 4.67
N SER A 1014 -34.97 -38.13 3.55
CA SER A 1014 -34.16 -37.13 2.85
C SER A 1014 -34.16 -35.79 3.58
N GLY A 1015 -33.02 -35.11 3.60
CA GLY A 1015 -32.97 -33.72 4.01
C GLY A 1015 -33.69 -32.81 3.04
N GLN A 1016 -34.05 -31.63 3.54
CA GLN A 1016 -34.76 -30.62 2.78
C GLN A 1016 -34.04 -29.29 2.96
N GLY A 1017 -33.82 -28.59 1.85
CA GLY A 1017 -33.14 -27.31 1.81
C GLY A 1017 -31.62 -27.42 1.72
N VAL A 1018 -30.98 -26.26 1.87
CA VAL A 1018 -29.54 -26.10 1.73
C VAL A 1018 -28.90 -25.64 3.03
N VAL A 1019 -27.69 -26.10 3.30
CA VAL A 1019 -26.85 -25.67 4.43
C VAL A 1019 -25.69 -24.85 3.88
N GLN A 1020 -25.22 -23.86 4.62
CA GLN A 1020 -24.17 -22.95 4.19
C GLN A 1020 -23.06 -22.80 5.24
N THR A 1021 -21.83 -22.50 4.81
CA THR A 1021 -20.77 -22.01 5.71
C THR A 1021 -21.03 -20.57 6.11
N ALA A 1022 -20.38 -20.11 7.18
CA ALA A 1022 -20.16 -18.68 7.36
C ALA A 1022 -19.37 -18.11 6.16
N ASN A 1023 -19.50 -16.81 5.97
CA ASN A 1023 -18.76 -16.10 4.94
C ASN A 1023 -17.24 -16.20 5.18
N PHE A 1024 -16.48 -16.48 4.13
CA PHE A 1024 -15.01 -16.41 4.14
C PHE A 1024 -14.50 -15.58 2.96
N THR A 1025 -13.30 -15.02 3.11
CA THR A 1025 -12.63 -14.26 2.07
C THR A 1025 -11.63 -15.15 1.34
N VAL A 1026 -11.65 -15.05 0.02
CA VAL A 1026 -10.63 -15.59 -0.87
C VAL A 1026 -9.99 -14.38 -1.53
N ASP A 1027 -8.68 -14.21 -1.32
CA ASP A 1027 -7.85 -13.19 -1.96
C ASP A 1027 -6.63 -13.87 -2.60
N THR A 1028 -6.92 -14.59 -3.69
CA THR A 1028 -5.94 -15.14 -4.63
C THR A 1028 -5.74 -14.24 -5.85
N GLU A 1029 -6.38 -13.06 -5.86
CA GLU A 1029 -6.06 -12.00 -6.81
C GLU A 1029 -4.62 -11.54 -6.61
N GLU A 1030 -3.83 -11.61 -7.68
CA GLU A 1030 -2.79 -10.62 -7.88
C GLU A 1030 -3.45 -9.27 -8.22
N ASN A 1031 -4.08 -8.64 -7.21
CA ASN A 1031 -4.59 -7.26 -7.23
C ASN A 1031 -5.33 -6.84 -8.54
N ASN A 1032 -6.56 -7.35 -8.79
CA ASN A 1032 -7.38 -7.06 -10.00
C ASN A 1032 -8.43 -5.96 -9.75
N ALA A 1033 -8.00 -4.74 -9.46
CA ALA A 1033 -8.90 -3.58 -9.42
C ALA A 1033 -9.53 -3.29 -10.81
N VAL A 1034 -10.80 -2.81 -10.85
CA VAL A 1034 -11.35 -2.12 -12.03
C VAL A 1034 -10.53 -0.85 -12.23
N VAL A 1035 -9.58 -0.93 -13.14
CA VAL A 1035 -8.63 0.13 -13.43
C VAL A 1035 -9.04 0.87 -14.70
N ASN A 1036 -8.48 2.06 -14.90
CA ASN A 1036 -8.50 2.69 -16.21
C ASN A 1036 -7.58 1.88 -17.13
N LEU A 1037 -8.15 0.91 -17.85
CA LEU A 1037 -7.43 0.05 -18.79
C LEU A 1037 -6.80 0.84 -19.93
N ALA A 1038 -7.32 2.04 -20.23
CA ALA A 1038 -6.77 2.89 -21.27
C ALA A 1038 -5.52 3.64 -20.82
N LEU A 1039 -5.23 3.75 -19.52
CA LEU A 1039 -4.10 4.51 -18.97
C LEU A 1039 -2.78 4.06 -19.61
N ASN A 1040 -2.08 5.00 -20.25
CA ASN A 1040 -0.84 4.82 -21.01
C ASN A 1040 -0.91 3.82 -22.18
N GLN A 1041 -2.11 3.46 -22.65
CA GLN A 1041 -2.27 2.54 -23.77
C GLN A 1041 -2.03 3.18 -25.14
N SER A 1042 -1.90 2.32 -26.15
CA SER A 1042 -1.66 2.73 -27.53
C SER A 1042 -2.88 3.44 -28.12
N THR A 1043 -2.68 4.66 -28.64
CA THR A 1043 -3.75 5.47 -29.21
C THR A 1043 -3.47 5.88 -30.66
N SER A 1044 -4.52 6.16 -31.41
CA SER A 1044 -4.47 6.79 -32.73
C SER A 1044 -5.57 7.83 -32.88
N GLN A 1045 -5.39 8.79 -33.77
CA GLN A 1045 -6.45 9.75 -34.11
C GLN A 1045 -6.42 10.07 -35.61
N SER A 1046 -7.56 10.48 -36.17
CA SER A 1046 -7.73 10.72 -37.61
C SER A 1046 -6.77 11.78 -38.17
N SER A 1047 -6.30 12.69 -37.33
CA SER A 1047 -5.24 13.66 -37.63
C SER A 1047 -4.77 14.35 -36.35
N THR A 1048 -3.58 14.96 -36.35
CA THR A 1048 -3.08 15.80 -35.25
C THR A 1048 -3.08 17.28 -35.64
N GLY A 1049 -3.68 18.13 -34.82
CA GLY A 1049 -3.68 19.59 -34.88
C GLY A 1049 -2.98 20.21 -33.67
N TRP A 1050 -2.30 21.34 -33.85
CA TRP A 1050 -1.72 22.17 -32.77
C TRP A 1050 -0.86 21.45 -31.73
N GLY A 1051 -0.28 20.29 -32.06
CA GLY A 1051 0.54 19.50 -31.13
C GLY A 1051 -0.26 18.76 -30.04
N GLY A 1052 -1.58 18.63 -30.18
CA GLY A 1052 -2.42 17.81 -29.31
C GLY A 1052 -2.41 16.35 -29.73
N LEU A 1053 -1.35 15.62 -29.38
CA LEU A 1053 -1.18 14.20 -29.72
C LEU A 1053 -2.23 13.32 -29.04
N SER A 1054 -2.59 12.20 -29.65
CA SER A 1054 -3.60 11.26 -29.15
C SER A 1054 -3.31 10.66 -27.76
N PRO A 1055 -2.05 10.39 -27.33
CA PRO A 1055 -1.81 9.76 -26.02
C PRO A 1055 -2.15 10.64 -24.82
N ARG A 1056 -2.32 11.95 -25.02
CA ARG A 1056 -2.73 12.87 -23.93
C ARG A 1056 -4.11 12.55 -23.37
N ALA A 1057 -4.95 11.84 -24.12
CA ALA A 1057 -6.25 11.42 -23.63
C ALA A 1057 -6.19 10.12 -22.81
N VAL A 1058 -5.01 9.60 -22.52
CA VAL A 1058 -4.84 8.41 -21.67
C VAL A 1058 -3.66 8.58 -20.71
N ASP A 1059 -3.29 9.81 -20.38
CA ASP A 1059 -2.09 10.09 -19.58
C ASP A 1059 -2.40 10.24 -18.08
N GLY A 1060 -3.67 10.04 -17.69
CA GLY A 1060 -4.15 10.15 -16.32
C GLY A 1060 -4.36 11.59 -15.85
N ASN A 1061 -4.10 12.59 -16.70
CA ASN A 1061 -4.40 13.98 -16.42
C ASN A 1061 -5.75 14.36 -17.02
N THR A 1062 -6.77 14.49 -16.18
CA THR A 1062 -8.12 14.81 -16.67
C THR A 1062 -8.29 16.27 -17.08
N SER A 1063 -7.30 17.14 -16.89
CA SER A 1063 -7.44 18.59 -17.04
C SER A 1063 -7.82 19.05 -18.46
N GLY A 1064 -9.07 19.47 -18.66
CA GLY A 1064 -9.53 20.06 -19.93
C GLY A 1064 -8.94 21.44 -20.31
N VAL A 1065 -7.95 21.97 -19.58
CA VAL A 1065 -7.28 23.23 -19.90
C VAL A 1065 -6.09 23.01 -20.84
N TRP A 1066 -6.07 23.66 -21.99
CA TRP A 1066 -5.06 23.45 -23.04
C TRP A 1066 -3.62 23.72 -22.60
N THR A 1067 -3.43 24.77 -21.78
CA THR A 1067 -2.09 25.16 -21.29
C THR A 1067 -1.52 24.20 -20.24
N HIS A 1068 -2.32 23.25 -19.75
CA HIS A 1068 -1.86 22.17 -18.87
C HIS A 1068 -1.32 20.97 -19.67
N TRP A 1069 -1.27 21.08 -21.01
CA TRP A 1069 -0.69 20.09 -21.92
C TRP A 1069 -1.37 18.71 -21.93
N SER A 1070 -2.62 18.67 -21.48
CA SER A 1070 -3.42 17.46 -21.28
C SER A 1070 -4.42 17.15 -22.40
N VAL A 1071 -4.57 18.03 -23.39
CA VAL A 1071 -5.69 17.96 -24.34
C VAL A 1071 -5.20 17.51 -25.73
N THR A 1072 -5.83 16.48 -26.29
CA THR A 1072 -5.68 16.02 -27.68
C THR A 1072 -6.36 16.99 -28.65
N HIS A 1073 -5.96 17.01 -29.91
CA HIS A 1073 -6.53 17.91 -30.90
C HIS A 1073 -6.36 17.38 -32.32
N THR A 1074 -7.45 17.18 -33.06
CA THR A 1074 -7.39 16.84 -34.49
C THR A 1074 -7.39 18.09 -35.37
N LYS A 1075 -7.05 17.98 -36.66
CA LYS A 1075 -7.14 19.14 -37.56
C LYS A 1075 -8.60 19.59 -37.71
N ALA A 1076 -8.82 20.89 -37.83
CA ALA A 1076 -10.14 21.42 -38.16
C ALA A 1076 -10.50 21.08 -39.62
N TYR A 1077 -11.80 21.02 -39.92
CA TYR A 1077 -12.35 20.73 -41.26
C TYR A 1077 -12.04 19.33 -41.83
N THR A 1078 -11.64 18.39 -40.98
CA THR A 1078 -11.57 16.96 -41.33
C THR A 1078 -12.97 16.35 -41.25
N SER A 1079 -13.30 15.47 -42.20
CA SER A 1079 -14.56 14.74 -42.15
C SER A 1079 -14.53 13.67 -41.07
N GLN A 1080 -15.51 13.68 -40.17
CA GLN A 1080 -15.74 12.65 -39.13
C GLN A 1080 -14.49 12.28 -38.32
N PRO A 1081 -13.80 13.25 -37.70
CA PRO A 1081 -12.57 12.99 -36.97
C PRO A 1081 -12.81 12.00 -35.83
N TYR A 1082 -11.82 11.14 -35.59
CA TYR A 1082 -11.87 10.11 -34.57
C TYR A 1082 -10.59 10.05 -33.75
N TRP A 1083 -10.70 9.48 -32.58
CA TRP A 1083 -9.61 9.06 -31.70
C TRP A 1083 -9.88 7.60 -31.28
N THR A 1084 -8.86 6.76 -31.12
CA THR A 1084 -9.00 5.33 -30.81
C THR A 1084 -7.91 4.88 -29.84
N VAL A 1085 -8.23 3.99 -28.91
CA VAL A 1085 -7.28 3.31 -28.02
C VAL A 1085 -7.38 1.79 -28.20
N ASP A 1086 -6.24 1.10 -28.18
CA ASP A 1086 -6.11 -0.37 -28.09
C ASP A 1086 -5.66 -0.73 -26.68
N LEU A 1087 -6.49 -1.46 -25.93
CA LEU A 1087 -6.22 -1.89 -24.57
C LEU A 1087 -5.17 -3.03 -24.48
N GLY A 1088 -4.64 -3.52 -25.59
CA GLY A 1088 -3.61 -4.57 -25.63
C GLY A 1088 -4.18 -5.99 -25.70
N GLU A 1089 -5.25 -6.26 -24.97
CA GLU A 1089 -6.00 -7.53 -25.01
C GLU A 1089 -7.51 -7.29 -24.79
N VAL A 1090 -8.33 -8.34 -24.97
CA VAL A 1090 -9.78 -8.23 -24.78
C VAL A 1090 -10.08 -8.12 -23.30
N ALA A 1091 -10.80 -7.08 -22.92
CA ALA A 1091 -11.17 -6.79 -21.54
C ALA A 1091 -12.71 -6.71 -21.41
N GLU A 1092 -13.23 -7.04 -20.24
CA GLU A 1092 -14.58 -6.63 -19.85
C GLU A 1092 -14.58 -5.13 -19.58
N ILE A 1093 -15.45 -4.38 -20.26
CA ILE A 1093 -15.58 -2.93 -20.11
C ILE A 1093 -16.91 -2.61 -19.46
N ASP A 1094 -16.85 -1.98 -18.30
CA ASP A 1094 -18.04 -1.55 -17.55
C ASP A 1094 -18.57 -0.23 -18.11
N PHE A 1095 -17.74 0.81 -18.06
CA PHE A 1095 -18.09 2.14 -18.55
C PHE A 1095 -16.87 2.92 -19.03
N ILE A 1096 -17.13 3.92 -19.88
CA ILE A 1096 -16.11 4.79 -20.44
C ILE A 1096 -16.43 6.23 -20.04
N ASN A 1097 -15.45 6.91 -19.44
CA ASN A 1097 -15.49 8.34 -19.16
C ASN A 1097 -14.79 9.10 -20.29
N VAL A 1098 -15.48 10.04 -20.93
CA VAL A 1098 -14.89 10.90 -21.96
C VAL A 1098 -14.84 12.33 -21.44
N TYR A 1099 -13.65 12.83 -21.11
CA TYR A 1099 -13.43 14.18 -20.60
C TYR A 1099 -13.25 15.18 -21.75
N ASN A 1100 -14.15 16.15 -21.85
CA ASN A 1100 -14.07 17.22 -22.83
C ASN A 1100 -13.04 18.32 -22.46
N ARG A 1101 -12.69 19.17 -23.42
CA ARG A 1101 -11.94 20.39 -23.15
C ARG A 1101 -12.79 21.41 -22.35
N SER A 1102 -12.22 22.09 -21.36
CA SER A 1102 -12.94 22.93 -20.39
C SER A 1102 -12.55 24.42 -20.37
N ASP A 1103 -11.43 24.84 -20.95
CA ASP A 1103 -10.96 26.24 -20.94
C ASP A 1103 -11.59 27.13 -22.02
N CYS A 1104 -11.75 26.59 -23.23
CA CYS A 1104 -12.51 27.16 -24.34
C CYS A 1104 -12.79 26.06 -25.36
N CYS A 1105 -13.70 26.31 -26.31
CA CYS A 1105 -13.94 25.40 -27.43
C CYS A 1105 -14.53 24.01 -27.06
N SER A 1106 -15.18 23.86 -25.90
CA SER A 1106 -15.81 22.61 -25.47
C SER A 1106 -16.86 22.08 -26.46
N GLN A 1107 -17.47 22.97 -27.26
CA GLN A 1107 -18.42 22.62 -28.32
C GLN A 1107 -17.83 21.72 -29.43
N ARG A 1108 -16.51 21.51 -29.44
CA ARG A 1108 -15.80 20.69 -30.43
C ARG A 1108 -16.04 19.19 -30.28
N LEU A 1109 -16.29 18.72 -29.06
CA LEU A 1109 -16.82 17.38 -28.82
C LEU A 1109 -18.35 17.48 -28.78
N SER A 1110 -19.00 17.43 -29.95
CA SER A 1110 -20.47 17.41 -30.05
C SER A 1110 -20.95 16.40 -31.07
N ASN A 1111 -22.06 15.72 -30.80
CA ASN A 1111 -22.68 14.70 -31.66
C ASN A 1111 -21.66 13.62 -32.06
N PHE A 1112 -21.22 12.83 -31.08
CA PHE A 1112 -20.13 11.87 -31.23
C PHE A 1112 -20.55 10.46 -30.84
N HIS A 1113 -19.85 9.48 -31.39
CA HIS A 1113 -20.04 8.06 -31.17
C HIS A 1113 -18.90 7.49 -30.35
N VAL A 1114 -19.22 6.59 -29.42
CA VAL A 1114 -18.26 5.73 -28.73
C VAL A 1114 -18.47 4.31 -29.21
N LEU A 1115 -17.51 3.83 -29.97
CA LEU A 1115 -17.54 2.53 -30.63
C LEU A 1115 -16.59 1.59 -29.89
N VAL A 1116 -17.05 0.39 -29.54
CA VAL A 1116 -16.27 -0.64 -28.85
C VAL A 1116 -16.21 -1.90 -29.70
N SER A 1117 -15.02 -2.49 -29.86
CA SER A 1117 -14.83 -3.73 -30.63
C SER A 1117 -13.72 -4.58 -30.03
N GLU A 1118 -13.84 -5.90 -30.12
CA GLU A 1118 -12.72 -6.82 -29.83
C GLU A 1118 -11.70 -6.86 -30.98
N GLN A 1119 -12.09 -6.41 -32.18
CA GLN A 1119 -11.26 -6.41 -33.38
C GLN A 1119 -10.92 -4.97 -33.81
N PRO A 1120 -9.76 -4.73 -34.44
CA PRO A 1120 -9.40 -3.39 -34.91
C PRO A 1120 -10.45 -2.82 -35.87
N PHE A 1121 -10.78 -1.53 -35.76
CA PHE A 1121 -11.68 -0.86 -36.70
C PHE A 1121 -11.05 -0.72 -38.09
N THR A 1122 -11.69 -1.29 -39.11
CA THR A 1122 -11.14 -1.43 -40.48
C THR A 1122 -11.45 -0.25 -41.40
N GLN A 1123 -12.42 0.59 -41.07
CA GLN A 1123 -12.81 1.76 -41.87
C GLN A 1123 -12.75 3.05 -41.05
N SER A 1124 -12.50 4.18 -41.72
CA SER A 1124 -12.41 5.51 -41.10
C SER A 1124 -13.70 6.32 -41.17
N SER A 1125 -14.62 5.98 -42.07
CA SER A 1125 -15.96 6.58 -42.08
C SER A 1125 -16.75 6.09 -40.87
N LEU A 1126 -17.60 6.96 -40.33
CA LEU A 1126 -18.46 6.60 -39.21
C LEU A 1126 -19.36 5.40 -39.58
N SER A 1127 -20.00 5.45 -40.75
CA SER A 1127 -20.82 4.34 -41.25
C SER A 1127 -20.03 3.05 -41.47
N GLY A 1128 -18.75 3.13 -41.82
CA GLY A 1128 -17.89 1.97 -41.96
C GLY A 1128 -17.54 1.34 -40.61
N SER A 1129 -17.27 2.18 -39.61
CA SER A 1129 -16.97 1.72 -38.24
C SER A 1129 -18.20 1.11 -37.57
N GLN A 1130 -19.39 1.69 -37.79
CA GLN A 1130 -20.65 1.17 -37.26
C GLN A 1130 -21.06 -0.18 -37.89
N ASN A 1131 -20.80 -0.38 -39.18
CA ASN A 1131 -21.21 -1.59 -39.90
C ASN A 1131 -20.23 -2.77 -39.75
N GLN A 1132 -19.12 -2.59 -39.02
CA GLN A 1132 -18.19 -3.67 -38.75
C GLN A 1132 -18.80 -4.68 -37.76
N ALA A 1133 -18.66 -5.97 -38.06
CA ALA A 1133 -19.22 -7.04 -37.24
C ALA A 1133 -18.65 -7.03 -35.81
N GLY A 1134 -19.54 -7.14 -34.81
CA GLY A 1134 -19.16 -7.14 -33.39
C GLY A 1134 -18.83 -5.76 -32.81
N VAL A 1135 -19.12 -4.67 -33.53
CA VAL A 1135 -19.00 -3.31 -32.98
C VAL A 1135 -20.24 -2.94 -32.18
N ILE A 1136 -20.02 -2.45 -30.97
CA ILE A 1136 -21.01 -1.78 -30.15
C ILE A 1136 -20.89 -0.27 -30.42
N ASP A 1137 -21.99 0.38 -30.78
CA ASP A 1137 -22.04 1.82 -31.03
C ASP A 1137 -22.97 2.53 -30.05
N ILE A 1138 -22.42 3.51 -29.33
CA ILE A 1138 -23.18 4.41 -28.47
C ILE A 1138 -23.07 5.84 -28.98
N TYR A 1139 -24.21 6.38 -29.42
CA TYR A 1139 -24.32 7.76 -29.86
C TYR A 1139 -24.59 8.71 -28.68
N HIS A 1140 -23.77 9.75 -28.57
CA HIS A 1140 -23.96 10.88 -27.66
C HIS A 1140 -24.41 12.12 -28.44
N ALA A 1141 -25.68 12.49 -28.28
CA ALA A 1141 -26.26 13.68 -28.91
C ALA A 1141 -25.93 14.95 -28.10
N GLY A 1142 -25.57 16.04 -28.78
CA GLY A 1142 -25.20 17.31 -28.14
C GLY A 1142 -23.73 17.39 -27.74
N GLN A 1143 -23.37 18.42 -26.99
CA GLN A 1143 -21.99 18.67 -26.55
C GLN A 1143 -21.61 17.73 -25.39
N GLY A 1144 -20.45 17.09 -25.48
CA GLY A 1144 -19.90 16.24 -24.43
C GLY A 1144 -19.60 17.01 -23.15
N GLU A 1145 -19.75 16.31 -22.04
CA GLU A 1145 -19.54 16.77 -20.68
C GLU A 1145 -18.09 16.52 -20.23
N PHE A 1146 -17.79 16.84 -18.97
CA PHE A 1146 -16.47 16.68 -18.38
C PHE A 1146 -16.59 15.95 -17.03
N PRO A 1147 -16.62 14.59 -17.03
CA PRO A 1147 -16.71 13.70 -18.19
C PRO A 1147 -18.15 13.39 -18.62
N SER A 1148 -18.32 12.97 -19.88
CA SER A 1148 -19.48 12.18 -20.30
C SER A 1148 -19.26 10.71 -19.93
N VAL A 1149 -20.17 10.14 -19.14
CA VAL A 1149 -20.10 8.75 -18.67
C VAL A 1149 -21.00 7.85 -19.52
N LEU A 1150 -20.43 6.83 -20.14
CA LEU A 1150 -21.14 5.92 -21.07
C LEU A 1150 -20.98 4.49 -20.58
N ARG A 1151 -22.08 3.84 -20.21
CA ARG A 1151 -22.07 2.43 -19.80
C ARG A 1151 -22.01 1.52 -21.02
N ILE A 1152 -21.08 0.57 -21.01
CA ILE A 1152 -20.83 -0.38 -22.11
C ILE A 1152 -21.33 -1.77 -21.71
N ASN A 1153 -20.91 -2.28 -20.55
CA ASN A 1153 -21.17 -3.63 -20.04
C ASN A 1153 -20.97 -4.71 -21.10
N ALA A 1154 -19.82 -4.69 -21.76
CA ALA A 1154 -19.46 -5.65 -22.80
C ALA A 1154 -17.96 -5.81 -22.92
N THR A 1155 -17.52 -6.86 -23.59
CA THR A 1155 -16.10 -7.07 -23.88
C THR A 1155 -15.62 -6.21 -25.04
N GLY A 1156 -14.38 -5.73 -24.95
CA GLY A 1156 -13.77 -4.92 -25.99
C GLY A 1156 -12.27 -4.77 -25.79
N ARG A 1157 -11.58 -4.53 -26.89
CA ARG A 1157 -10.14 -4.23 -26.92
C ARG A 1157 -9.87 -2.87 -27.55
N TYR A 1158 -10.67 -2.48 -28.53
CA TYR A 1158 -10.56 -1.23 -29.28
C TYR A 1158 -11.73 -0.32 -28.97
N ILE A 1159 -11.43 0.89 -28.50
CA ILE A 1159 -12.41 1.94 -28.21
C ILE A 1159 -12.16 3.10 -29.16
N ARG A 1160 -13.18 3.58 -29.85
CA ARG A 1160 -13.11 4.74 -30.76
C ARG A 1160 -14.13 5.81 -30.42
N ILE A 1161 -13.66 7.04 -30.26
CA ILE A 1161 -14.49 8.26 -30.13
C ILE A 1161 -14.52 8.96 -31.49
N GLN A 1162 -15.68 9.11 -32.13
CA GLN A 1162 -15.79 9.62 -33.51
C GLN A 1162 -16.92 10.63 -33.70
N LEU A 1163 -16.66 11.76 -34.37
CA LEU A 1163 -17.68 12.77 -34.68
C LEU A 1163 -18.50 12.43 -35.94
N GLU A 1164 -19.77 12.85 -35.99
CA GLU A 1164 -20.69 12.62 -37.13
C GLU A 1164 -20.47 13.59 -38.32
N GLY A 1165 -19.84 14.77 -38.09
CA GLY A 1165 -19.74 15.89 -39.06
C GLY A 1165 -18.32 16.35 -39.43
N ASN A 1166 -18.22 17.40 -40.25
CA ASN A 1166 -16.98 17.77 -40.97
C ASN A 1166 -16.39 19.15 -40.62
N VAL A 1167 -16.88 19.81 -39.57
CA VAL A 1167 -16.66 21.28 -39.42
C VAL A 1167 -15.68 21.65 -38.32
N HIS A 1168 -15.50 20.80 -37.29
CA HIS A 1168 -14.68 21.12 -36.13
C HIS A 1168 -13.71 19.99 -35.78
N ALA A 1169 -12.57 20.36 -35.19
CA ALA A 1169 -11.60 19.42 -34.66
C ALA A 1169 -12.18 18.63 -33.48
N LEU A 1170 -11.85 17.35 -33.34
CA LEU A 1170 -12.06 16.59 -32.12
C LEU A 1170 -10.98 16.99 -31.10
N SER A 1171 -11.36 17.14 -29.84
CA SER A 1171 -10.42 17.43 -28.74
C SER A 1171 -10.91 16.72 -27.48
N LEU A 1172 -10.03 15.92 -26.88
CA LEU A 1172 -10.32 15.12 -25.69
C LEU A 1172 -9.27 15.46 -24.64
N ALA A 1173 -9.69 15.67 -23.40
CA ALA A 1173 -8.80 15.87 -22.27
C ALA A 1173 -8.33 14.53 -21.70
N GLU A 1174 -9.23 13.55 -21.58
CA GLU A 1174 -8.94 12.20 -21.10
C GLU A 1174 -10.07 11.27 -21.56
N VAL A 1175 -9.75 9.99 -21.76
CA VAL A 1175 -10.68 8.90 -22.00
C VAL A 1175 -10.29 7.76 -21.06
N GLU A 1176 -11.09 7.56 -20.01
CA GLU A 1176 -10.88 6.46 -19.09
C GLU A 1176 -11.78 5.29 -19.51
N VAL A 1177 -11.18 4.12 -19.72
CA VAL A 1177 -11.91 2.88 -20.00
C VAL A 1177 -11.86 2.02 -18.75
N MET A 1178 -12.96 2.00 -18.00
CA MET A 1178 -13.03 1.31 -16.72
C MET A 1178 -13.47 -0.14 -16.95
N GLY A 1179 -12.57 -1.08 -16.66
CA GLY A 1179 -12.79 -2.50 -16.94
C GLY A 1179 -11.69 -3.40 -16.36
N ARG A 1180 -11.66 -4.68 -16.77
CA ARG A 1180 -10.67 -5.70 -16.35
C ARG A 1180 -10.34 -6.73 -17.46
N TYR A 1181 -9.15 -7.32 -17.42
CA TYR A 1181 -8.74 -8.41 -18.33
C TYR A 1181 -9.23 -9.79 -17.82
N ILE A 1182 -9.36 -10.80 -18.70
CA ILE A 1182 -9.95 -12.14 -18.38
C ILE A 1182 -8.87 -13.25 -18.47
N THR A 1183 -8.54 -13.98 -17.38
CA THR A 1183 -7.63 -15.18 -17.33
C THR A 1183 -8.45 -16.48 -17.07
N ALA A 1184 -8.10 -17.76 -17.37
CA ALA A 1184 -6.88 -18.54 -17.68
C ALA A 1184 -7.22 -19.86 -18.50
N PRO A 1185 -6.33 -20.90 -18.77
CA PRO A 1185 -5.64 -21.73 -17.75
C PRO A 1185 -4.20 -22.28 -18.04
N ALA A 1186 -3.42 -22.39 -16.94
CA ALA A 1186 -2.38 -23.36 -16.52
C ALA A 1186 -1.24 -23.88 -17.45
N MET A 1187 0.04 -23.74 -17.01
CA MET A 1187 1.00 -24.86 -16.83
C MET A 1187 2.39 -24.49 -16.23
N ARG A 1188 2.77 -25.28 -15.21
CA ARG A 1188 4.07 -25.95 -14.89
C ARG A 1188 5.32 -25.18 -14.45
N THR A 1189 5.82 -25.63 -13.29
CA THR A 1189 7.21 -25.58 -12.84
C THR A 1189 8.18 -26.24 -13.84
N SER A 1190 9.17 -25.49 -14.35
CA SER A 1190 10.62 -25.80 -14.34
C SER A 1190 11.34 -25.04 -15.46
N GLY A 1191 12.51 -24.48 -15.15
CA GLY A 1191 13.57 -24.25 -16.15
C GLY A 1191 14.02 -22.80 -16.27
N LEU A 1192 15.20 -22.53 -15.74
CA LEU A 1192 16.09 -21.44 -16.14
C LEU A 1192 16.16 -21.34 -17.67
N VAL A 1193 16.09 -20.12 -18.23
CA VAL A 1193 17.01 -19.54 -19.23
C VAL A 1193 16.64 -18.05 -19.47
N GLN A 1194 17.66 -17.19 -19.39
CA GLN A 1194 17.72 -15.74 -19.65
C GLN A 1194 17.90 -15.39 -21.14
N GLU A 1195 17.87 -14.07 -21.36
CA GLU A 1195 18.28 -13.22 -22.49
C GLU A 1195 17.30 -12.98 -23.63
N ASP A 1196 17.11 -11.74 -24.10
CA ASP A 1196 17.91 -10.52 -23.92
C ASP A 1196 17.13 -9.32 -24.45
N ALA A 1197 17.22 -8.16 -23.82
CA ALA A 1197 16.99 -6.88 -24.52
C ALA A 1197 17.69 -5.72 -23.80
N GLU A 1198 18.83 -5.34 -24.36
CA GLU A 1198 19.54 -4.09 -24.17
C GLU A 1198 18.65 -2.90 -24.66
N VAL A 1199 18.55 -1.79 -23.89
CA VAL A 1199 17.75 -0.54 -24.05
C VAL A 1199 18.56 0.79 -24.10
N ILE A 1200 18.76 1.45 -25.26
CA ILE A 1200 18.78 2.94 -25.42
C ILE A 1200 18.65 3.25 -26.92
N PRO A 1201 18.09 4.41 -27.31
CA PRO A 1201 17.29 5.37 -26.53
C PRO A 1201 15.80 5.16 -26.75
N SER A 1202 15.03 5.36 -25.69
CA SER A 1202 13.59 5.53 -25.72
C SER A 1202 13.18 6.83 -26.41
N GLU A 1203 13.48 6.98 -27.70
CA GLU A 1203 12.86 8.05 -28.51
C GLU A 1203 12.45 7.62 -29.93
N ILE A 1204 12.65 6.35 -30.35
CA ILE A 1204 11.99 5.81 -31.55
C ILE A 1204 10.90 4.81 -31.17
N ASN A 1205 9.68 5.19 -31.49
CA ASN A 1205 8.48 4.44 -31.20
C ASN A 1205 8.07 3.61 -32.42
N LEU A 1206 8.05 2.28 -32.25
CA LEU A 1206 7.68 1.30 -33.26
C LEU A 1206 6.37 0.64 -32.87
N PHE A 1207 5.28 0.97 -33.55
CA PHE A 1207 3.96 0.43 -33.21
C PHE A 1207 3.14 0.00 -34.44
N PRO A 1208 2.48 -1.17 -34.37
CA PRO A 1208 2.62 -2.19 -33.34
C PRO A 1208 3.95 -2.96 -33.49
N ASN A 1209 4.55 -3.35 -32.37
CA ASN A 1209 5.65 -4.31 -32.35
C ASN A 1209 5.28 -5.40 -31.33
N PRO A 1210 4.94 -6.62 -31.76
CA PRO A 1210 5.10 -7.18 -33.10
C PRO A 1210 4.20 -6.55 -34.19
N ALA A 1211 4.71 -6.43 -35.41
CA ALA A 1211 4.00 -5.86 -36.57
C ALA A 1211 3.28 -6.95 -37.37
N ASN A 1212 2.00 -6.75 -37.71
CA ASN A 1212 1.23 -7.74 -38.47
C ASN A 1212 1.40 -7.61 -39.99
N ASP A 1213 1.50 -6.41 -40.55
CA ASP A 1213 1.70 -6.13 -41.99
C ASP A 1213 2.17 -4.69 -42.22
N VAL A 1214 1.87 -3.80 -41.29
CA VAL A 1214 2.25 -2.40 -41.35
C VAL A 1214 2.89 -1.99 -40.02
N LEU A 1215 4.01 -1.29 -40.11
CA LEU A 1215 4.80 -0.82 -38.99
C LEU A 1215 4.91 0.70 -39.05
N ASN A 1216 4.47 1.40 -38.00
CA ASN A 1216 4.63 2.84 -37.90
C ASN A 1216 5.95 3.16 -37.20
N VAL A 1217 6.73 4.05 -37.80
CA VAL A 1217 8.01 4.50 -37.29
C VAL A 1217 7.89 5.96 -36.94
N VAL A 1218 8.12 6.30 -35.68
CA VAL A 1218 8.11 7.68 -35.15
C VAL A 1218 9.43 7.95 -34.47
N ALA A 1219 10.15 8.97 -34.96
CA ALA A 1219 11.47 9.38 -34.50
C ALA A 1219 11.44 10.82 -33.96
N PRO A 1220 12.34 11.19 -33.04
CA PRO A 1220 12.31 12.49 -32.36
C PRO A 1220 12.78 13.63 -33.27
N GLU A 1221 13.53 13.31 -34.32
CA GLU A 1221 14.05 14.22 -35.33
C GLU A 1221 14.01 13.62 -36.76
N MET A 1222 14.31 14.42 -37.78
CA MET A 1222 14.02 14.05 -39.18
C MET A 1222 14.92 12.91 -39.62
N VAL A 1223 14.34 11.80 -40.07
CA VAL A 1223 15.09 10.65 -40.56
C VAL A 1223 15.49 10.91 -42.00
N MET A 1224 16.79 10.94 -42.25
CA MET A 1224 17.38 11.21 -43.56
C MET A 1224 17.67 9.93 -44.32
N GLN A 1225 17.96 8.82 -43.64
CA GLN A 1225 18.15 7.49 -44.24
C GLN A 1225 17.47 6.43 -43.38
N PHE A 1226 16.87 5.41 -44.00
CA PHE A 1226 16.17 4.29 -43.35
C PHE A 1226 16.47 2.99 -44.09
N ALA A 1227 16.72 1.91 -43.37
CA ALA A 1227 16.99 0.59 -43.90
C ALA A 1227 16.46 -0.51 -42.96
N VAL A 1228 16.04 -1.64 -43.49
CA VAL A 1228 15.61 -2.82 -42.75
C VAL A 1228 16.50 -3.98 -43.17
N TYR A 1229 16.91 -4.79 -42.20
CA TYR A 1229 17.71 -5.98 -42.39
C TYR A 1229 16.98 -7.19 -41.80
N ASP A 1230 17.09 -8.34 -42.45
CA ASP A 1230 16.61 -9.61 -41.91
C ASP A 1230 17.50 -10.09 -40.74
N ALA A 1231 17.06 -11.13 -40.03
CA ALA A 1231 17.81 -11.70 -38.90
C ALA A 1231 19.21 -12.26 -39.27
N LYS A 1232 19.50 -12.46 -40.57
CA LYS A 1232 20.83 -12.87 -41.05
C LYS A 1232 21.72 -11.68 -41.42
N GLY A 1233 21.19 -10.46 -41.31
CA GLY A 1233 21.86 -9.21 -41.60
C GLY A 1233 21.82 -8.80 -43.08
N ASN A 1234 20.99 -9.43 -43.92
CA ASN A 1234 20.81 -8.99 -45.30
C ASN A 1234 19.85 -7.80 -45.36
N GLU A 1235 20.16 -6.77 -46.14
CA GLU A 1235 19.26 -5.62 -46.32
C GLU A 1235 18.02 -6.02 -47.12
N VAL A 1236 16.85 -5.80 -46.53
CA VAL A 1236 15.52 -6.13 -47.08
C VAL A 1236 14.92 -4.93 -47.80
N VAL A 1237 15.04 -3.73 -47.23
CA VAL A 1237 14.64 -2.47 -47.88
C VAL A 1237 15.48 -1.31 -47.34
N SER A 1238 15.72 -0.29 -48.16
CA SER A 1238 16.22 1.00 -47.70
C SER A 1238 15.68 2.16 -48.54
N PHE A 1239 15.50 3.32 -47.91
CA PHE A 1239 15.05 4.57 -48.53
C PHE A 1239 15.33 5.77 -47.63
N ASP A 1240 15.24 6.98 -48.18
CA ASP A 1240 15.54 8.23 -47.49
C ASP A 1240 14.24 9.01 -47.22
N PRO A 1241 13.62 8.86 -46.04
CA PRO A 1241 12.26 9.35 -45.82
C PRO A 1241 12.15 10.87 -45.69
N ALA A 1242 13.24 11.56 -45.29
CA ALA A 1242 13.25 12.99 -44.94
C ALA A 1242 12.06 13.41 -44.06
N SER A 1243 11.68 12.54 -43.12
CA SER A 1243 10.52 12.71 -42.24
C SER A 1243 10.83 12.19 -40.85
N ARG A 1244 10.21 12.80 -39.83
CA ARG A 1244 10.27 12.32 -38.44
C ARG A 1244 9.39 11.10 -38.23
N GLU A 1245 8.38 10.91 -39.09
CA GLU A 1245 7.40 9.85 -38.97
C GLU A 1245 7.02 9.32 -40.35
N PHE A 1246 6.98 8.00 -40.52
CA PHE A 1246 6.56 7.34 -41.75
C PHE A 1246 6.18 5.88 -41.50
N VAL A 1247 5.49 5.30 -42.46
CA VAL A 1247 4.89 3.97 -42.35
C VAL A 1247 5.60 3.00 -43.29
N LEU A 1248 5.97 1.84 -42.76
CA LEU A 1248 6.57 0.76 -43.51
C LEU A 1248 5.56 -0.39 -43.68
N ASN A 1249 5.30 -0.80 -44.93
CA ASN A 1249 4.55 -2.01 -45.20
C ASN A 1249 5.52 -3.20 -45.28
N VAL A 1250 5.29 -4.18 -44.43
CA VAL A 1250 6.08 -5.40 -44.24
C VAL A 1250 5.25 -6.65 -44.53
N ALA A 1251 4.16 -6.54 -45.31
CA ALA A 1251 3.29 -7.66 -45.63
C ALA A 1251 4.00 -8.78 -46.39
N ASP A 1252 4.92 -8.42 -47.28
CA ASP A 1252 5.69 -9.38 -48.07
C ASP A 1252 6.91 -9.93 -47.30
N TYR A 1253 7.13 -9.50 -46.05
CA TYR A 1253 8.26 -9.96 -45.26
C TYR A 1253 7.89 -11.28 -44.58
N PRO A 1254 8.71 -12.34 -44.69
CA PRO A 1254 8.48 -13.58 -43.96
C PRO A 1254 8.34 -13.34 -42.45
N VAL A 1255 7.56 -14.16 -41.76
CA VAL A 1255 7.48 -14.16 -40.28
C VAL A 1255 8.87 -14.30 -39.70
N GLY A 1256 9.23 -13.39 -38.78
CA GLY A 1256 10.58 -13.34 -38.24
C GLY A 1256 10.94 -11.99 -37.65
N MET A 1257 12.13 -11.92 -37.04
CA MET A 1257 12.65 -10.68 -36.46
C MET A 1257 13.44 -9.89 -37.50
N TYR A 1258 13.18 -8.59 -37.58
CA TYR A 1258 13.84 -7.66 -38.49
C TYR A 1258 14.47 -6.51 -37.71
N VAL A 1259 15.53 -5.95 -38.26
CA VAL A 1259 16.29 -4.87 -37.64
C VAL A 1259 16.23 -3.66 -38.56
N ILE A 1260 15.74 -2.54 -38.04
CA ILE A 1260 15.72 -1.25 -38.72
C ILE A 1260 16.98 -0.47 -38.35
N ARG A 1261 17.65 0.12 -39.34
CA ARG A 1261 18.67 1.17 -39.19
C ARG A 1261 18.17 2.47 -39.80
N MET A 1262 18.51 3.57 -39.18
CA MET A 1262 18.18 4.91 -39.65
C MET A 1262 19.34 5.86 -39.41
N VAL A 1263 19.40 6.95 -40.17
CA VAL A 1263 20.28 8.09 -39.91
C VAL A 1263 19.43 9.35 -39.91
N THR A 1264 19.49 10.15 -38.84
CA THR A 1264 18.69 11.38 -38.70
C THR A 1264 19.42 12.62 -39.24
N GLU A 1265 18.74 13.77 -39.27
CA GLU A 1265 19.27 15.05 -39.78
C GLU A 1265 20.48 15.57 -39.01
N SER A 1266 20.59 15.19 -37.73
CA SER A 1266 21.78 15.47 -36.90
C SER A 1266 22.98 14.57 -37.25
N GLY A 1267 22.80 13.59 -38.14
CA GLY A 1267 23.78 12.57 -38.49
C GLY A 1267 23.80 11.36 -37.54
N THR A 1268 22.82 11.27 -36.63
CA THR A 1268 22.75 10.19 -35.63
C THR A 1268 22.24 8.90 -36.27
N GLY A 1269 23.02 7.83 -36.18
CA GLY A 1269 22.62 6.49 -36.61
C GLY A 1269 21.83 5.77 -35.52
N ILE A 1270 20.57 5.43 -35.78
CA ILE A 1270 19.66 4.78 -34.82
C ILE A 1270 19.29 3.39 -35.33
N GLN A 1271 19.32 2.38 -34.47
CA GLN A 1271 18.99 1.01 -34.83
C GLN A 1271 17.99 0.43 -33.82
N THR A 1272 16.92 -0.20 -34.30
CA THR A 1272 15.86 -0.78 -33.46
C THR A 1272 15.28 -2.04 -34.13
N LYS A 1273 14.55 -2.88 -33.40
CA LYS A 1273 14.06 -4.18 -33.90
C LYS A 1273 12.54 -4.24 -33.86
N PHE A 1274 11.96 -4.95 -34.82
CA PHE A 1274 10.57 -5.35 -34.73
C PHE A 1274 10.39 -6.82 -35.08
N LEU A 1275 9.40 -7.45 -34.47
CA LEU A 1275 9.01 -8.81 -34.77
C LEU A 1275 7.85 -8.78 -35.77
N LYS A 1276 8.01 -9.36 -36.96
CA LYS A 1276 6.92 -9.59 -37.91
C LYS A 1276 6.24 -10.90 -37.52
N ARG A 1277 4.96 -10.83 -37.15
CA ARG A 1277 4.14 -12.00 -36.80
C ARG A 1277 3.66 -12.77 -38.01
#